data_AF-E9AGL7-F1
#
_entry.id   AF-E9AGL7-F1
#
_cell.length_a   1.000
_cell.length_b   1.000
_cell.length_c   1.000
_cell.angle_alpha   90.00
_cell.angle_beta   90.00
_cell.angle_gamma   90.00
#
_symmetry.space_group_name_H-M   'P 1'
#
loop_
_entity.id
_entity.type
_entity.pdbx_description
1 polymer ?
#
loop_
_entity_poly.entity_id
_entity_poly.type
_entity_poly.pdbx_seq_one_letter_code
_entity_poly.pdbx_strand_id
1 'polypeptide(L)'
;MRAEAALKARYPFLGPTVAGELLTAVRLEDDAVFVGLAAEHASLKATPTTPRQALACVEQGMRARASELVAEHARDEEALRERLPFVGALPGGVTLRELDMANDPDVKPLLAQLEELAKDPAAAKGPEARRLEKAIGELARRAAEDEAERTRHGLVDAEGLHERFPFLPEEPVPGVSLVEARVMDDPEFRTLANELVDLRRGAEASPQALRAAEEALAGHAAEVAAAKLRATEEAQAHYPFLSKRVAGVPLSELPLAQDELFQALVAQRAPLLGSPRTNAARLHAVEARAHDRARELADAKRKLDSLRDAADDEVRSRNPFLPHSDVRGVPLRELGLSRDPEYARLMDRRLTLKERPVENAAELTAVEARLKKRATEVAEAKLVAEAELRAKYPTVATAPEAAMLSSLGLSLDPRLAQLEQQCVALADQPKPDRAVLRAAEEAAAVRVQELVDEDASAEEEAAQARAAVLKRYPMCARDVTEAVGKDAVFASLAARHAGLLSDPAANREPLADVEDLMRQRGAEVESGRRQRRRRRPANPPRLLDMNDVALESGELGDYHSRRHRHRRGRILDAREVPMDIAGEVREQETDTVPLLSGTEVRDPYYQALVALRASLVREDEAVNADSIRCVEEQMKDRVAQLNSDAARARAAEMRAEAALKARYPFLGPTVAGELLTAVRLEDDAVFVGLAAEHASLKATPTTPRQALACVEQGMRARASELVAEHARDEEALRERLPFVGALPGGVTLRELDMANDPDVKPLLAQLEELAKDPAAAKGPEARRLEKAIGELARRAAEDEAERTRHGLVDAEGLHERFPFLPEEPVPGVSLVEARVMDDPEFRTLANELVDLRRGAEASPQALRAAEEALAGHAAEVAAAKLRATEEAQAHYPFLSKRVAGVPLSELPLAQDELFQALVAQRAPLLGSPRTNAARLHAVEARAHDRARELADAKRKLDSLRDAADDEVRSRNPFLPHSDVRGVPLRELGLSRDPEYARLMDRRLTLKERPVENAAELTAVEARLKKRATEVAEAKLVAEAELRAKYPTVATAPEAAMLSSLGLSLDPRLAQLEQQCVALADQPKPDRAVLRAAEEAAAVRVQELVDEDASAEEEAAQARAAVLKRYPMCARDVTEAVGKDAVFASLAARHAGLLSDPAANREPLADVEDLMRQRGAEVESGRRQRRRRRPANPPRLLDMNDVALESGELGDYHSRRHRHRRGRILDAREVPMDIAGEVREQETDTVPLLSGTEVRDPYYQALVALRASLVREDEAVNADSIRCVEEQMKDRVAQLNSDAARARAAEMRAEAALKARYPFLGPTVAGELLTAVRLEDDAVFVGLAAEHASLKATPTTPRQALACVEQGMRARASELVAEHARDEEALRERPRTRTRGAPSVQGRSPPGTATAH
;
A
#
# COMPACT_ATOMS: atom_id res chain seq x y z
N MET A 1 33.07 -11.95 -33.31
CA MET A 1 34.48 -11.72 -33.73
C MET A 1 35.52 -12.15 -32.70
N ARG A 2 35.93 -11.33 -31.72
CA ARG A 2 37.17 -11.57 -30.94
C ARG A 2 37.28 -12.96 -30.30
N ALA A 3 36.16 -13.52 -29.86
CA ALA A 3 36.07 -14.89 -29.35
C ALA A 3 36.53 -15.98 -30.35
N GLU A 4 36.19 -15.87 -31.63
CA GLU A 4 36.60 -16.89 -32.60
C GLU A 4 37.99 -16.66 -33.19
N ALA A 5 38.42 -15.42 -33.36
CA ALA A 5 39.82 -15.15 -33.68
C ALA A 5 40.77 -15.79 -32.62
N ALA A 6 40.33 -15.81 -31.35
CA ALA A 6 40.98 -16.57 -30.29
C ALA A 6 40.84 -18.10 -30.48
N LEU A 7 39.64 -18.64 -30.77
CA LEU A 7 39.45 -20.06 -31.09
C LEU A 7 40.34 -20.55 -32.25
N LYS A 8 40.41 -19.83 -33.37
CA LYS A 8 41.26 -20.17 -34.53
C LYS A 8 42.75 -20.11 -34.17
N ALA A 9 43.18 -19.16 -33.33
CA ALA A 9 44.56 -19.10 -32.83
C ALA A 9 44.90 -20.25 -31.85
N ARG A 10 43.91 -20.67 -31.03
CA ARG A 10 44.00 -21.73 -30.02
C ARG A 10 43.95 -23.14 -30.67
N TYR A 11 43.14 -23.30 -31.72
CA TYR A 11 42.81 -24.57 -32.39
C TYR A 11 42.90 -24.47 -33.94
N PRO A 12 44.05 -24.10 -34.52
CA PRO A 12 44.19 -23.78 -35.96
C PRO A 12 43.92 -24.95 -36.92
N PHE A 13 43.72 -26.16 -36.39
CA PHE A 13 43.49 -27.39 -37.12
C PHE A 13 42.01 -27.65 -37.45
N LEU A 14 41.06 -26.97 -36.79
CA LEU A 14 39.61 -27.15 -37.00
C LEU A 14 39.13 -26.61 -38.35
N GLY A 15 39.84 -25.64 -38.91
CA GLY A 15 39.22 -24.67 -39.82
C GLY A 15 38.40 -23.65 -39.03
N PRO A 16 37.78 -22.67 -39.71
CA PRO A 16 37.00 -21.64 -39.04
C PRO A 16 35.47 -21.90 -39.16
N THR A 17 35.06 -22.83 -40.04
CA THR A 17 33.75 -23.54 -40.00
C THR A 17 34.00 -24.90 -39.40
N VAL A 18 32.97 -25.50 -38.84
CA VAL A 18 32.84 -26.95 -38.90
C VAL A 18 31.44 -27.30 -39.39
N ALA A 19 31.31 -28.26 -40.32
CA ALA A 19 30.05 -28.78 -40.88
C ALA A 19 28.97 -27.78 -41.39
N GLY A 20 29.26 -26.48 -41.49
CA GLY A 20 28.33 -25.42 -41.93
C GLY A 20 28.13 -24.35 -40.86
N GLU A 21 28.12 -24.71 -39.58
CA GLU A 21 28.15 -23.74 -38.49
C GLU A 21 29.59 -23.45 -37.96
N LEU A 22 29.64 -22.74 -36.84
CA LEU A 22 30.60 -21.68 -36.59
C LEU A 22 31.11 -21.80 -35.17
N LEU A 23 32.42 -21.82 -34.95
CA LEU A 23 33.01 -22.08 -33.64
C LEU A 23 32.45 -21.18 -32.51
N THR A 24 31.98 -19.96 -32.82
CA THR A 24 31.21 -19.07 -31.94
C THR A 24 29.73 -19.46 -31.79
N ALA A 25 28.95 -19.64 -32.86
CA ALA A 25 27.52 -20.00 -32.78
C ALA A 25 27.29 -21.43 -32.22
N VAL A 26 28.30 -22.28 -32.38
CA VAL A 26 28.43 -23.66 -31.90
C VAL A 26 29.01 -23.70 -30.47
N ARG A 27 29.46 -22.56 -29.94
CA ARG A 27 29.88 -22.36 -28.55
C ARG A 27 30.93 -23.39 -28.08
N LEU A 28 31.97 -23.62 -28.88
CA LEU A 28 32.95 -24.71 -28.63
C LEU A 28 33.62 -24.69 -27.24
N GLU A 29 33.77 -23.52 -26.61
CA GLU A 29 34.40 -23.44 -25.28
C GLU A 29 33.45 -23.85 -24.13
N ASP A 30 32.16 -24.02 -24.42
CA ASP A 30 31.14 -24.47 -23.46
C ASP A 30 31.03 -26.02 -23.41
N ASP A 31 31.50 -26.74 -24.44
CA ASP A 31 31.42 -28.21 -24.51
C ASP A 31 32.54 -28.89 -23.70
N ALA A 32 32.18 -29.58 -22.63
CA ALA A 32 33.12 -30.23 -21.72
C ALA A 32 34.00 -31.31 -22.39
N VAL A 33 33.53 -31.97 -23.46
CA VAL A 33 34.32 -32.98 -24.20
C VAL A 33 35.40 -32.30 -25.03
N PHE A 34 35.04 -31.25 -25.77
CA PHE A 34 35.94 -30.42 -26.55
C PHE A 34 36.97 -29.71 -25.65
N VAL A 35 36.55 -29.16 -24.51
CA VAL A 35 37.47 -28.59 -23.50
C VAL A 35 38.42 -29.64 -22.91
N GLY A 36 37.94 -30.86 -22.67
CA GLY A 36 38.79 -31.99 -22.25
C GLY A 36 39.85 -32.36 -23.30
N LEU A 37 39.44 -32.46 -24.57
CA LEU A 37 40.35 -32.72 -25.69
C LEU A 37 41.32 -31.54 -25.92
N ALA A 38 40.88 -30.29 -25.71
CA ALA A 38 41.72 -29.11 -25.77
C ALA A 38 42.83 -29.12 -24.71
N ALA A 39 42.52 -29.55 -23.49
CA ALA A 39 43.50 -29.73 -22.42
C ALA A 39 44.50 -30.87 -22.74
N GLU A 40 44.04 -31.95 -23.37
CA GLU A 40 44.92 -33.03 -23.85
C GLU A 40 45.83 -32.55 -24.99
N HIS A 41 45.28 -31.87 -26.00
CA HIS A 41 46.05 -31.23 -27.09
C HIS A 41 47.09 -30.24 -26.56
N ALA A 42 46.74 -29.39 -25.59
CA ALA A 42 47.70 -28.48 -24.94
C ALA A 42 48.82 -29.24 -24.23
N SER A 43 48.49 -30.30 -23.48
CA SER A 43 49.46 -31.14 -22.77
C SER A 43 50.40 -31.89 -23.72
N LEU A 44 49.86 -32.45 -24.81
CA LEU A 44 50.59 -33.14 -25.87
C LEU A 44 51.51 -32.17 -26.66
N LYS A 45 51.05 -30.94 -26.89
CA LYS A 45 51.81 -29.88 -27.58
C LYS A 45 52.91 -29.27 -26.71
N ALA A 46 52.75 -29.31 -25.39
CA ALA A 46 53.78 -28.90 -24.42
C ALA A 46 54.88 -29.96 -24.20
N THR A 47 54.65 -31.22 -24.56
CA THR A 47 55.62 -32.32 -24.39
C THR A 47 56.47 -32.50 -25.66
N PRO A 48 57.79 -32.22 -25.65
CA PRO A 48 58.63 -32.18 -26.86
C PRO A 48 58.90 -33.56 -27.49
N THR A 49 58.54 -34.65 -26.81
CA THR A 49 58.70 -36.04 -27.27
C THR A 49 57.42 -36.63 -27.87
N THR A 50 56.33 -35.86 -27.94
CA THR A 50 55.02 -36.37 -28.41
C THR A 50 55.07 -36.82 -29.88
N PRO A 51 54.66 -38.05 -30.22
CA PRO A 51 54.59 -38.49 -31.61
C PRO A 51 53.47 -37.74 -32.35
N ARG A 52 53.74 -37.31 -33.58
CA ARG A 52 52.77 -36.57 -34.43
C ARG A 52 51.42 -37.27 -34.56
N GLN A 53 51.38 -38.60 -34.48
CA GLN A 53 50.14 -39.38 -34.49
C GLN A 53 49.24 -39.10 -33.27
N ALA A 54 49.80 -38.91 -32.08
CA ALA A 54 48.99 -38.60 -30.88
C ALA A 54 48.33 -37.22 -30.99
N LEU A 55 49.08 -36.21 -31.44
CA LEU A 55 48.52 -34.89 -31.74
C LEU A 55 47.43 -34.99 -32.82
N ALA A 56 47.71 -35.66 -33.95
CA ALA A 56 46.73 -35.83 -35.03
C ALA A 56 45.45 -36.56 -34.58
N CYS A 57 45.55 -37.55 -33.69
CA CYS A 57 44.38 -38.23 -33.12
C CYS A 57 43.52 -37.29 -32.26
N VAL A 58 44.13 -36.44 -31.42
CA VAL A 58 43.37 -35.47 -30.61
C VAL A 58 42.81 -34.34 -31.48
N GLU A 59 43.57 -33.83 -32.46
CA GLU A 59 43.02 -32.89 -33.46
C GLU A 59 41.83 -33.49 -34.23
N GLN A 60 41.89 -34.78 -34.59
CA GLN A 60 40.79 -35.47 -35.26
C GLN A 60 39.59 -35.63 -34.32
N GLY A 61 39.81 -35.96 -33.05
CA GLY A 61 38.77 -36.00 -32.02
C GLY A 61 38.09 -34.63 -31.82
N MET A 62 38.87 -33.54 -31.85
CA MET A 62 38.34 -32.18 -31.74
C MET A 62 37.59 -31.74 -33.00
N ARG A 63 38.05 -32.10 -34.21
CA ARG A 63 37.29 -31.91 -35.47
C ARG A 63 35.98 -32.69 -35.46
N ALA A 64 36.00 -33.94 -34.96
CA ALA A 64 34.81 -34.76 -34.81
C ALA A 64 33.84 -34.12 -33.82
N ARG A 65 34.27 -33.79 -32.60
CA ARG A 65 33.42 -33.16 -31.58
C ARG A 65 32.86 -31.81 -32.04
N ALA A 66 33.62 -30.99 -32.76
CA ALA A 66 33.10 -29.75 -33.34
C ALA A 66 32.08 -30.00 -34.48
N SER A 67 32.22 -31.09 -35.24
CA SER A 67 31.24 -31.49 -36.28
C SER A 67 29.98 -32.09 -35.65
N GLU A 68 30.14 -32.81 -34.55
CA GLU A 68 29.05 -33.28 -33.70
C GLU A 68 28.31 -32.10 -33.10
N LEU A 69 28.99 -31.12 -32.51
CA LEU A 69 28.39 -29.91 -31.93
C LEU A 69 27.64 -29.05 -32.96
N VAL A 70 28.11 -28.94 -34.20
CA VAL A 70 27.38 -28.27 -35.29
C VAL A 70 26.11 -29.04 -35.64
N ALA A 71 26.25 -30.34 -35.83
CA ALA A 71 25.12 -31.20 -36.13
C ALA A 71 24.17 -31.32 -34.92
N GLU A 72 24.64 -31.12 -33.70
CA GLU A 72 23.84 -30.94 -32.48
C GLU A 72 23.06 -29.63 -32.60
N HIS A 73 23.68 -28.46 -32.80
CA HIS A 73 22.95 -27.18 -32.93
C HIS A 73 21.86 -27.17 -34.03
N ALA A 74 22.15 -27.73 -35.21
CA ALA A 74 21.15 -27.86 -36.27
C ALA A 74 20.04 -28.88 -35.91
N ARG A 75 20.42 -30.01 -35.29
CA ARG A 75 19.44 -30.96 -34.71
C ARG A 75 18.71 -30.37 -33.50
N ASP A 76 19.25 -29.37 -32.81
CA ASP A 76 18.64 -28.79 -31.61
C ASP A 76 17.55 -27.81 -32.02
N GLU A 77 17.74 -27.01 -33.08
CA GLU A 77 16.62 -26.25 -33.64
C GLU A 77 15.62 -27.17 -34.37
N GLU A 78 16.05 -28.20 -35.10
CA GLU A 78 15.10 -29.16 -35.67
C GLU A 78 14.35 -29.96 -34.57
N ALA A 79 15.02 -30.36 -33.48
CA ALA A 79 14.40 -31.04 -32.35
C ALA A 79 13.55 -30.10 -31.48
N LEU A 80 13.87 -28.81 -31.39
CA LEU A 80 12.98 -27.80 -30.81
C LEU A 80 11.71 -27.71 -31.66
N ARG A 81 11.83 -27.63 -33.00
CA ARG A 81 10.69 -27.62 -33.92
C ARG A 81 9.91 -28.96 -33.93
N GLU A 82 10.55 -30.09 -33.60
CA GLU A 82 9.90 -31.41 -33.49
C GLU A 82 9.30 -31.70 -32.11
N ARG A 83 9.81 -31.08 -31.02
CA ARG A 83 9.20 -31.08 -29.68
C ARG A 83 8.11 -30.03 -29.54
N LEU A 84 8.19 -28.93 -30.31
CA LEU A 84 7.24 -27.80 -30.31
C LEU A 84 6.53 -27.60 -31.68
N PRO A 85 6.01 -28.64 -32.37
CA PRO A 85 5.48 -28.53 -33.74
C PRO A 85 4.15 -27.74 -33.83
N PHE A 86 3.60 -27.38 -32.67
CA PHE A 86 2.40 -26.54 -32.50
C PHE A 86 2.73 -25.05 -32.39
N VAL A 87 3.99 -24.65 -32.14
CA VAL A 87 4.41 -23.25 -32.12
C VAL A 87 4.48 -22.74 -33.55
N GLY A 88 3.76 -21.66 -33.83
CA GLY A 88 3.72 -21.03 -35.16
C GLY A 88 4.88 -20.06 -35.39
N ALA A 89 4.87 -19.39 -36.54
CA ALA A 89 5.79 -18.28 -36.83
C ALA A 89 5.73 -17.22 -35.72
N LEU A 90 6.92 -16.80 -35.27
CA LEU A 90 7.11 -15.86 -34.18
C LEU A 90 7.21 -14.41 -34.70
N PRO A 91 6.74 -13.41 -33.94
CA PRO A 91 6.88 -12.01 -34.29
C PRO A 91 8.36 -11.56 -34.28
N GLY A 92 8.65 -10.48 -35.02
CA GLY A 92 10.00 -9.89 -35.11
C GLY A 92 11.05 -10.70 -35.87
N GLY A 93 10.75 -11.94 -36.30
CA GLY A 93 11.70 -12.84 -36.94
C GLY A 93 12.53 -13.70 -35.96
N VAL A 94 12.20 -13.64 -34.65
CA VAL A 94 12.93 -14.35 -33.59
C VAL A 94 12.80 -15.87 -33.74
N THR A 95 13.89 -16.61 -33.56
CA THR A 95 13.93 -18.07 -33.68
C THR A 95 13.64 -18.81 -32.35
N LEU A 96 13.29 -20.10 -32.42
CA LEU A 96 13.14 -20.92 -31.21
C LEU A 96 14.47 -21.14 -30.45
N ARG A 97 15.60 -21.09 -31.18
CA ARG A 97 16.96 -21.19 -30.63
C ARG A 97 17.38 -19.95 -29.85
N GLU A 98 16.95 -18.76 -30.27
CA GLU A 98 17.19 -17.49 -29.56
C GLU A 98 16.35 -17.33 -28.28
N LEU A 99 15.15 -17.91 -28.27
CA LEU A 99 14.32 -17.97 -27.06
C LEU A 99 14.80 -19.04 -26.06
N ASP A 100 15.41 -20.13 -26.54
CA ASP A 100 15.72 -21.36 -25.78
C ASP A 100 14.54 -21.87 -24.94
N MET A 101 13.38 -22.03 -25.60
CA MET A 101 12.12 -22.46 -24.99
C MET A 101 12.18 -23.81 -24.26
N ALA A 102 13.22 -24.64 -24.48
CA ALA A 102 13.40 -25.89 -23.75
C ALA A 102 14.07 -25.70 -22.38
N ASN A 103 14.85 -24.63 -22.20
CA ASN A 103 15.52 -24.30 -20.95
C ASN A 103 14.88 -23.14 -20.19
N ASP A 104 14.00 -22.36 -20.83
CA ASP A 104 13.12 -21.40 -20.15
C ASP A 104 12.42 -22.04 -18.93
N PRO A 105 12.52 -21.46 -17.72
CA PRO A 105 12.09 -22.08 -16.48
C PRO A 105 10.55 -22.22 -16.37
N ASP A 106 9.80 -21.50 -17.18
CA ASP A 106 8.34 -21.49 -17.17
C ASP A 106 7.76 -22.52 -18.16
N VAL A 107 8.49 -22.79 -19.25
CA VAL A 107 8.11 -23.73 -20.31
C VAL A 107 8.67 -25.14 -20.07
N LYS A 108 9.89 -25.28 -19.54
CA LYS A 108 10.52 -26.55 -19.12
C LYS A 108 9.59 -27.49 -18.32
N PRO A 109 8.79 -27.04 -17.32
CA PRO A 109 7.82 -27.90 -16.63
C PRO A 109 6.56 -28.22 -17.46
N LEU A 110 6.12 -27.35 -18.38
CA LEU A 110 4.97 -27.61 -19.25
C LEU A 110 5.33 -28.62 -20.35
N LEU A 111 6.55 -28.52 -20.88
CA LEU A 111 7.15 -29.50 -21.78
C LEU A 111 7.21 -30.88 -21.12
N ALA A 112 7.70 -30.97 -19.88
CA ALA A 112 7.74 -32.24 -19.15
C ALA A 112 6.34 -32.87 -18.96
N GLN A 113 5.32 -32.06 -18.68
CA GLN A 113 3.92 -32.55 -18.59
C GLN A 113 3.40 -33.06 -19.95
N LEU A 114 3.71 -32.36 -21.04
CA LEU A 114 3.34 -32.77 -22.40
C LEU A 114 4.07 -34.07 -22.80
N GLU A 115 5.34 -34.22 -22.43
CA GLU A 115 6.15 -35.42 -22.65
C GLU A 115 5.70 -36.63 -21.81
N GLU A 116 5.15 -36.42 -20.60
CA GLU A 116 4.48 -37.49 -19.84
C GLU A 116 3.15 -37.91 -20.51
N LEU A 117 2.30 -36.96 -20.91
CA LEU A 117 1.04 -37.25 -21.61
C LEU A 117 1.27 -37.94 -22.97
N ALA A 118 2.38 -37.64 -23.65
CA ALA A 118 2.78 -38.28 -24.90
C ALA A 118 3.03 -39.80 -24.78
N LYS A 119 3.24 -40.33 -23.56
CA LYS A 119 3.47 -41.76 -23.32
C LYS A 119 2.22 -42.62 -23.44
N ASP A 120 1.02 -42.04 -23.27
CA ASP A 120 -0.25 -42.70 -23.55
C ASP A 120 -0.84 -42.13 -24.86
N PRO A 121 -1.01 -42.93 -25.93
CA PRO A 121 -1.56 -42.47 -27.20
C PRO A 121 -3.02 -41.97 -27.11
N ALA A 122 -3.75 -42.25 -26.03
CA ALA A 122 -5.05 -41.63 -25.76
C ALA A 122 -4.90 -40.22 -25.16
N ALA A 123 -4.04 -40.07 -24.15
CA ALA A 123 -3.76 -38.78 -23.50
C ALA A 123 -3.05 -37.79 -24.43
N ALA A 124 -2.12 -38.26 -25.27
CA ALA A 124 -1.34 -37.48 -26.23
C ALA A 124 -2.16 -36.67 -27.25
N LYS A 125 -3.45 -36.97 -27.43
CA LYS A 125 -4.38 -36.21 -28.30
C LYS A 125 -5.59 -35.65 -27.55
N GLY A 126 -5.58 -35.78 -26.22
CA GLY A 126 -6.63 -35.36 -25.32
C GLY A 126 -6.68 -33.84 -25.10
N PRO A 127 -7.69 -33.38 -24.34
CA PRO A 127 -7.86 -31.97 -24.01
C PRO A 127 -6.63 -31.35 -23.31
N GLU A 128 -6.02 -32.10 -22.39
CA GLU A 128 -4.92 -31.63 -21.56
C GLU A 128 -3.62 -31.38 -22.36
N ALA A 129 -3.29 -32.28 -23.29
CA ALA A 129 -2.17 -32.08 -24.21
C ALA A 129 -2.36 -30.79 -25.04
N ARG A 130 -3.54 -30.60 -25.65
CA ARG A 130 -3.87 -29.38 -26.43
C ARG A 130 -3.80 -28.11 -25.59
N ARG A 131 -4.18 -28.18 -24.31
CA ARG A 131 -4.08 -27.06 -23.37
C ARG A 131 -2.62 -26.68 -23.13
N LEU A 132 -1.72 -27.65 -22.96
CA LEU A 132 -0.29 -27.42 -22.83
C LEU A 132 0.33 -26.88 -24.13
N GLU A 133 -0.01 -27.46 -25.29
CA GLU A 133 0.41 -26.96 -26.61
C GLU A 133 0.05 -25.47 -26.80
N LYS A 134 -1.20 -25.09 -26.49
CA LYS A 134 -1.66 -23.69 -26.56
C LYS A 134 -0.92 -22.81 -25.54
N ALA A 135 -0.75 -23.25 -24.29
CA ALA A 135 -0.07 -22.46 -23.27
C ALA A 135 1.41 -22.17 -23.63
N ILE A 136 2.14 -23.19 -24.07
CA ILE A 136 3.53 -23.06 -24.51
C ILE A 136 3.62 -22.17 -25.77
N GLY A 137 2.68 -22.29 -26.71
CA GLY A 137 2.62 -21.45 -27.91
C GLY A 137 2.37 -19.96 -27.65
N GLU A 138 1.65 -19.61 -26.58
CA GLU A 138 1.46 -18.22 -26.18
C GLU A 138 2.67 -17.66 -25.41
N LEU A 139 3.33 -18.46 -24.56
CA LEU A 139 4.59 -18.08 -23.93
C LEU A 139 5.69 -17.84 -24.97
N ALA A 140 5.80 -18.70 -26.00
CA ALA A 140 6.74 -18.53 -27.11
C ALA A 140 6.51 -17.22 -27.87
N ARG A 141 5.26 -16.89 -28.18
CA ARG A 141 4.90 -15.61 -28.83
C ARG A 141 5.30 -14.42 -27.97
N ARG A 142 4.96 -14.45 -26.68
CA ARG A 142 5.25 -13.36 -25.74
C ARG A 142 6.74 -13.11 -25.59
N ALA A 143 7.54 -14.16 -25.49
CA ALA A 143 9.00 -14.05 -25.40
C ALA A 143 9.61 -13.45 -26.69
N ALA A 144 9.08 -13.79 -27.87
CA ALA A 144 9.47 -13.17 -29.12
C ALA A 144 9.04 -11.69 -29.24
N GLU A 145 7.86 -11.30 -28.74
CA GLU A 145 7.43 -9.89 -28.70
C GLU A 145 8.34 -9.03 -27.80
N ASP A 146 8.78 -9.57 -26.65
CA ASP A 146 9.69 -8.87 -25.74
C ASP A 146 11.17 -8.90 -26.18
N GLU A 147 11.58 -9.85 -27.02
CA GLU A 147 12.89 -9.80 -27.69
C GLU A 147 12.89 -8.77 -28.82
N ALA A 148 11.92 -8.86 -29.74
CA ALA A 148 11.81 -7.97 -30.89
C ALA A 148 11.77 -6.48 -30.49
N GLU A 149 11.08 -6.16 -29.38
CA GLU A 149 11.05 -4.77 -28.91
C GLU A 149 12.33 -4.35 -28.18
N ARG A 150 13.01 -5.21 -27.40
CA ARG A 150 14.35 -4.87 -26.86
C ARG A 150 15.34 -4.57 -27.99
N THR A 151 15.30 -5.34 -29.09
CA THR A 151 16.06 -5.03 -30.31
C THR A 151 15.66 -3.66 -30.88
N ARG A 152 14.36 -3.37 -30.98
CA ARG A 152 13.86 -2.07 -31.49
C ARG A 152 14.31 -0.88 -30.62
N HIS A 153 14.23 -0.98 -29.29
CA HIS A 153 14.68 0.09 -28.38
C HIS A 153 16.16 0.36 -28.55
N GLY A 154 17.00 -0.69 -28.49
CA GLY A 154 18.43 -0.56 -28.73
C GLY A 154 18.77 0.14 -30.05
N LEU A 155 18.11 -0.24 -31.16
CA LEU A 155 18.33 0.39 -32.47
C LEU A 155 17.86 1.87 -32.51
N VAL A 156 16.77 2.23 -31.82
CA VAL A 156 16.31 3.63 -31.71
C VAL A 156 17.28 4.47 -30.89
N ASP A 157 17.88 3.90 -29.84
CA ASP A 157 18.85 4.59 -28.98
C ASP A 157 20.23 4.72 -29.64
N ALA A 158 20.67 3.71 -30.40
CA ALA A 158 21.84 3.82 -31.28
C ALA A 158 21.67 4.98 -32.26
N GLU A 159 20.52 5.06 -32.94
CA GLU A 159 20.24 6.17 -33.85
C GLU A 159 20.16 7.51 -33.11
N GLY A 160 19.56 7.55 -31.91
CA GLY A 160 19.53 8.73 -31.05
C GLY A 160 20.93 9.21 -30.61
N LEU A 161 21.90 8.31 -30.46
CA LEU A 161 23.31 8.67 -30.28
C LEU A 161 23.91 9.24 -31.57
N HIS A 162 23.72 8.57 -32.72
CA HIS A 162 24.26 9.03 -34.01
C HIS A 162 23.67 10.36 -34.49
N GLU A 163 22.39 10.64 -34.24
CA GLU A 163 21.76 11.93 -34.55
C GLU A 163 22.45 13.10 -33.82
N ARG A 164 22.94 12.86 -32.59
CA ARG A 164 23.60 13.86 -31.75
C ARG A 164 25.11 13.90 -31.96
N PHE A 165 25.73 12.74 -32.18
CA PHE A 165 27.18 12.56 -32.25
C PHE A 165 27.58 11.73 -33.49
N PRO A 166 27.43 12.25 -34.73
CA PRO A 166 27.61 11.49 -35.97
C PRO A 166 29.05 11.01 -36.27
N PHE A 167 29.98 11.25 -35.35
CA PHE A 167 31.39 10.86 -35.41
C PHE A 167 31.68 9.62 -34.55
N LEU A 168 30.75 9.18 -33.71
CA LEU A 168 30.90 7.96 -32.91
C LEU A 168 30.85 6.72 -33.83
N PRO A 169 31.75 5.75 -33.67
CA PRO A 169 31.67 4.48 -34.38
C PRO A 169 30.53 3.61 -33.80
N GLU A 170 29.80 2.91 -34.67
CA GLU A 170 28.74 1.96 -34.26
C GLU A 170 29.24 0.89 -33.28
N GLU A 171 30.46 0.40 -33.51
CA GLU A 171 31.23 -0.42 -32.58
C GLU A 171 32.49 0.34 -32.15
N PRO A 172 32.51 0.98 -30.97
CA PRO A 172 33.73 1.58 -30.43
C PRO A 172 34.84 0.55 -30.17
N VAL A 173 34.46 -0.71 -29.93
CA VAL A 173 35.35 -1.86 -29.83
C VAL A 173 34.74 -3.03 -30.61
N PRO A 174 35.46 -3.67 -31.56
CA PRO A 174 34.92 -4.76 -32.37
C PRO A 174 34.30 -5.91 -31.56
N GLY A 175 32.99 -6.10 -31.74
CA GLY A 175 32.14 -7.03 -30.99
C GLY A 175 31.31 -6.40 -29.86
N VAL A 176 31.36 -5.07 -29.67
CA VAL A 176 30.54 -4.32 -28.69
C VAL A 176 30.01 -3.06 -29.38
N SER A 177 28.69 -2.97 -29.56
CA SER A 177 28.03 -1.78 -30.14
C SER A 177 27.93 -0.62 -29.13
N LEU A 178 27.61 0.59 -29.60
CA LEU A 178 27.30 1.74 -28.73
C LEU A 178 26.21 1.43 -27.69
N VAL A 179 25.20 0.66 -28.10
CA VAL A 179 24.09 0.21 -27.24
C VAL A 179 24.57 -0.77 -26.19
N GLU A 180 25.31 -1.81 -26.60
CA GLU A 180 25.86 -2.81 -25.66
C GLU A 180 26.86 -2.17 -24.69
N ALA A 181 27.66 -1.20 -25.15
CA ALA A 181 28.55 -0.43 -24.29
C ALA A 181 27.79 0.40 -23.24
N ARG A 182 26.51 0.73 -23.48
CA ARG A 182 25.67 1.61 -22.65
C ARG A 182 26.36 2.93 -22.31
N VAL A 183 26.99 3.57 -23.31
CA VAL A 183 27.86 4.74 -23.09
C VAL A 183 27.18 5.91 -22.34
N MET A 184 25.85 6.04 -22.45
CA MET A 184 25.09 7.09 -21.73
C MET A 184 24.94 6.85 -20.22
N ASP A 185 25.15 5.63 -19.72
CA ASP A 185 25.11 5.37 -18.28
C ASP A 185 26.37 5.90 -17.58
N ASP A 186 27.50 5.95 -18.29
CA ASP A 186 28.78 6.46 -17.78
C ASP A 186 28.74 7.99 -17.48
N PRO A 187 29.19 8.44 -16.29
CA PRO A 187 29.12 9.85 -15.91
C PRO A 187 30.14 10.75 -16.63
N GLU A 188 31.30 10.22 -17.00
CA GLU A 188 32.34 10.98 -17.71
C GLU A 188 31.96 11.16 -19.19
N PHE A 189 31.41 10.11 -19.82
CA PHE A 189 30.81 10.18 -21.15
C PHE A 189 29.71 11.25 -21.21
N ARG A 190 28.76 11.23 -20.26
CA ARG A 190 27.70 12.23 -20.17
C ARG A 190 28.23 13.64 -19.98
N THR A 191 29.30 13.82 -19.21
CA THR A 191 29.93 15.13 -19.00
C THR A 191 30.53 15.65 -20.30
N LEU A 192 31.38 14.86 -20.97
CA LEU A 192 31.98 15.21 -22.27
C LEU A 192 30.92 15.43 -23.37
N ALA A 193 29.85 14.62 -23.39
CA ALA A 193 28.74 14.76 -24.33
C ALA A 193 28.00 16.08 -24.14
N ASN A 194 27.80 16.49 -22.88
CA ASN A 194 27.15 17.75 -22.53
C ASN A 194 28.05 18.96 -22.84
N GLU A 195 29.34 18.90 -22.50
CA GLU A 195 30.33 19.92 -22.84
C GLU A 195 30.39 20.16 -24.36
N LEU A 196 30.39 19.09 -25.17
CA LEU A 196 30.35 19.18 -26.62
C LEU A 196 29.04 19.81 -27.13
N VAL A 197 27.89 19.50 -26.53
CA VAL A 197 26.60 20.12 -26.87
C VAL A 197 26.57 21.62 -26.55
N ASP A 198 27.13 22.03 -25.42
CA ASP A 198 27.18 23.46 -25.03
C ASP A 198 28.25 24.22 -25.82
N LEU A 199 29.40 23.61 -26.12
CA LEU A 199 30.40 24.16 -27.03
C LEU A 199 29.81 24.38 -28.42
N ARG A 200 29.04 23.43 -28.97
CA ARG A 200 28.29 23.58 -30.23
C ARG A 200 27.20 24.66 -30.18
N ARG A 201 26.76 25.08 -28.99
CA ARG A 201 25.81 26.20 -28.78
C ARG A 201 26.52 27.57 -28.69
N GLY A 202 27.82 27.60 -28.40
CA GLY A 202 28.61 28.82 -28.25
C GLY A 202 28.95 29.48 -29.59
N ALA A 203 28.68 30.79 -29.70
CA ALA A 203 28.90 31.56 -30.94
C ALA A 203 30.37 31.70 -31.38
N GLU A 204 31.33 31.46 -30.48
CA GLU A 204 32.78 31.60 -30.73
C GLU A 204 33.54 30.26 -30.60
N ALA A 205 32.85 29.12 -30.68
CA ALA A 205 33.45 27.80 -30.54
C ALA A 205 34.51 27.52 -31.63
N SER A 206 35.77 27.37 -31.23
CA SER A 206 36.85 27.15 -32.19
C SER A 206 36.75 25.75 -32.83
N PRO A 207 37.00 25.60 -34.14
CA PRO A 207 37.01 24.27 -34.79
C PRO A 207 38.05 23.30 -34.23
N GLN A 208 39.04 23.79 -33.48
CA GLN A 208 40.01 22.96 -32.77
C GLN A 208 39.44 22.44 -31.44
N ALA A 209 38.75 23.28 -30.66
CA ALA A 209 38.09 22.86 -29.44
C ALA A 209 36.96 21.86 -29.72
N LEU A 210 36.17 22.08 -30.78
CA LEU A 210 35.13 21.13 -31.21
C LEU A 210 35.73 19.76 -31.53
N ARG A 211 36.80 19.70 -32.35
CA ARG A 211 37.49 18.44 -32.65
C ARG A 211 38.08 17.77 -31.42
N ALA A 212 38.69 18.53 -30.51
CA ALA A 212 39.26 17.98 -29.28
C ALA A 212 38.17 17.35 -28.38
N ALA A 213 36.99 17.97 -28.30
CA ALA A 213 35.84 17.41 -27.57
C ALA A 213 35.20 16.20 -28.29
N GLU A 214 35.16 16.20 -29.63
CA GLU A 214 34.71 15.05 -30.43
C GLU A 214 35.69 13.86 -30.33
N GLU A 215 37.00 14.12 -30.39
CA GLU A 215 38.06 13.12 -30.18
C GLU A 215 38.05 12.57 -28.75
N ALA A 216 37.84 13.42 -27.72
CA ALA A 216 37.70 13.00 -26.34
C ALA A 216 36.46 12.11 -26.13
N LEU A 217 35.29 12.51 -26.63
CA LEU A 217 34.05 11.72 -26.48
C LEU A 217 34.14 10.37 -27.22
N ALA A 218 34.72 10.35 -28.41
CA ALA A 218 34.92 9.11 -29.18
C ALA A 218 35.96 8.19 -28.52
N GLY A 219 37.03 8.75 -27.95
CA GLY A 219 37.99 8.01 -27.13
C GLY A 219 37.32 7.37 -25.91
N HIS A 220 36.53 8.14 -25.17
CA HIS A 220 35.84 7.66 -23.97
C HIS A 220 34.79 6.58 -24.28
N ALA A 221 34.03 6.70 -25.38
CA ALA A 221 33.16 5.61 -25.85
C ALA A 221 33.92 4.29 -26.09
N ALA A 222 35.13 4.37 -26.67
CA ALA A 222 35.98 3.22 -26.89
C ALA A 222 36.58 2.67 -25.58
N GLU A 223 36.86 3.51 -24.59
CA GLU A 223 37.33 3.08 -23.27
C GLU A 223 36.22 2.40 -22.45
N VAL A 224 34.99 2.93 -22.42
CA VAL A 224 33.82 2.29 -21.79
C VAL A 224 33.53 0.93 -22.44
N ALA A 225 33.48 0.87 -23.78
CA ALA A 225 33.28 -0.40 -24.50
C ALA A 225 34.43 -1.40 -24.28
N ALA A 226 35.68 -0.92 -24.16
CA ALA A 226 36.83 -1.77 -23.85
C ALA A 226 36.80 -2.29 -22.41
N ALA A 227 36.39 -1.47 -21.44
CA ALA A 227 36.22 -1.88 -20.05
C ALA A 227 35.14 -2.96 -19.91
N LYS A 228 33.99 -2.78 -20.57
CA LYS A 228 32.89 -3.75 -20.56
C LYS A 228 33.28 -5.10 -21.18
N LEU A 229 34.03 -5.07 -22.30
CA LEU A 229 34.59 -6.29 -22.87
C LEU A 229 35.60 -6.96 -21.93
N ARG A 230 36.54 -6.20 -21.33
CA ARG A 230 37.52 -6.75 -20.37
C ARG A 230 36.82 -7.42 -19.19
N ALA A 231 35.84 -6.77 -18.58
CA ALA A 231 35.05 -7.34 -17.47
C ALA A 231 34.32 -8.63 -17.89
N THR A 232 33.81 -8.71 -19.13
CA THR A 232 33.21 -9.94 -19.67
C THR A 232 34.26 -11.04 -19.91
N GLU A 233 35.46 -10.69 -20.37
CA GLU A 233 36.55 -11.66 -20.59
C GLU A 233 37.20 -12.12 -19.27
N GLU A 234 37.22 -11.28 -18.24
CA GLU A 234 37.64 -11.59 -16.87
C GLU A 234 36.61 -12.48 -16.18
N ALA A 235 35.31 -12.17 -16.27
CA ALA A 235 34.23 -13.04 -15.79
C ALA A 235 34.25 -14.42 -16.49
N GLN A 236 34.51 -14.46 -17.80
CA GLN A 236 34.70 -15.72 -18.54
C GLN A 236 35.91 -16.51 -18.03
N ALA A 237 37.01 -15.84 -17.68
CA ALA A 237 38.19 -16.49 -17.11
C ALA A 237 37.95 -17.02 -15.69
N HIS A 238 37.10 -16.36 -14.90
CA HIS A 238 36.65 -16.83 -13.58
C HIS A 238 35.65 -18.00 -13.67
N TYR A 239 34.81 -18.04 -14.71
CA TYR A 239 33.79 -19.08 -14.92
C TYR A 239 33.89 -19.79 -16.28
N PRO A 240 34.95 -20.58 -16.56
CA PRO A 240 35.23 -21.15 -17.90
C PRO A 240 34.28 -22.26 -18.38
N PHE A 241 33.13 -22.42 -17.74
CA PHE A 241 32.03 -23.34 -18.10
C PHE A 241 30.75 -22.58 -18.49
N LEU A 242 30.77 -21.24 -18.38
CA LEU A 242 29.82 -20.35 -19.05
C LEU A 242 30.44 -19.87 -20.38
N SER A 243 29.63 -19.20 -21.21
CA SER A 243 30.09 -18.44 -22.38
C SER A 243 30.10 -16.95 -22.06
N LYS A 244 30.88 -16.17 -22.82
CA LYS A 244 30.97 -14.69 -22.72
C LYS A 244 29.61 -13.99 -22.77
N ARG A 245 28.59 -14.65 -23.33
CA ARG A 245 27.17 -14.26 -23.24
C ARG A 245 26.31 -15.40 -22.70
N VAL A 246 25.32 -15.07 -21.88
CA VAL A 246 24.25 -15.98 -21.47
C VAL A 246 22.92 -15.33 -21.83
N ALA A 247 22.07 -16.04 -22.59
CA ALA A 247 20.82 -15.50 -23.14
C ALA A 247 20.99 -14.12 -23.84
N GLY A 248 22.11 -13.92 -24.55
CA GLY A 248 22.49 -12.66 -25.22
C GLY A 248 23.24 -11.66 -24.33
N VAL A 249 23.00 -11.66 -23.02
CA VAL A 249 23.57 -10.73 -22.04
C VAL A 249 25.07 -11.01 -21.81
N PRO A 250 25.96 -10.01 -21.88
CA PRO A 250 27.39 -10.17 -21.57
C PRO A 250 27.62 -10.55 -20.09
N LEU A 251 28.62 -11.39 -19.79
CA LEU A 251 28.89 -11.81 -18.40
C LEU A 251 29.18 -10.64 -17.44
N SER A 252 29.67 -9.50 -17.92
CA SER A 252 29.89 -8.30 -17.09
C SER A 252 28.60 -7.64 -16.57
N GLU A 253 27.45 -7.97 -17.15
CA GLU A 253 26.14 -7.46 -16.71
C GLU A 253 25.41 -8.40 -15.73
N LEU A 254 25.99 -9.56 -15.42
CA LEU A 254 25.38 -10.57 -14.54
C LEU A 254 26.01 -10.51 -13.13
N PRO A 255 25.21 -10.47 -12.04
CA PRO A 255 25.71 -10.40 -10.66
C PRO A 255 26.23 -11.75 -10.14
N LEU A 256 27.00 -12.48 -10.96
CA LEU A 256 27.50 -13.84 -10.67
C LEU A 256 28.39 -13.90 -9.43
N ALA A 257 29.07 -12.81 -9.07
CA ALA A 257 29.89 -12.74 -7.86
C ALA A 257 29.07 -12.55 -6.57
N GLN A 258 27.87 -11.97 -6.69
CA GLN A 258 26.95 -11.67 -5.59
C GLN A 258 25.89 -12.78 -5.40
N ASP A 259 25.56 -13.54 -6.45
CA ASP A 259 24.55 -14.60 -6.38
C ASP A 259 25.05 -15.81 -5.56
N GLU A 260 24.55 -15.93 -4.32
CA GLU A 260 24.92 -17.00 -3.38
C GLU A 260 24.68 -18.41 -3.96
N LEU A 261 23.62 -18.60 -4.76
CA LEU A 261 23.29 -19.89 -5.36
C LEU A 261 24.32 -20.30 -6.42
N PHE A 262 24.70 -19.39 -7.31
CA PHE A 262 25.77 -19.61 -8.29
C PHE A 262 27.12 -19.84 -7.59
N GLN A 263 27.46 -19.03 -6.58
CA GLN A 263 28.69 -19.24 -5.80
C GLN A 263 28.70 -20.57 -5.03
N ALA A 264 27.57 -21.02 -4.48
CA ALA A 264 27.45 -22.33 -3.86
C ALA A 264 27.62 -23.48 -4.86
N LEU A 265 27.25 -23.28 -6.14
CA LEU A 265 27.48 -24.25 -7.22
C LEU A 265 28.95 -24.24 -7.68
N VAL A 266 29.58 -23.07 -7.79
CA VAL A 266 31.03 -22.95 -8.03
C VAL A 266 31.83 -23.61 -6.89
N ALA A 267 31.39 -23.47 -5.64
CA ALA A 267 31.99 -24.14 -4.49
C ALA A 267 31.78 -25.68 -4.52
N GLN A 268 30.62 -26.16 -4.96
CA GLN A 268 30.37 -27.60 -5.21
C GLN A 268 31.26 -28.15 -6.34
N ARG A 269 31.58 -27.32 -7.36
CA ARG A 269 32.44 -27.68 -8.50
C ARG A 269 33.90 -27.88 -8.08
N ALA A 270 34.42 -27.01 -7.20
CA ALA A 270 35.83 -26.98 -6.79
C ALA A 270 36.42 -28.35 -6.37
N PRO A 271 35.83 -29.14 -5.45
CA PRO A 271 36.37 -30.45 -5.08
C PRO A 271 36.24 -31.51 -6.19
N LEU A 272 35.27 -31.37 -7.10
CA LEU A 272 35.05 -32.32 -8.19
C LEU A 272 36.18 -32.26 -9.24
N LEU A 273 36.75 -31.07 -9.45
CA LEU A 273 37.91 -30.82 -10.33
C LEU A 273 39.18 -31.58 -9.91
N GLY A 274 39.28 -32.05 -8.67
CA GLY A 274 40.40 -32.87 -8.21
C GLY A 274 40.46 -34.29 -8.81
N SER A 275 39.41 -34.75 -9.49
CA SER A 275 39.36 -36.04 -10.20
C SER A 275 38.29 -36.02 -11.29
N PRO A 276 38.45 -35.20 -12.35
CA PRO A 276 37.35 -34.85 -13.25
C PRO A 276 36.82 -36.05 -14.05
N ARG A 277 37.68 -37.02 -14.40
CA ARG A 277 37.24 -38.27 -15.07
C ARG A 277 36.36 -39.13 -14.17
N THR A 278 36.68 -39.25 -12.88
CA THR A 278 35.89 -40.02 -11.89
C THR A 278 34.60 -39.29 -11.51
N ASN A 279 34.65 -37.96 -11.49
CA ASN A 279 33.55 -37.09 -11.08
C ASN A 279 32.68 -36.61 -12.26
N ALA A 280 32.94 -37.01 -13.50
CA ALA A 280 32.42 -36.38 -14.72
C ALA A 280 30.91 -36.11 -14.69
N ALA A 281 30.09 -37.11 -14.33
CA ALA A 281 28.63 -36.94 -14.24
C ALA A 281 28.19 -35.97 -13.13
N ARG A 282 28.94 -35.87 -12.02
CA ARG A 282 28.68 -34.89 -10.95
C ARG A 282 29.15 -33.50 -11.35
N LEU A 283 30.28 -33.40 -12.05
CA LEU A 283 30.84 -32.15 -12.53
C LEU A 283 29.87 -31.50 -13.53
N HIS A 284 29.44 -32.26 -14.54
CA HIS A 284 28.40 -31.85 -15.50
C HIS A 284 27.08 -31.49 -14.81
N ALA A 285 26.64 -32.24 -13.78
CA ALA A 285 25.41 -31.92 -13.06
C ALA A 285 25.49 -30.62 -12.24
N VAL A 286 26.68 -30.24 -11.76
CA VAL A 286 26.90 -28.96 -11.07
C VAL A 286 27.08 -27.82 -12.07
N GLU A 287 27.83 -28.02 -13.16
CA GLU A 287 28.04 -27.05 -14.23
C GLU A 287 26.74 -26.72 -14.96
N ALA A 288 25.89 -27.71 -15.26
CA ALA A 288 24.57 -27.49 -15.85
C ALA A 288 23.64 -26.69 -14.92
N ARG A 289 23.64 -26.97 -13.60
CA ARG A 289 22.89 -26.17 -12.62
C ARG A 289 23.41 -24.74 -12.50
N ALA A 290 24.73 -24.54 -12.65
CA ALA A 290 25.33 -23.20 -12.64
C ALA A 290 25.02 -22.43 -13.94
N HIS A 291 24.93 -23.10 -15.08
CA HIS A 291 24.48 -22.52 -16.35
C HIS A 291 22.99 -22.18 -16.33
N ASP A 292 22.13 -23.07 -15.81
CA ASP A 292 20.71 -22.78 -15.57
C ASP A 292 20.56 -21.54 -14.65
N ARG A 293 21.32 -21.44 -13.54
CA ARG A 293 21.30 -20.24 -12.67
C ARG A 293 21.82 -18.98 -13.37
N ALA A 294 22.87 -19.08 -14.18
CA ALA A 294 23.37 -17.95 -14.97
C ALA A 294 22.33 -17.48 -16.02
N ARG A 295 21.52 -18.39 -16.56
CA ARG A 295 20.37 -18.05 -17.43
C ARG A 295 19.26 -17.36 -16.64
N GLU A 296 18.87 -17.86 -15.47
CA GLU A 296 17.89 -17.19 -14.60
C GLU A 296 18.28 -15.72 -14.33
N LEU A 297 19.57 -15.46 -14.05
CA LEU A 297 20.10 -14.11 -13.85
C LEU A 297 20.10 -13.27 -15.14
N ALA A 298 20.43 -13.85 -16.30
CA ALA A 298 20.34 -13.16 -17.59
C ALA A 298 18.90 -12.82 -17.99
N ASP A 299 17.94 -13.69 -17.69
CA ASP A 299 16.52 -13.43 -17.93
C ASP A 299 15.95 -12.41 -16.93
N ALA A 300 16.44 -12.38 -15.68
CA ALA A 300 16.14 -11.31 -14.74
C ALA A 300 16.67 -9.95 -15.26
N LYS A 301 17.91 -9.91 -15.76
CA LYS A 301 18.50 -8.71 -16.40
C LYS A 301 17.69 -8.24 -17.62
N ARG A 302 17.33 -9.15 -18.53
CA ARG A 302 16.46 -8.86 -19.70
C ARG A 302 15.09 -8.32 -19.28
N LYS A 303 14.51 -8.81 -18.18
CA LYS A 303 13.23 -8.31 -17.61
C LYS A 303 13.39 -6.91 -17.00
N LEU A 304 14.51 -6.64 -16.33
CA LEU A 304 14.85 -5.32 -15.76
C LEU A 304 15.05 -4.27 -16.86
N ASP A 305 15.86 -4.57 -17.89
CA ASP A 305 16.06 -3.67 -19.02
C ASP A 305 14.74 -3.44 -19.78
N SER A 306 13.94 -4.50 -20.01
CA SER A 306 12.59 -4.35 -20.58
C SER A 306 11.65 -3.46 -19.74
N LEU A 307 11.90 -3.26 -18.44
CA LEU A 307 11.17 -2.32 -17.57
C LEU A 307 11.66 -0.89 -17.75
N ARG A 308 12.97 -0.68 -17.91
CA ARG A 308 13.58 0.62 -18.18
C ARG A 308 13.18 1.16 -19.54
N ASP A 309 13.35 0.37 -20.60
CA ASP A 309 12.98 0.71 -21.99
C ASP A 309 11.51 1.15 -22.07
N ALA A 310 10.61 0.40 -21.42
CA ALA A 310 9.18 0.67 -21.39
C ALA A 310 8.81 1.88 -20.52
N ALA A 311 9.60 2.20 -19.49
CA ALA A 311 9.42 3.40 -18.68
C ALA A 311 9.87 4.66 -19.40
N ASP A 312 11.01 4.61 -20.10
CA ASP A 312 11.47 5.73 -20.93
C ASP A 312 10.50 5.96 -22.10
N ASP A 313 9.98 4.91 -22.74
CA ASP A 313 8.95 5.05 -23.79
C ASP A 313 7.57 5.44 -23.25
N GLU A 314 7.21 5.10 -22.01
CA GLU A 314 6.00 5.63 -21.35
C GLU A 314 6.09 7.16 -21.19
N VAL A 315 7.27 7.73 -20.90
CA VAL A 315 7.47 9.18 -20.86
C VAL A 315 7.56 9.78 -22.28
N ARG A 316 8.26 9.10 -23.20
CA ARG A 316 8.47 9.55 -24.59
C ARG A 316 7.18 9.56 -25.40
N SER A 317 6.29 8.60 -25.18
CA SER A 317 4.98 8.48 -25.85
C SER A 317 4.03 9.64 -25.54
N ARG A 318 4.05 10.14 -24.29
CA ARG A 318 3.29 11.31 -23.85
C ARG A 318 3.94 12.63 -24.29
N ASN A 319 5.25 12.62 -24.56
CA ASN A 319 6.03 13.78 -24.98
C ASN A 319 6.72 13.60 -26.37
N PRO A 320 5.98 13.40 -27.48
CA PRO A 320 6.58 13.10 -28.80
C PRO A 320 7.52 14.17 -29.38
N PHE A 321 7.52 15.37 -28.81
CA PHE A 321 8.46 16.44 -29.13
C PHE A 321 9.84 16.26 -28.45
N LEU A 322 10.00 15.32 -27.51
CA LEU A 322 11.29 14.86 -27.00
C LEU A 322 11.78 13.69 -27.89
N PRO A 323 12.84 13.87 -28.70
CA PRO A 323 13.21 12.87 -29.70
C PRO A 323 13.86 11.61 -29.13
N HIS A 324 14.64 11.71 -28.05
CA HIS A 324 15.48 10.63 -27.53
C HIS A 324 14.91 10.05 -26.20
N SER A 325 15.45 8.91 -25.78
CA SER A 325 15.22 8.26 -24.48
C SER A 325 15.89 8.95 -23.29
N ASP A 326 16.73 9.97 -23.54
CA ASP A 326 17.35 10.82 -22.53
C ASP A 326 17.24 12.31 -22.86
N VAL A 327 17.47 13.14 -21.84
CA VAL A 327 17.76 14.57 -22.00
C VAL A 327 19.05 14.89 -21.25
N ARG A 328 20.06 15.46 -21.93
CA ARG A 328 21.41 15.72 -21.37
C ARG A 328 22.07 14.49 -20.75
N GLY A 329 21.71 13.28 -21.19
CA GLY A 329 22.17 12.02 -20.59
C GLY A 329 21.47 11.63 -19.28
N VAL A 330 20.37 12.29 -18.90
CA VAL A 330 19.48 11.76 -17.87
C VAL A 330 18.33 11.02 -18.56
N PRO A 331 18.15 9.71 -18.35
CA PRO A 331 17.04 8.95 -18.92
C PRO A 331 15.68 9.58 -18.58
N LEU A 332 14.72 9.54 -19.50
CA LEU A 332 13.40 10.14 -19.32
C LEU A 332 12.68 9.65 -18.05
N ARG A 333 12.87 8.36 -17.69
CA ARG A 333 12.35 7.71 -16.48
C ARG A 333 12.90 8.28 -15.17
N GLU A 334 14.06 8.95 -15.22
CA GLU A 334 14.76 9.56 -14.07
C GLU A 334 14.51 11.08 -13.92
N LEU A 335 14.00 11.74 -14.98
CA LEU A 335 13.73 13.19 -14.97
C LEU A 335 12.55 13.59 -14.07
N GLY A 336 11.53 12.73 -13.97
CA GLY A 336 10.29 13.03 -13.23
C GLY A 336 9.55 14.26 -13.77
N LEU A 337 9.46 14.44 -15.10
CA LEU A 337 8.87 15.61 -15.76
C LEU A 337 7.41 15.92 -15.36
N SER A 338 6.67 14.90 -14.94
CA SER A 338 5.33 14.99 -14.32
C SER A 338 5.31 15.78 -13.00
N ARG A 339 6.43 15.82 -12.27
CA ARG A 339 6.58 16.54 -11.00
C ARG A 339 7.07 17.98 -11.16
N ASP A 340 7.54 18.39 -12.35
CA ASP A 340 8.01 19.76 -12.55
C ASP A 340 6.83 20.72 -12.78
N PRO A 341 6.60 21.71 -11.91
CA PRO A 341 5.39 22.53 -11.96
C PRO A 341 5.36 23.52 -13.14
N GLU A 342 6.50 23.79 -13.81
CA GLU A 342 6.47 24.56 -15.07
C GLU A 342 6.14 23.63 -16.25
N TYR A 343 6.77 22.45 -16.33
CA TYR A 343 6.54 21.46 -17.37
C TYR A 343 5.08 20.99 -17.40
N ALA A 344 4.48 20.73 -16.24
CA ALA A 344 3.05 20.40 -16.12
C ALA A 344 2.15 21.50 -16.70
N ARG A 345 2.34 22.76 -16.29
CA ARG A 345 1.57 23.92 -16.79
C ARG A 345 1.74 24.15 -18.29
N LEU A 346 2.93 23.90 -18.82
CA LEU A 346 3.23 24.02 -20.24
C LEU A 346 2.60 22.87 -21.05
N MET A 347 2.58 21.65 -20.54
CA MET A 347 1.87 20.54 -21.18
C MET A 347 0.35 20.73 -21.15
N ASP A 348 -0.22 21.25 -20.07
CA ASP A 348 -1.64 21.65 -20.05
C ASP A 348 -1.94 22.69 -21.14
N ARG A 349 -1.07 23.70 -21.30
CA ARG A 349 -1.19 24.65 -22.40
C ARG A 349 -1.09 23.95 -23.77
N ARG A 350 -0.19 22.97 -23.93
CA ARG A 350 -0.07 22.15 -25.15
C ARG A 350 -1.37 21.39 -25.45
N LEU A 351 -2.00 20.80 -24.43
CA LEU A 351 -3.26 20.05 -24.55
C LEU A 351 -4.43 20.97 -24.92
N THR A 352 -4.59 22.12 -24.27
CA THR A 352 -5.60 23.13 -24.67
C THR A 352 -5.35 23.65 -26.09
N LEU A 353 -4.10 23.91 -26.48
CA LEU A 353 -3.80 24.37 -27.85
C LEU A 353 -4.15 23.32 -28.92
N LYS A 354 -4.08 22.02 -28.59
CA LYS A 354 -4.49 20.90 -29.45
C LYS A 354 -6.00 20.73 -29.65
N GLU A 355 -6.85 21.45 -28.91
CA GLU A 355 -8.29 21.54 -29.20
C GLU A 355 -8.54 22.22 -30.57
N ARG A 356 -7.60 23.08 -31.01
CA ARG A 356 -7.65 23.82 -32.30
C ARG A 356 -6.27 23.94 -32.94
N PRO A 357 -5.67 22.82 -33.39
CA PRO A 357 -4.24 22.77 -33.77
C PRO A 357 -3.90 23.69 -34.96
N VAL A 358 -4.84 23.94 -35.87
CA VAL A 358 -4.65 24.81 -37.05
C VAL A 358 -4.60 26.29 -36.67
N GLU A 359 -5.48 26.74 -35.77
CA GLU A 359 -5.48 28.12 -35.25
C GLU A 359 -4.25 28.37 -34.36
N ASN A 360 -3.87 27.36 -33.57
CA ASN A 360 -2.88 27.46 -32.51
C ASN A 360 -1.44 27.06 -32.93
N ALA A 361 -1.19 26.69 -34.18
CA ALA A 361 0.05 26.04 -34.61
C ALA A 361 1.35 26.77 -34.19
N ALA A 362 1.36 28.11 -34.25
CA ALA A 362 2.51 28.92 -33.84
C ALA A 362 2.73 28.91 -32.31
N GLU A 363 1.67 28.99 -31.52
CA GLU A 363 1.74 28.87 -30.07
C GLU A 363 2.11 27.45 -29.63
N LEU A 364 1.56 26.42 -30.29
CA LEU A 364 1.87 25.02 -30.01
C LEU A 364 3.38 24.77 -30.21
N THR A 365 3.94 25.27 -31.31
CA THR A 365 5.39 25.23 -31.59
C THR A 365 6.21 25.95 -30.52
N ALA A 366 5.76 27.12 -30.05
CA ALA A 366 6.45 27.89 -29.01
C ALA A 366 6.39 27.21 -27.63
N VAL A 367 5.26 26.60 -27.29
CA VAL A 367 5.06 25.85 -26.04
C VAL A 367 5.90 24.57 -26.05
N GLU A 368 5.92 23.82 -27.15
CA GLU A 368 6.81 22.66 -27.30
C GLU A 368 8.30 23.04 -27.26
N ALA A 369 8.69 24.20 -27.80
CA ALA A 369 10.05 24.71 -27.66
C ALA A 369 10.39 25.06 -26.19
N ARG A 370 9.47 25.67 -25.43
CA ARG A 370 9.66 25.91 -23.99
C ARG A 370 9.70 24.60 -23.20
N LEU A 371 8.88 23.61 -23.55
CA LEU A 371 8.88 22.28 -22.94
C LEU A 371 10.21 21.55 -23.13
N LYS A 372 10.77 21.53 -24.35
CA LYS A 372 12.12 20.99 -24.61
C LYS A 372 13.17 21.69 -23.73
N LYS A 373 13.11 23.03 -23.66
CA LYS A 373 14.02 23.82 -22.79
C LYS A 373 13.81 23.53 -21.30
N ARG A 374 12.57 23.29 -20.85
CA ARG A 374 12.29 22.96 -19.45
C ARG A 374 12.77 21.56 -19.09
N ALA A 375 12.63 20.58 -19.98
CA ALA A 375 13.24 19.26 -19.79
C ALA A 375 14.78 19.35 -19.68
N THR A 376 15.45 20.20 -20.47
CA THR A 376 16.91 20.42 -20.31
C THR A 376 17.26 21.10 -18.98
N GLU A 377 16.46 22.07 -18.51
CA GLU A 377 16.65 22.70 -17.20
C GLU A 377 16.48 21.70 -16.04
N VAL A 378 15.50 20.79 -16.13
CA VAL A 378 15.29 19.72 -15.14
C VAL A 378 16.44 18.69 -15.18
N ALA A 379 16.91 18.31 -16.37
CA ALA A 379 18.05 17.40 -16.53
C ALA A 379 19.35 18.01 -15.98
N GLU A 380 19.60 19.29 -16.23
CA GLU A 380 20.76 20.02 -15.69
C GLU A 380 20.70 20.10 -14.16
N ALA A 381 19.53 20.38 -13.57
CA ALA A 381 19.34 20.34 -12.12
C ALA A 381 19.58 18.93 -11.54
N LYS A 382 19.10 17.87 -12.21
CA LYS A 382 19.34 16.46 -11.83
C LYS A 382 20.83 16.10 -11.84
N LEU A 383 21.59 16.60 -12.82
CA LEU A 383 23.05 16.38 -12.93
C LEU A 383 23.84 17.18 -11.89
N VAL A 384 23.45 18.42 -11.59
CA VAL A 384 24.08 19.21 -10.51
C VAL A 384 23.86 18.53 -9.15
N ALA A 385 22.63 18.14 -8.84
CA ALA A 385 22.32 17.41 -7.60
C ALA A 385 23.04 16.05 -7.52
N GLU A 386 23.21 15.35 -8.65
CA GLU A 386 24.00 14.11 -8.71
C GLU A 386 25.48 14.36 -8.39
N ALA A 387 26.07 15.42 -8.95
CA ALA A 387 27.46 15.80 -8.70
C ALA A 387 27.68 16.24 -7.24
N GLU A 388 26.76 17.01 -6.66
CA GLU A 388 26.79 17.39 -5.24
C GLU A 388 26.69 16.17 -4.32
N LEU A 389 25.80 15.22 -4.63
CA LEU A 389 25.64 13.98 -3.85
C LEU A 389 26.86 13.05 -3.99
N ARG A 390 27.45 12.92 -5.18
CA ARG A 390 28.71 12.15 -5.37
C ARG A 390 29.90 12.82 -4.68
N ALA A 391 29.96 14.15 -4.63
CA ALA A 391 30.98 14.87 -3.87
C ALA A 391 30.81 14.73 -2.35
N LYS A 392 29.57 14.61 -1.86
CA LYS A 392 29.24 14.35 -0.45
C LYS A 392 29.47 12.89 -0.05
N TYR A 393 29.21 11.94 -0.95
CA TYR A 393 29.28 10.49 -0.71
C TYR A 393 30.22 9.78 -1.70
N PRO A 394 31.53 10.11 -1.74
CA PRO A 394 32.47 9.60 -2.74
C PRO A 394 32.82 8.11 -2.61
N THR A 395 32.36 7.45 -1.55
CA THR A 395 32.55 6.02 -1.28
C THR A 395 31.35 5.15 -1.69
N VAL A 396 30.24 5.74 -2.11
CA VAL A 396 29.03 5.00 -2.52
C VAL A 396 29.21 4.45 -3.93
N ALA A 397 29.13 3.13 -4.07
CA ALA A 397 29.16 2.42 -5.33
C ALA A 397 27.76 2.35 -5.95
N THR A 398 27.53 3.17 -6.98
CA THR A 398 26.40 2.99 -7.90
C THR A 398 26.87 2.16 -9.10
N ALA A 399 26.10 1.13 -9.47
CA ALA A 399 26.27 0.51 -10.79
C ALA A 399 25.94 1.56 -11.87
N PRO A 400 26.56 1.53 -13.09
CA PRO A 400 26.34 2.57 -14.10
C PRO A 400 24.86 2.78 -14.45
N GLU A 401 24.11 1.67 -14.54
CA GLU A 401 22.68 1.64 -14.90
C GLU A 401 21.72 1.98 -13.73
N ALA A 402 22.24 2.17 -12.51
CA ALA A 402 21.43 2.32 -11.31
C ALA A 402 20.71 3.68 -11.26
N ALA A 403 19.85 3.86 -10.24
CA ALA A 403 19.31 5.17 -9.92
C ALA A 403 20.42 6.23 -9.79
N MET A 404 20.18 7.42 -10.33
CA MET A 404 20.89 8.60 -9.89
C MET A 404 20.60 8.80 -8.40
N LEU A 405 21.61 9.17 -7.59
CA LEU A 405 21.44 9.53 -6.19
C LEU A 405 20.42 10.68 -6.06
N SER A 406 20.37 11.60 -7.04
CA SER A 406 19.37 12.66 -7.14
C SER A 406 17.93 12.19 -7.50
N SER A 407 17.71 10.88 -7.63
CA SER A 407 16.40 10.23 -7.75
C SER A 407 15.99 9.39 -6.53
N LEU A 408 16.94 8.99 -5.67
CA LEU A 408 16.70 8.09 -4.52
C LEU A 408 15.86 8.70 -3.39
N GLY A 409 15.58 10.00 -3.42
CA GLY A 409 14.85 10.70 -2.37
C GLY A 409 15.59 10.72 -1.03
N LEU A 410 16.92 10.86 -1.06
CA LEU A 410 17.80 10.70 0.13
C LEU A 410 17.38 11.56 1.34
N SER A 411 16.83 12.75 1.11
CA SER A 411 16.31 13.64 2.17
C SER A 411 15.11 13.08 2.93
N LEU A 412 14.43 12.06 2.40
CA LEU A 412 13.24 11.41 2.97
C LEU A 412 13.60 10.18 3.85
N ASP A 413 14.88 9.76 3.90
CA ASP A 413 15.30 8.67 4.78
C ASP A 413 15.66 9.22 6.17
N PRO A 414 14.90 8.88 7.24
CA PRO A 414 15.11 9.48 8.55
C PRO A 414 16.41 9.03 9.22
N ARG A 415 16.98 7.87 8.85
CA ARG A 415 18.29 7.44 9.37
C ARG A 415 19.40 8.29 8.78
N LEU A 416 19.38 8.52 7.46
CA LEU A 416 20.34 9.41 6.81
C LEU A 416 20.22 10.85 7.34
N ALA A 417 19.00 11.38 7.47
CA ALA A 417 18.78 12.71 8.05
C ALA A 417 19.36 12.83 9.49
N GLN A 418 19.21 11.80 10.33
CA GLN A 418 19.82 11.77 11.67
C GLN A 418 21.36 11.70 11.62
N LEU A 419 21.93 10.89 10.72
CA LEU A 419 23.38 10.77 10.54
C LEU A 419 24.00 12.07 10.00
N GLU A 420 23.34 12.75 9.06
CA GLU A 420 23.75 14.07 8.58
C GLU A 420 23.72 15.12 9.69
N GLN A 421 22.65 15.16 10.51
CA GLN A 421 22.58 16.03 11.69
C GLN A 421 23.69 15.73 12.71
N GLN A 422 24.03 14.45 12.92
CA GLN A 422 25.18 14.06 13.77
C GLN A 422 26.51 14.56 13.18
N CYS A 423 26.73 14.45 11.87
CA CYS A 423 27.94 14.97 11.22
C CYS A 423 28.10 16.48 11.45
N VAL A 424 27.03 17.27 11.24
CA VAL A 424 27.04 18.73 11.49
C VAL A 424 27.30 19.01 12.99
N ALA A 425 26.56 18.36 13.90
CA ALA A 425 26.71 18.57 15.34
C ALA A 425 28.06 18.10 15.92
N LEU A 426 28.76 17.21 15.23
CA LEU A 426 30.15 16.82 15.53
C LEU A 426 31.15 17.83 14.96
N ALA A 427 30.91 18.35 13.76
CA ALA A 427 31.78 19.33 13.09
C ALA A 427 31.76 20.72 13.77
N ASP A 428 30.60 21.18 14.25
CA ASP A 428 30.42 22.48 14.92
C ASP A 428 31.04 22.55 16.33
N GLN A 429 31.59 21.45 16.85
CA GLN A 429 32.24 21.44 18.16
C GLN A 429 33.52 22.28 18.15
N PRO A 430 33.85 23.02 19.24
CA PRO A 430 35.05 23.86 19.29
C PRO A 430 36.37 23.09 19.22
N LYS A 431 36.32 21.75 19.37
CA LYS A 431 37.39 20.78 19.09
C LYS A 431 36.74 19.46 18.63
N PRO A 432 36.44 19.28 17.32
CA PRO A 432 35.74 18.10 16.84
C PRO A 432 36.64 16.86 16.94
N ASP A 433 36.13 15.75 17.46
CA ASP A 433 36.84 14.48 17.39
C ASP A 433 36.74 13.92 15.96
N ARG A 434 37.88 13.98 15.26
CA ARG A 434 38.00 13.54 13.86
C ARG A 434 37.79 12.04 13.66
N ALA A 435 37.90 11.22 14.70
CA ALA A 435 37.57 9.80 14.60
C ALA A 435 36.05 9.59 14.65
N VAL A 436 35.36 10.30 15.56
CA VAL A 436 33.90 10.22 15.70
C VAL A 436 33.18 10.86 14.52
N LEU A 437 33.66 12.01 14.02
CA LEU A 437 33.12 12.65 12.82
C LEU A 437 33.23 11.71 11.61
N ARG A 438 34.40 11.09 11.37
CA ARG A 438 34.57 10.12 10.29
C ARG A 438 33.68 8.90 10.43
N ALA A 439 33.51 8.37 11.63
CA ALA A 439 32.59 7.24 11.85
C ALA A 439 31.12 7.60 11.52
N ALA A 440 30.71 8.86 11.74
CA ALA A 440 29.40 9.36 11.32
C ALA A 440 29.30 9.58 9.80
N GLU A 441 30.35 10.15 9.17
CA GLU A 441 30.46 10.31 7.71
C GLU A 441 30.43 8.94 6.98
N GLU A 442 31.19 7.97 7.49
CA GLU A 442 31.23 6.58 7.01
C GLU A 442 29.87 5.88 7.21
N ALA A 443 29.21 6.05 8.37
CA ALA A 443 27.87 5.51 8.59
C ALA A 443 26.81 6.15 7.68
N ALA A 444 26.90 7.44 7.40
CA ALA A 444 26.02 8.12 6.43
C ALA A 444 26.22 7.55 5.01
N ALA A 445 27.48 7.38 4.58
CA ALA A 445 27.79 6.77 3.29
C ALA A 445 27.32 5.30 3.19
N VAL A 446 27.48 4.51 4.27
CA VAL A 446 26.94 3.14 4.33
C VAL A 446 25.41 3.15 4.23
N ARG A 447 24.70 4.07 4.92
CA ARG A 447 23.25 4.18 4.74
C ARG A 447 22.88 4.55 3.31
N VAL A 448 23.60 5.47 2.65
CA VAL A 448 23.33 5.77 1.22
C VAL A 448 23.57 4.55 0.33
N GLN A 449 24.56 3.69 0.62
CA GLN A 449 24.72 2.41 -0.09
C GLN A 449 23.54 1.48 0.15
N GLU A 450 23.08 1.30 1.39
CA GLU A 450 21.85 0.55 1.69
C GLU A 450 20.66 1.09 0.88
N LEU A 451 20.52 2.43 0.74
CA LEU A 451 19.46 3.05 -0.05
C LEU A 451 19.59 2.81 -1.56
N VAL A 452 20.81 2.70 -2.10
CA VAL A 452 21.06 2.29 -3.49
C VAL A 452 20.66 0.83 -3.70
N ASP A 453 21.07 -0.05 -2.80
CA ASP A 453 20.87 -1.50 -2.92
C ASP A 453 19.38 -1.87 -2.70
N GLU A 454 18.71 -1.23 -1.72
CA GLU A 454 17.25 -1.28 -1.52
C GLU A 454 16.49 -0.89 -2.81
N ASP A 455 16.95 0.15 -3.50
CA ASP A 455 16.26 0.78 -4.63
C ASP A 455 16.52 0.11 -5.99
N ALA A 456 17.71 -0.49 -6.16
CA ALA A 456 18.02 -1.37 -7.28
C ALA A 456 17.21 -2.67 -7.21
N SER A 457 17.19 -3.31 -6.04
CA SER A 457 16.46 -4.59 -5.88
C SER A 457 14.94 -4.42 -5.78
N ALA A 458 14.45 -3.24 -5.38
CA ALA A 458 13.05 -2.81 -5.59
C ALA A 458 12.69 -2.64 -7.08
N GLU A 459 13.66 -2.27 -7.94
CA GLU A 459 13.49 -2.22 -9.40
C GLU A 459 13.38 -3.63 -9.99
N GLU A 460 14.22 -4.56 -9.52
CA GLU A 460 14.18 -5.98 -9.90
C GLU A 460 12.85 -6.64 -9.51
N GLU A 461 12.32 -6.38 -8.31
CA GLU A 461 11.00 -6.87 -7.91
C GLU A 461 9.89 -6.34 -8.82
N ALA A 462 9.91 -5.05 -9.18
CA ALA A 462 8.93 -4.48 -10.09
C ALA A 462 9.01 -5.11 -11.50
N ALA A 463 10.22 -5.46 -11.96
CA ALA A 463 10.44 -6.18 -13.22
C ALA A 463 9.93 -7.63 -13.15
N GLN A 464 10.20 -8.34 -12.04
CA GLN A 464 9.71 -9.70 -11.79
C GLN A 464 8.18 -9.73 -11.65
N ALA A 465 7.57 -8.77 -10.97
CA ALA A 465 6.12 -8.65 -10.82
C ALA A 465 5.43 -8.43 -12.18
N ARG A 466 5.93 -7.50 -13.00
CA ARG A 466 5.45 -7.31 -14.38
C ARG A 466 5.61 -8.58 -15.22
N ALA A 467 6.78 -9.23 -15.15
CA ALA A 467 7.02 -10.49 -15.84
C ALA A 467 6.07 -11.61 -15.36
N ALA A 468 5.73 -11.68 -14.07
CA ALA A 468 4.80 -12.67 -13.52
C ALA A 468 3.35 -12.44 -13.98
N VAL A 469 2.91 -11.18 -14.12
CA VAL A 469 1.60 -10.85 -14.70
C VAL A 469 1.55 -11.22 -16.18
N LEU A 470 2.59 -10.89 -16.95
CA LEU A 470 2.70 -11.22 -18.37
C LEU A 470 2.83 -12.74 -18.60
N LYS A 471 3.57 -13.47 -17.77
CA LYS A 471 3.63 -14.94 -17.75
C LYS A 471 2.24 -15.55 -17.52
N ARG A 472 1.48 -15.01 -16.57
CA ARG A 472 0.14 -15.50 -16.22
C ARG A 472 -0.90 -15.16 -17.31
N TYR A 473 -0.70 -14.05 -18.03
CA TYR A 473 -1.58 -13.57 -19.09
C TYR A 473 -0.77 -13.12 -20.32
N PRO A 474 -0.17 -14.05 -21.11
CA PRO A 474 0.75 -13.71 -22.21
C PRO A 474 0.13 -12.83 -23.30
N MET A 475 -1.20 -12.85 -23.40
CA MET A 475 -2.00 -12.09 -24.34
C MET A 475 -2.00 -10.58 -24.08
N CYS A 476 -1.62 -10.12 -22.88
CA CYS A 476 -1.78 -8.74 -22.43
C CYS A 476 -0.80 -7.74 -23.06
N ALA A 477 -1.22 -6.47 -23.12
CA ALA A 477 -0.37 -5.35 -23.55
C ALA A 477 0.90 -5.22 -22.70
N ARG A 478 1.99 -4.72 -23.28
CA ARG A 478 3.32 -4.75 -22.64
C ARG A 478 3.44 -3.87 -21.39
N ASP A 479 2.62 -2.83 -21.22
CA ASP A 479 2.68 -1.89 -20.07
C ASP A 479 1.85 -2.34 -18.85
N VAL A 480 1.12 -3.45 -18.96
CA VAL A 480 0.26 -4.00 -17.91
C VAL A 480 1.01 -4.24 -16.59
N THR A 481 0.40 -3.79 -15.49
CA THR A 481 0.86 -3.97 -14.11
C THR A 481 -0.01 -4.99 -13.37
N GLU A 482 0.26 -5.21 -12.08
CA GLU A 482 -0.60 -5.98 -11.18
C GLU A 482 -2.07 -5.54 -11.13
N ALA A 483 -2.39 -4.34 -11.65
CA ALA A 483 -3.77 -3.86 -11.82
C ALA A 483 -4.69 -4.93 -12.42
N VAL A 484 -4.21 -5.59 -13.47
CA VAL A 484 -4.99 -6.50 -14.31
C VAL A 484 -5.29 -7.80 -13.57
N GLY A 485 -4.43 -8.21 -12.63
CA GLY A 485 -4.72 -9.31 -11.69
C GLY A 485 -5.74 -8.96 -10.60
N LYS A 486 -6.06 -7.67 -10.41
CA LYS A 486 -6.94 -7.12 -9.37
C LYS A 486 -8.29 -6.59 -9.92
N ASP A 487 -8.48 -6.54 -11.24
CA ASP A 487 -9.75 -6.13 -11.87
C ASP A 487 -10.75 -7.29 -11.97
N ALA A 488 -11.98 -7.07 -11.52
CA ALA A 488 -13.02 -8.11 -11.45
C ALA A 488 -13.51 -8.57 -12.84
N VAL A 489 -13.58 -7.66 -13.83
CA VAL A 489 -13.97 -8.01 -15.20
C VAL A 489 -12.88 -8.86 -15.84
N PHE A 490 -11.62 -8.45 -15.73
CA PHE A 490 -10.48 -9.24 -16.19
C PHE A 490 -10.39 -10.59 -15.49
N ALA A 491 -10.67 -10.67 -14.18
CA ALA A 491 -10.74 -11.95 -13.46
C ALA A 491 -11.84 -12.87 -14.03
N SER A 492 -13.01 -12.33 -14.40
CA SER A 492 -14.08 -13.09 -15.06
C SER A 492 -13.71 -13.54 -16.48
N LEU A 493 -12.99 -12.70 -17.24
CA LEU A 493 -12.47 -13.05 -18.57
C LEU A 493 -11.38 -14.11 -18.47
N ALA A 494 -10.47 -14.01 -17.49
CA ALA A 494 -9.45 -15.01 -17.21
C ALA A 494 -10.06 -16.35 -16.75
N ALA A 495 -11.14 -16.33 -15.97
CA ALA A 495 -11.90 -17.53 -15.62
C ALA A 495 -12.59 -18.16 -16.85
N ARG A 496 -13.19 -17.33 -17.72
CA ARG A 496 -13.77 -17.79 -19.00
C ARG A 496 -12.69 -18.37 -19.93
N HIS A 497 -11.53 -17.73 -20.03
CA HIS A 497 -10.36 -18.22 -20.78
C HIS A 497 -9.88 -19.57 -20.25
N ALA A 498 -9.70 -19.71 -18.93
CA ALA A 498 -9.34 -20.97 -18.29
C ALA A 498 -10.38 -22.09 -18.53
N GLY A 499 -11.67 -21.75 -18.56
CA GLY A 499 -12.75 -22.67 -18.93
C GLY A 499 -12.70 -23.10 -20.41
N LEU A 500 -12.46 -22.17 -21.33
CA LEU A 500 -12.37 -22.44 -22.77
C LEU A 500 -11.09 -23.22 -23.13
N LEU A 501 -10.01 -23.05 -22.37
CA LEU A 501 -8.79 -23.87 -22.46
C LEU A 501 -9.00 -25.36 -22.10
N SER A 502 -10.21 -25.80 -21.73
CA SER A 502 -10.53 -27.22 -21.52
C SER A 502 -10.56 -28.06 -22.82
N ASP A 503 -10.95 -27.49 -23.96
CA ASP A 503 -10.60 -28.02 -25.30
C ASP A 503 -10.37 -26.85 -26.27
N PRO A 504 -9.10 -26.39 -26.40
CA PRO A 504 -8.77 -25.25 -27.25
C PRO A 504 -9.11 -25.46 -28.75
N ALA A 505 -9.28 -26.71 -29.20
CA ALA A 505 -9.64 -26.99 -30.59
C ALA A 505 -11.14 -26.88 -30.85
N ALA A 506 -11.99 -27.26 -29.88
CA ALA A 506 -13.43 -27.05 -29.95
C ALA A 506 -13.81 -25.58 -29.71
N ASN A 507 -13.13 -24.93 -28.76
CA ASN A 507 -13.42 -23.57 -28.32
C ASN A 507 -12.68 -22.48 -29.10
N ARG A 508 -12.20 -22.77 -30.32
CA ARG A 508 -11.26 -21.93 -31.08
C ARG A 508 -11.67 -20.45 -31.22
N GLU A 509 -12.85 -20.18 -31.76
CA GLU A 509 -13.33 -18.80 -31.97
C GLU A 509 -13.68 -18.13 -30.63
N PRO A 510 -14.47 -18.73 -29.71
CA PRO A 510 -14.73 -18.15 -28.39
C PRO A 510 -13.48 -17.88 -27.54
N LEU A 511 -12.40 -18.64 -27.74
CA LEU A 511 -11.13 -18.43 -27.07
C LEU A 511 -10.43 -17.18 -27.64
N ALA A 512 -10.41 -17.01 -28.96
CA ALA A 512 -9.89 -15.79 -29.60
C ALA A 512 -10.68 -14.53 -29.16
N ASP A 513 -12.02 -14.60 -29.14
CA ASP A 513 -12.87 -13.52 -28.64
C ASP A 513 -12.49 -13.09 -27.22
N VAL A 514 -12.21 -14.07 -26.34
CA VAL A 514 -11.84 -13.81 -24.94
C VAL A 514 -10.39 -13.32 -24.82
N GLU A 515 -9.47 -13.79 -25.66
CA GLU A 515 -8.10 -13.27 -25.73
C GLU A 515 -8.09 -11.80 -26.17
N ASP A 516 -8.95 -11.40 -27.12
CA ASP A 516 -9.11 -9.99 -27.53
C ASP A 516 -9.82 -9.15 -26.47
N LEU A 517 -10.85 -9.67 -25.80
CA LEU A 517 -11.45 -9.01 -24.64
C LEU A 517 -10.46 -8.87 -23.47
N MET A 518 -9.53 -9.82 -23.27
CA MET A 518 -8.46 -9.71 -22.28
C MET A 518 -7.39 -8.68 -22.71
N ARG A 519 -7.04 -8.60 -24.00
CA ARG A 519 -6.20 -7.50 -24.53
C ARG A 519 -6.82 -6.14 -24.25
N GLN A 520 -8.06 -5.95 -24.69
CA GLN A 520 -8.82 -4.71 -24.50
C GLN A 520 -8.99 -4.39 -23.03
N ARG A 521 -9.42 -5.35 -22.19
CA ARG A 521 -9.61 -5.11 -20.77
C ARG A 521 -8.31 -4.83 -20.02
N GLY A 522 -7.18 -5.41 -20.42
CA GLY A 522 -5.87 -5.06 -19.87
C GLY A 522 -5.54 -3.57 -20.12
N ALA A 523 -5.72 -3.11 -21.36
CA ALA A 523 -5.54 -1.70 -21.72
C ALA A 523 -6.57 -0.77 -21.06
N GLU A 524 -7.84 -1.20 -20.91
CA GLU A 524 -8.88 -0.48 -20.16
C GLU A 524 -8.60 -0.40 -18.65
N VAL A 525 -7.90 -1.36 -18.07
CA VAL A 525 -7.59 -1.35 -16.64
C VAL A 525 -6.45 -0.37 -16.34
N GLU A 526 -5.43 -0.28 -17.19
CA GLU A 526 -4.40 0.75 -17.04
C GLU A 526 -4.87 2.14 -17.53
N SER A 527 -5.59 2.23 -18.65
CA SER A 527 -6.22 3.50 -19.07
C SER A 527 -7.32 3.93 -18.10
N GLY A 528 -8.06 2.99 -17.51
CA GLY A 528 -9.06 3.22 -16.47
C GLY A 528 -8.45 3.60 -15.13
N ARG A 529 -7.25 3.13 -14.79
CA ARG A 529 -6.46 3.66 -13.66
C ARG A 529 -6.02 5.10 -13.91
N ARG A 530 -5.53 5.40 -15.12
CA ARG A 530 -5.23 6.78 -15.56
C ARG A 530 -6.51 7.64 -15.52
N GLN A 531 -7.64 7.20 -16.06
CA GLN A 531 -8.93 7.92 -16.03
C GLN A 531 -9.55 8.08 -14.64
N ARG A 532 -9.47 7.09 -13.74
CA ARG A 532 -9.90 7.25 -12.34
C ARG A 532 -9.05 8.28 -11.60
N ARG A 533 -7.80 8.50 -12.07
CA ARG A 533 -6.93 9.61 -11.65
C ARG A 533 -7.30 10.92 -12.36
N ARG A 534 -7.63 10.97 -13.66
CA ARG A 534 -8.15 12.19 -14.35
C ARG A 534 -9.43 12.72 -13.77
N ARG A 535 -10.41 11.83 -13.58
CA ARG A 535 -11.67 12.17 -12.94
C ARG A 535 -11.44 12.62 -11.50
N ARG A 536 -10.23 12.44 -10.93
CA ARG A 536 -9.52 13.53 -10.24
C ARG A 536 -10.44 14.68 -9.88
N PRO A 537 -11.21 14.62 -8.78
CA PRO A 537 -11.82 15.84 -8.35
C PRO A 537 -10.70 16.75 -7.84
N ALA A 538 -9.45 16.28 -7.70
CA ALA A 538 -8.24 17.06 -7.60
C ALA A 538 -7.45 17.19 -8.93
N ASN A 539 -8.14 17.40 -10.05
CA ASN A 539 -7.63 18.04 -11.27
C ASN A 539 -8.75 19.00 -11.76
N PRO A 540 -8.46 20.17 -12.36
CA PRO A 540 -9.50 21.08 -12.86
C PRO A 540 -10.31 20.41 -13.99
N PRO A 541 -11.49 20.92 -14.40
CA PRO A 541 -12.31 20.33 -15.45
C PRO A 541 -11.70 20.49 -16.86
N ARG A 542 -10.56 19.83 -17.05
CA ARG A 542 -9.84 19.55 -18.29
C ARG A 542 -9.92 18.04 -18.48
N LEU A 543 -10.67 17.60 -19.49
CA LEU A 543 -10.78 16.17 -19.85
C LEU A 543 -9.42 15.57 -20.26
N LEU A 544 -8.47 16.46 -20.59
CA LEU A 544 -7.09 16.19 -20.97
C LEU A 544 -6.17 17.07 -20.12
N ASP A 545 -5.67 16.45 -19.05
CA ASP A 545 -4.62 16.97 -18.18
C ASP A 545 -3.35 16.13 -18.43
N MET A 546 -2.15 16.72 -18.41
CA MET A 546 -0.92 15.90 -18.49
C MET A 546 -0.71 15.10 -17.19
N ASN A 547 -1.33 15.57 -16.12
CA ASN A 547 -1.33 14.99 -14.79
C ASN A 547 -2.30 13.79 -14.65
N ASP A 548 -2.18 12.82 -15.55
CA ASP A 548 -2.52 11.41 -15.27
C ASP A 548 -1.71 10.84 -14.07
N VAL A 549 -0.74 11.62 -13.55
CA VAL A 549 0.21 11.23 -12.50
C VAL A 549 0.49 12.31 -11.44
N ALA A 550 -0.15 13.48 -11.44
CA ALA A 550 -0.12 14.31 -10.23
C ALA A 550 -1.04 13.69 -9.18
N LEU A 551 -0.49 13.46 -8.00
CA LEU A 551 -1.23 13.07 -6.82
C LEU A 551 -0.52 13.67 -5.59
N GLU A 552 -1.04 14.79 -5.09
CA GLU A 552 -0.46 15.59 -3.97
C GLU A 552 -0.66 14.92 -2.60
N SER A 553 -0.53 13.61 -2.54
CA SER A 553 -0.37 12.91 -1.28
C SER A 553 0.72 11.83 -1.28
N GLY A 554 1.53 11.67 -2.34
CA GLY A 554 2.76 10.84 -2.43
C GLY A 554 2.85 9.49 -3.24
N GLU A 555 1.97 8.45 -3.18
CA GLU A 555 2.01 7.24 -4.08
C GLU A 555 1.57 7.51 -5.55
N LEU A 556 2.24 8.44 -6.21
CA LEU A 556 3.15 8.10 -7.30
C LEU A 556 2.67 7.02 -8.32
N GLY A 557 2.58 7.35 -9.62
CA GLY A 557 2.24 6.39 -10.70
C GLY A 557 3.29 6.09 -11.78
N ASP A 558 4.42 6.80 -11.79
CA ASP A 558 5.51 6.67 -12.77
C ASP A 558 6.48 5.50 -12.44
N TYR A 559 7.62 5.42 -13.12
CA TYR A 559 8.66 4.42 -12.87
C TYR A 559 9.23 4.48 -11.43
N HIS A 560 9.62 5.67 -10.96
CA HIS A 560 10.05 5.92 -9.57
C HIS A 560 9.06 5.41 -8.51
N SER A 561 7.79 5.26 -8.88
CA SER A 561 6.69 4.92 -7.99
C SER A 561 6.62 3.45 -7.65
N ARG A 562 6.87 2.60 -8.65
CA ARG A 562 7.01 1.17 -8.47
C ARG A 562 8.23 0.93 -7.56
N ARG A 563 9.35 1.58 -7.89
CA ARG A 563 10.58 1.62 -7.09
C ARG A 563 10.36 2.02 -5.62
N HIS A 564 9.76 3.20 -5.37
CA HIS A 564 9.55 3.71 -4.02
C HIS A 564 8.56 2.85 -3.21
N ARG A 565 7.49 2.32 -3.82
CA ARG A 565 6.58 1.40 -3.11
C ARG A 565 7.22 0.07 -2.74
N HIS A 566 8.01 -0.54 -3.62
CA HIS A 566 8.76 -1.76 -3.29
C HIS A 566 9.81 -1.50 -2.20
N ARG A 567 10.56 -0.39 -2.28
CA ARG A 567 11.52 0.03 -1.25
C ARG A 567 10.85 0.34 0.10
N ARG A 568 9.71 1.04 0.13
CA ARG A 568 8.90 1.24 1.35
C ARG A 568 8.35 -0.08 1.89
N GLY A 569 7.91 -0.99 1.04
CA GLY A 569 7.49 -2.34 1.42
C GLY A 569 8.60 -3.07 2.18
N ARG A 570 9.80 -3.16 1.59
CA ARG A 570 10.98 -3.74 2.25
C ARG A 570 11.39 -3.03 3.54
N ILE A 571 11.31 -1.70 3.59
CA ILE A 571 11.59 -0.92 4.82
C ILE A 571 10.56 -1.24 5.93
N LEU A 572 9.37 -1.76 5.60
CA LEU A 572 8.39 -2.24 6.57
C LEU A 572 8.57 -3.73 6.90
N ASP A 573 8.80 -4.58 5.90
CA ASP A 573 8.91 -6.05 6.06
C ASP A 573 10.24 -6.51 6.66
N ALA A 574 11.36 -5.83 6.36
CA ALA A 574 12.68 -6.14 6.93
C ALA A 574 12.87 -5.57 8.35
N ARG A 575 11.83 -4.97 8.94
CA ARG A 575 11.86 -4.41 10.29
C ARG A 575 11.22 -5.38 11.30
N GLU A 576 12.04 -6.31 11.78
CA GLU A 576 11.97 -6.73 13.20
C GLU A 576 12.39 -5.55 14.10
N VAL A 577 11.61 -4.47 14.08
CA VAL A 577 11.76 -3.32 14.97
C VAL A 577 10.81 -3.51 16.15
N PRO A 578 11.31 -3.53 17.40
CA PRO A 578 10.46 -3.50 18.58
C PRO A 578 9.44 -2.34 18.50
N MET A 579 8.18 -2.62 18.81
CA MET A 579 7.04 -1.70 18.60
C MET A 579 7.08 -0.41 19.46
N ASP A 580 8.12 -0.24 20.28
CA ASP A 580 8.14 0.58 21.48
C ASP A 580 9.06 1.81 21.41
N ILE A 581 9.73 2.10 20.28
CA ILE A 581 10.68 3.24 20.14
C ILE A 581 10.42 4.16 18.91
N ALA A 582 9.71 3.70 17.87
CA ALA A 582 9.64 4.39 16.57
C ALA A 582 8.60 5.54 16.49
N GLY A 583 8.81 6.61 17.26
CA GLY A 583 8.13 7.89 17.05
C GLY A 583 8.60 8.64 15.78
N GLU A 584 7.68 9.37 15.16
CA GLU A 584 7.92 10.46 14.18
C GLU A 584 9.03 10.27 13.11
N VAL A 585 8.72 9.55 12.02
CA VAL A 585 8.75 10.08 10.63
C VAL A 585 7.85 9.19 9.76
N ARG A 586 6.76 9.76 9.22
CA ARG A 586 5.95 9.18 8.13
C ARG A 586 5.58 10.30 7.16
N GLU A 587 6.49 10.61 6.24
CA GLU A 587 6.21 11.54 5.16
C GLU A 587 5.16 10.95 4.20
N GLN A 588 4.32 11.84 3.65
CA GLN A 588 2.98 11.47 3.19
C GLN A 588 3.01 10.78 1.81
N GLU A 589 2.40 9.58 1.76
CA GLU A 589 2.06 8.82 0.53
C GLU A 589 0.55 8.52 0.40
N THR A 590 0.08 8.30 -0.82
CA THR A 590 -1.25 8.71 -1.35
C THR A 590 -2.37 7.67 -1.18
N ASP A 591 -3.56 7.99 -1.73
CA ASP A 591 -4.08 7.33 -2.96
C ASP A 591 -3.28 6.10 -3.47
N THR A 592 -3.32 4.95 -2.84
CA THR A 592 -4.51 4.44 -2.15
C THR A 592 -4.13 3.65 -0.91
N VAL A 593 -4.55 4.13 0.27
CA VAL A 593 -4.64 3.30 1.48
C VAL A 593 -5.32 1.99 1.09
N PRO A 594 -4.62 0.84 1.18
CA PRO A 594 -5.26 -0.44 0.92
C PRO A 594 -6.33 -0.64 1.97
N LEU A 595 -7.60 -0.68 1.55
CA LEU A 595 -8.72 -1.16 2.37
C LEU A 595 -8.28 -2.51 2.94
N LEU A 596 -8.02 -2.56 4.26
CA LEU A 596 -6.98 -3.41 4.82
C LEU A 596 -7.05 -4.85 4.32
N SER A 597 -6.07 -5.22 3.50
CA SER A 597 -6.02 -6.49 2.75
C SER A 597 -5.67 -7.68 3.65
N GLY A 598 -6.50 -7.93 4.66
CA GLY A 598 -6.33 -9.01 5.63
C GLY A 598 -6.93 -8.73 7.02
N THR A 599 -7.30 -7.49 7.35
CA THR A 599 -7.83 -7.14 8.69
C THR A 599 -9.10 -6.28 8.63
N GLU A 600 -10.19 -6.80 9.19
CA GLU A 600 -11.47 -6.10 9.22
C GLU A 600 -11.44 -4.88 10.15
N VAL A 601 -11.55 -3.67 9.59
CA VAL A 601 -11.80 -2.46 10.39
C VAL A 601 -13.26 -2.48 10.86
N ARG A 602 -13.51 -3.00 12.07
CA ARG A 602 -14.84 -3.12 12.68
C ARG A 602 -15.40 -1.82 13.29
N ASP A 603 -14.73 -0.69 13.05
CA ASP A 603 -15.18 0.64 13.47
C ASP A 603 -16.55 1.02 12.82
N PRO A 604 -17.56 1.46 13.60
CA PRO A 604 -18.88 1.77 13.05
C PRO A 604 -18.89 2.92 12.04
N TYR A 605 -18.10 3.99 12.24
CA TYR A 605 -18.08 5.12 11.29
C TYR A 605 -17.41 4.70 9.98
N TYR A 606 -16.30 3.97 10.03
CA TYR A 606 -15.66 3.37 8.86
C TYR A 606 -16.61 2.45 8.09
N GLN A 607 -17.37 1.57 8.77
CA GLN A 607 -18.36 0.70 8.13
C GLN A 607 -19.52 1.50 7.50
N ALA A 608 -19.96 2.60 8.12
CA ALA A 608 -20.93 3.50 7.52
C ALA A 608 -20.39 4.19 6.25
N LEU A 609 -19.09 4.52 6.20
CA LEU A 609 -18.43 5.02 4.99
C LEU A 609 -18.27 3.94 3.91
N VAL A 610 -17.95 2.69 4.27
CA VAL A 610 -17.96 1.54 3.34
C VAL A 610 -19.33 1.40 2.69
N ALA A 611 -20.41 1.42 3.49
CA ALA A 611 -21.78 1.34 3.00
C ALA A 611 -22.19 2.56 2.14
N LEU A 612 -21.74 3.76 2.49
CA LEU A 612 -21.99 4.97 1.70
C LEU A 612 -21.27 4.93 0.35
N ARG A 613 -20.00 4.52 0.33
CA ARG A 613 -19.20 4.28 -0.88
C ARG A 613 -19.86 3.23 -1.78
N ALA A 614 -20.26 2.09 -1.20
CA ALA A 614 -20.97 1.04 -1.91
C ALA A 614 -22.35 1.50 -2.44
N SER A 615 -23.01 2.46 -1.79
CA SER A 615 -24.24 3.04 -2.33
C SER A 615 -23.96 3.97 -3.51
N LEU A 616 -23.01 4.88 -3.39
CA LEU A 616 -22.61 5.78 -4.49
C LEU A 616 -22.19 5.00 -5.76
N VAL A 617 -21.41 3.93 -5.59
CA VAL A 617 -21.01 3.03 -6.69
C VAL A 617 -22.20 2.28 -7.33
N ARG A 618 -23.24 1.96 -6.56
CA ARG A 618 -24.48 1.31 -7.07
C ARG A 618 -25.47 2.29 -7.69
N GLU A 619 -25.50 3.53 -7.24
CA GLU A 619 -26.40 4.57 -7.74
C GLU A 619 -25.91 5.04 -9.13
N ASP A 620 -24.63 5.43 -9.23
CA ASP A 620 -23.92 5.68 -10.49
C ASP A 620 -22.42 5.94 -10.17
N GLU A 621 -21.50 5.03 -10.49
CA GLU A 621 -20.06 5.25 -10.20
C GLU A 621 -19.45 6.41 -11.00
N ALA A 622 -20.00 6.75 -12.17
CA ALA A 622 -19.50 7.81 -13.02
C ALA A 622 -19.90 9.20 -12.50
N VAL A 623 -21.18 9.42 -12.23
CA VAL A 623 -21.71 10.69 -11.67
C VAL A 623 -21.26 10.88 -10.23
N ASN A 624 -21.19 9.81 -9.44
CA ASN A 624 -20.79 9.91 -8.03
C ASN A 624 -19.28 9.89 -7.78
N ALA A 625 -18.44 9.85 -8.82
CA ALA A 625 -17.00 9.65 -8.67
C ALA A 625 -16.35 10.62 -7.66
N ASP A 626 -16.78 11.88 -7.63
CA ASP A 626 -16.26 12.92 -6.74
C ASP A 626 -16.60 12.65 -5.27
N SER A 627 -17.87 12.35 -5.01
CA SER A 627 -18.34 11.94 -3.69
C SER A 627 -17.79 10.58 -3.24
N ILE A 628 -17.55 9.63 -4.15
CA ILE A 628 -16.89 8.35 -3.84
C ILE A 628 -15.51 8.61 -3.26
N ARG A 629 -14.74 9.53 -3.86
CA ARG A 629 -13.40 9.87 -3.37
C ARG A 629 -13.44 10.68 -2.08
N CYS A 630 -14.33 11.65 -1.92
CA CYS A 630 -14.50 12.33 -0.64
C CYS A 630 -14.89 11.36 0.50
N VAL A 631 -15.63 10.29 0.21
CA VAL A 631 -15.87 9.19 1.15
C VAL A 631 -14.61 8.35 1.38
N GLU A 632 -13.84 7.99 0.34
CA GLU A 632 -12.54 7.31 0.49
C GLU A 632 -11.55 8.13 1.33
N GLU A 633 -11.49 9.46 1.17
CA GLU A 633 -10.66 10.35 2.00
C GLU A 633 -11.16 10.43 3.45
N GLN A 634 -12.46 10.31 3.72
CA GLN A 634 -12.97 10.18 5.09
C GLN A 634 -12.58 8.82 5.69
N MET A 635 -12.50 7.76 4.87
CA MET A 635 -12.03 6.43 5.30
C MET A 635 -10.53 6.45 5.62
N LYS A 636 -9.71 7.18 4.83
CA LYS A 636 -8.30 7.42 5.16
C LYS A 636 -8.15 8.16 6.49
N ASP A 637 -8.87 9.28 6.67
CA ASP A 637 -8.84 10.07 7.91
C ASP A 637 -9.14 9.20 9.13
N ARG A 638 -10.21 8.39 9.08
CA ARG A 638 -10.62 7.57 10.23
C ARG A 638 -9.60 6.48 10.54
N VAL A 639 -8.97 5.87 9.52
CA VAL A 639 -7.86 4.92 9.76
C VAL A 639 -6.64 5.62 10.35
N ALA A 640 -6.30 6.84 9.90
CA ALA A 640 -5.22 7.62 10.52
C ALA A 640 -5.53 7.97 11.98
N GLN A 641 -6.77 8.37 12.29
CA GLN A 641 -7.24 8.65 13.65
C GLN A 641 -7.21 7.41 14.55
N LEU A 642 -7.73 6.26 14.09
CA LEU A 642 -7.71 5.01 14.86
C LEU A 642 -6.28 4.52 15.15
N ASN A 643 -5.34 4.72 14.22
CA ASN A 643 -3.92 4.44 14.47
C ASN A 643 -3.30 5.44 15.48
N SER A 644 -3.68 6.72 15.41
CA SER A 644 -3.26 7.74 16.39
C SER A 644 -3.79 7.41 17.79
N ASP A 645 -5.06 7.05 17.90
CA ASP A 645 -5.69 6.58 19.13
C ASP A 645 -4.98 5.34 19.71
N ALA A 646 -4.61 4.37 18.87
CA ALA A 646 -3.89 3.17 19.32
C ALA A 646 -2.47 3.49 19.81
N ALA A 647 -1.78 4.46 19.21
CA ALA A 647 -0.49 4.95 19.70
C ALA A 647 -0.65 5.70 21.04
N ARG A 648 -1.69 6.54 21.16
CA ARG A 648 -2.03 7.26 22.39
C ARG A 648 -2.37 6.34 23.55
N ALA A 649 -3.19 5.31 23.29
CA ALA A 649 -3.58 4.35 24.32
C ALA A 649 -2.35 3.66 24.93
N ARG A 650 -1.40 3.22 24.08
CA ARG A 650 -0.10 2.68 24.51
C ARG A 650 0.75 3.70 25.27
N ALA A 651 0.73 4.97 24.87
CA ALA A 651 1.49 6.02 25.54
C ALA A 651 0.94 6.34 26.95
N ALA A 652 -0.38 6.20 27.16
CA ALA A 652 -1.00 6.26 28.48
C ALA A 652 -0.74 5.00 29.32
N GLU A 653 -0.86 3.79 28.75
CA GLU A 653 -0.48 2.53 29.41
C GLU A 653 0.96 2.59 29.93
N MET A 654 1.90 3.04 29.09
CA MET A 654 3.31 3.18 29.46
C MET A 654 3.57 4.27 30.50
N ARG A 655 2.71 5.30 30.61
CA ARG A 655 2.75 6.28 31.72
C ARG A 655 2.24 5.69 33.03
N ALA A 656 1.15 4.92 33.00
CA ALA A 656 0.64 4.23 34.18
C ALA A 656 1.65 3.20 34.71
N GLU A 657 2.27 2.40 33.82
CA GLU A 657 3.39 1.52 34.17
C GLU A 657 4.58 2.31 34.75
N ALA A 658 4.95 3.45 34.15
CA ALA A 658 6.03 4.29 34.66
C ALA A 658 5.71 4.89 36.04
N ALA A 659 4.45 5.26 36.31
CA ALA A 659 4.00 5.77 37.60
C ALA A 659 4.05 4.67 38.68
N LEU A 660 3.47 3.50 38.42
CA LEU A 660 3.52 2.33 39.31
C LEU A 660 4.97 1.89 39.58
N LYS A 661 5.84 1.91 38.55
CA LYS A 661 7.26 1.59 38.67
C LYS A 661 8.06 2.66 39.43
N ALA A 662 7.72 3.94 39.31
CA ALA A 662 8.34 5.02 40.10
C ALA A 662 7.93 4.96 41.58
N ARG A 663 6.68 4.55 41.84
CA ARG A 663 6.09 4.35 43.17
C ARG A 663 6.61 3.07 43.85
N TYR A 664 6.81 2.00 43.08
CA TYR A 664 7.33 0.69 43.54
C TYR A 664 8.58 0.21 42.77
N PRO A 665 9.74 0.92 42.82
CA PRO A 665 10.92 0.62 41.99
C PRO A 665 11.54 -0.77 42.19
N PHE A 666 11.15 -1.47 43.26
CA PHE A 666 11.64 -2.79 43.62
C PHE A 666 10.92 -3.94 42.90
N LEU A 667 9.76 -3.70 42.27
CA LEU A 667 8.99 -4.74 41.55
C LEU A 667 9.56 -5.07 40.15
N GLY A 668 10.09 -4.08 39.44
CA GLY A 668 10.46 -4.20 38.03
C GLY A 668 9.38 -3.63 37.09
N PRO A 669 9.46 -3.86 35.76
CA PRO A 669 8.44 -3.44 34.79
C PRO A 669 7.30 -4.45 34.64
N THR A 670 7.49 -5.69 35.08
CA THR A 670 6.48 -6.76 35.09
C THR A 670 6.67 -7.64 36.31
N VAL A 671 5.60 -8.30 36.77
CA VAL A 671 5.63 -9.30 37.85
C VAL A 671 5.21 -10.64 37.28
N ALA A 672 6.10 -11.64 37.35
CA ALA A 672 5.93 -12.98 36.77
C ALA A 672 5.56 -13.04 35.26
N GLY A 673 5.60 -11.91 34.55
CA GLY A 673 5.24 -11.77 33.13
C GLY A 673 4.20 -10.67 32.89
N GLU A 674 3.33 -10.41 33.86
CA GLU A 674 2.23 -9.43 33.76
C GLU A 674 2.69 -7.99 34.01
N LEU A 675 2.08 -7.05 33.29
CA LEU A 675 2.24 -5.59 33.47
C LEU A 675 1.65 -5.13 34.81
N LEU A 676 2.27 -4.15 35.51
CA LEU A 676 1.88 -3.75 36.87
C LEU A 676 0.41 -3.27 36.95
N THR A 677 -0.05 -2.59 35.91
CA THR A 677 -1.45 -2.17 35.71
C THR A 677 -2.40 -3.36 35.66
N ALA A 678 -2.07 -4.42 34.91
CA ALA A 678 -2.87 -5.65 34.80
C ALA A 678 -2.92 -6.44 36.12
N VAL A 679 -1.87 -6.37 36.95
CA VAL A 679 -1.89 -6.93 38.32
C VAL A 679 -2.77 -6.13 39.28
N ARG A 680 -3.19 -4.90 38.94
CA ARG A 680 -4.13 -4.07 39.73
C ARG A 680 -3.79 -4.03 41.23
N LEU A 681 -2.50 -3.88 41.53
CA LEU A 681 -1.90 -3.99 42.87
C LEU A 681 -2.58 -3.16 43.96
N GLU A 682 -3.29 -2.10 43.57
CA GLU A 682 -3.86 -1.10 44.46
C GLU A 682 -5.31 -1.41 44.88
N ASP A 683 -5.94 -2.38 44.21
CA ASP A 683 -7.22 -2.94 44.63
C ASP A 683 -7.02 -4.04 45.71
N ASP A 684 -5.81 -4.61 45.84
CA ASP A 684 -5.49 -5.62 46.86
C ASP A 684 -5.18 -5.01 48.23
N ALA A 685 -6.08 -5.20 49.19
CA ALA A 685 -5.95 -4.65 50.54
C ALA A 685 -4.70 -5.12 51.28
N VAL A 686 -4.13 -6.29 50.95
CA VAL A 686 -2.89 -6.79 51.58
C VAL A 686 -1.67 -6.03 51.04
N PHE A 687 -1.56 -5.88 49.72
CA PHE A 687 -0.50 -5.10 49.08
C PHE A 687 -0.56 -3.62 49.48
N VAL A 688 -1.76 -3.02 49.56
CA VAL A 688 -1.95 -1.65 50.06
C VAL A 688 -1.54 -1.53 51.53
N GLY A 689 -1.85 -2.51 52.37
CA GLY A 689 -1.38 -2.57 53.76
C GLY A 689 0.15 -2.61 53.87
N LEU A 690 0.80 -3.46 53.06
CA LEU A 690 2.27 -3.53 53.00
C LEU A 690 2.90 -2.25 52.42
N ALA A 691 2.23 -1.58 51.47
CA ALA A 691 2.66 -0.28 50.95
C ALA A 691 2.60 0.82 52.02
N ALA A 692 1.58 0.81 52.88
CA ALA A 692 1.47 1.72 54.02
C ALA A 692 2.55 1.43 55.09
N GLU A 693 2.89 0.16 55.32
CA GLU A 693 4.03 -0.22 56.18
C GLU A 693 5.36 0.25 55.57
N HIS A 694 5.59 0.01 54.27
CA HIS A 694 6.79 0.46 53.55
C HIS A 694 6.96 1.98 53.63
N ALA A 695 5.90 2.74 53.38
CA ALA A 695 5.90 4.19 53.51
C ALA A 695 6.24 4.65 54.94
N SER A 696 5.64 4.03 55.96
CA SER A 696 5.87 4.35 57.37
C SER A 696 7.31 4.06 57.81
N LEU A 697 7.85 2.91 57.36
CA LEU A 697 9.24 2.51 57.58
C LEU A 697 10.22 3.43 56.83
N LYS A 698 9.91 3.81 55.59
CA LYS A 698 10.74 4.67 54.73
C LYS A 698 10.77 6.13 55.21
N ALA A 699 9.67 6.61 55.80
CA ALA A 699 9.62 7.93 56.44
C ALA A 699 10.40 8.00 57.77
N THR A 700 10.68 6.85 58.40
CA THR A 700 11.39 6.77 59.68
C THR A 700 12.91 6.67 59.45
N PRO A 701 13.72 7.71 59.75
CA PRO A 701 15.13 7.77 59.35
C PRO A 701 16.06 6.81 60.10
N THR A 702 15.57 6.14 61.15
CA THR A 702 16.31 5.13 61.93
C THR A 702 16.03 3.69 61.50
N THR A 703 15.17 3.47 60.50
CA THR A 703 14.78 2.12 60.05
C THR A 703 15.98 1.34 59.52
N PRO A 704 16.25 0.11 60.02
CA PRO A 704 17.30 -0.73 59.46
C PRO A 704 16.93 -1.20 58.05
N ARG A 705 17.89 -1.17 57.12
CA ARG A 705 17.69 -1.58 55.70
C ARG A 705 17.06 -2.97 55.55
N GLN A 706 17.29 -3.87 56.51
CA GLN A 706 16.69 -5.20 56.54
C GLN A 706 15.17 -5.17 56.72
N ALA A 707 14.61 -4.24 57.50
CA ALA A 707 13.16 -4.13 57.69
C ALA A 707 12.47 -3.68 56.39
N LEU A 708 13.01 -2.65 55.72
CA LEU A 708 12.55 -2.24 54.39
C LEU A 708 12.64 -3.39 53.38
N ALA A 709 13.77 -4.09 53.33
CA ALA A 709 13.95 -5.24 52.43
C ALA A 709 12.96 -6.39 52.71
N CYS A 710 12.59 -6.63 53.98
CA CYS A 710 11.56 -7.63 54.32
C CYS A 710 10.18 -7.22 53.81
N VAL A 711 9.77 -5.95 53.96
CA VAL A 711 8.48 -5.48 53.44
C VAL A 711 8.49 -5.45 51.91
N GLU A 712 9.57 -5.01 51.26
CA GLU A 712 9.73 -5.09 49.80
C GLU A 712 9.69 -6.53 49.27
N GLN A 713 10.22 -7.51 50.04
CA GLN A 713 10.08 -8.92 49.71
C GLN A 713 8.63 -9.40 49.90
N GLY A 714 7.93 -8.97 50.95
CA GLY A 714 6.51 -9.23 51.15
C GLY A 714 5.64 -8.65 50.02
N MET A 715 5.93 -7.44 49.56
CA MET A 715 5.23 -6.80 48.44
C MET A 715 5.51 -7.50 47.10
N ARG A 716 6.75 -7.93 46.84
CA ARG A 716 7.07 -8.80 45.68
C ARG A 716 6.34 -10.14 45.74
N ALA A 717 6.28 -10.76 46.93
CA ALA A 717 5.55 -12.00 47.14
C ALA A 717 4.07 -11.81 46.86
N ARG A 718 3.41 -10.82 47.49
CA ARG A 718 1.98 -10.55 47.28
C ARG A 718 1.66 -10.18 45.83
N ALA A 719 2.51 -9.40 45.15
CA ALA A 719 2.34 -9.11 43.72
C ALA A 719 2.43 -10.39 42.86
N SER A 720 3.34 -11.32 43.20
CA SER A 720 3.48 -12.60 42.50
C SER A 720 2.34 -13.58 42.83
N GLU A 721 1.83 -13.53 44.05
CA GLU A 721 0.63 -14.25 44.49
C GLU A 721 -0.61 -13.73 43.75
N LEU A 722 -0.78 -12.42 43.59
CA LEU A 722 -1.87 -11.81 42.83
C LEU A 722 -1.86 -12.26 41.36
N VAL A 723 -0.70 -12.28 40.69
CA VAL A 723 -0.60 -12.85 39.34
C VAL A 723 -0.98 -14.34 39.31
N ALA A 724 -0.57 -15.11 40.33
CA ALA A 724 -0.95 -16.52 40.44
C ALA A 724 -2.42 -16.75 40.86
N GLU A 725 -3.06 -15.79 41.54
CA GLU A 725 -4.49 -15.77 41.85
C GLU A 725 -5.27 -15.43 40.58
N HIS A 726 -4.92 -14.35 39.88
CA HIS A 726 -5.51 -13.96 38.60
C HIS A 726 -5.42 -15.08 37.55
N ALA A 727 -4.28 -15.77 37.47
CA ALA A 727 -4.10 -16.90 36.55
C ALA A 727 -5.00 -18.10 36.92
N ARG A 728 -5.18 -18.41 38.21
CA ARG A 728 -6.09 -19.47 38.67
C ARG A 728 -7.55 -19.11 38.47
N ASP A 729 -7.93 -17.86 38.72
CA ASP A 729 -9.30 -17.38 38.52
C ASP A 729 -9.67 -17.42 37.03
N GLU A 730 -8.76 -16.96 36.16
CA GLU A 730 -8.92 -17.04 34.70
C GLU A 730 -8.89 -18.50 34.19
N GLU A 731 -8.05 -19.39 34.76
CA GLU A 731 -8.05 -20.82 34.46
C GLU A 731 -9.37 -21.48 34.88
N ALA A 732 -9.86 -21.23 36.09
CA ALA A 732 -11.14 -21.74 36.58
C ALA A 732 -12.35 -21.20 35.80
N LEU A 733 -12.29 -19.94 35.34
CA LEU A 733 -13.28 -19.38 34.43
C LEU A 733 -13.24 -20.06 33.05
N ARG A 734 -12.04 -20.38 32.52
CA ARG A 734 -11.88 -21.15 31.27
C ARG A 734 -12.31 -22.62 31.42
N GLU A 735 -12.11 -23.24 32.58
CA GLU A 735 -12.65 -24.59 32.88
C GLU A 735 -14.18 -24.61 32.95
N ARG A 736 -14.81 -23.54 33.47
CA ARG A 736 -16.28 -23.39 33.49
C ARG A 736 -16.86 -22.96 32.14
N LEU A 737 -16.09 -22.23 31.32
CA LEU A 737 -16.53 -21.63 30.06
C LEU A 737 -15.69 -22.09 28.85
N PRO A 738 -15.40 -23.39 28.64
CA PRO A 738 -14.43 -23.87 27.65
C PRO A 738 -14.86 -23.66 26.19
N PHE A 739 -16.12 -23.26 25.97
CA PHE A 739 -16.70 -22.89 24.68
C PHE A 739 -16.50 -21.40 24.34
N VAL A 740 -16.07 -20.57 25.30
CA VAL A 740 -15.72 -19.16 25.06
C VAL A 740 -14.27 -19.11 24.57
N GLY A 741 -14.10 -18.87 23.27
CA GLY A 741 -12.79 -18.69 22.65
C GLY A 741 -12.12 -17.36 23.01
N ALA A 742 -10.97 -17.08 22.39
CA ALA A 742 -10.21 -15.84 22.60
C ALA A 742 -11.09 -14.59 22.45
N LEU A 743 -11.01 -13.70 23.43
CA LEU A 743 -11.78 -12.47 23.51
C LEU A 743 -11.06 -11.31 22.77
N PRO A 744 -11.81 -10.39 22.13
CA PRO A 744 -11.23 -9.22 21.48
C PRO A 744 -10.60 -8.24 22.47
N GLY A 745 -9.64 -7.44 22.00
CA GLY A 745 -8.99 -6.39 22.78
C GLY A 745 -8.02 -6.87 23.87
N GLY A 746 -7.81 -8.19 24.02
CA GLY A 746 -6.95 -8.76 25.08
C GLY A 746 -7.64 -8.94 26.43
N VAL A 747 -8.92 -8.56 26.53
CA VAL A 747 -9.71 -8.61 27.78
C VAL A 747 -9.84 -10.04 28.29
N THR A 748 -9.63 -10.27 29.59
CA THR A 748 -9.74 -11.59 30.23
C THR A 748 -11.18 -11.93 30.67
N LEU A 749 -11.52 -13.21 30.85
CA LEU A 749 -12.82 -13.60 31.40
C LEU A 749 -13.00 -13.07 32.83
N ARG A 750 -11.89 -12.98 33.58
CA ARG A 750 -11.79 -12.41 34.92
C ARG A 750 -12.13 -10.91 34.98
N GLU A 751 -11.73 -10.11 33.98
CA GLU A 751 -12.08 -8.68 33.91
C GLU A 751 -13.57 -8.44 33.67
N LEU A 752 -14.21 -9.30 32.88
CA LEU A 752 -15.65 -9.21 32.61
C LEU A 752 -16.51 -9.74 33.76
N ASP A 753 -15.99 -10.73 34.49
CA ASP A 753 -16.71 -11.50 35.52
C ASP A 753 -18.06 -12.00 34.97
N MET A 754 -17.99 -12.72 33.83
CA MET A 754 -19.15 -13.25 33.10
C MET A 754 -20.00 -14.22 33.93
N ALA A 755 -19.47 -14.76 35.03
CA ALA A 755 -20.20 -15.63 35.95
C ALA A 755 -21.25 -14.88 36.78
N ASN A 756 -21.03 -13.59 37.04
CA ASN A 756 -21.95 -12.73 37.79
C ASN A 756 -22.70 -11.70 36.92
N ASP A 757 -22.34 -11.56 35.64
CA ASP A 757 -23.08 -10.77 34.66
C ASP A 757 -24.59 -11.16 34.67
N PRO A 758 -25.52 -10.20 34.79
CA PRO A 758 -26.95 -10.49 35.00
C PRO A 758 -27.63 -11.17 33.81
N ASP A 759 -27.02 -11.13 32.62
CA ASP A 759 -27.59 -11.68 31.38
C ASP A 759 -27.05 -13.09 31.09
N VAL A 760 -25.81 -13.38 31.50
CA VAL A 760 -25.17 -14.70 31.37
C VAL A 760 -25.41 -15.61 32.59
N LYS A 761 -25.45 -15.08 33.81
CA LYS A 761 -25.80 -15.81 35.07
C LYS A 761 -27.03 -16.74 34.93
N PRO A 762 -28.19 -16.32 34.34
CA PRO A 762 -29.33 -17.22 34.12
C PRO A 762 -29.14 -18.22 32.98
N LEU A 763 -28.28 -17.96 31.99
CA LEU A 763 -27.96 -18.90 30.90
C LEU A 763 -26.99 -19.99 31.37
N LEU A 764 -26.02 -19.63 32.21
CA LEU A 764 -25.12 -20.58 32.88
C LEU A 764 -25.90 -21.54 33.78
N ALA A 765 -26.85 -21.04 34.58
CA ALA A 765 -27.70 -21.91 35.38
C ALA A 765 -28.48 -22.94 34.54
N GLN A 766 -28.98 -22.56 33.35
CA GLN A 766 -29.63 -23.50 32.43
C GLN A 766 -28.64 -24.53 31.87
N LEU A 767 -27.41 -24.13 31.52
CA LEU A 767 -26.37 -25.02 31.03
C LEU A 767 -25.88 -25.99 32.13
N GLU A 768 -25.75 -25.52 33.37
CA GLU A 768 -25.40 -26.32 34.55
C GLU A 768 -26.52 -27.32 34.95
N GLU A 769 -27.80 -27.01 34.70
CA GLU A 769 -28.89 -27.99 34.83
C GLU A 769 -28.84 -29.05 33.73
N LEU A 770 -28.64 -28.66 32.45
CA LEU A 770 -28.52 -29.61 31.33
C LEU A 770 -27.29 -30.52 31.46
N ALA A 771 -26.20 -30.02 32.06
CA ALA A 771 -24.98 -30.80 32.31
C ALA A 771 -25.18 -32.00 33.25
N LYS A 772 -26.29 -32.05 34.01
CA LYS A 772 -26.61 -33.15 34.94
C LYS A 772 -27.09 -34.42 34.23
N ASP A 773 -27.57 -34.32 32.99
CA ASP A 773 -27.87 -35.47 32.13
C ASP A 773 -26.80 -35.55 31.01
N PRO A 774 -25.97 -36.60 30.95
CA PRO A 774 -24.92 -36.72 29.94
C PRO A 774 -25.46 -36.82 28.50
N ALA A 775 -26.75 -37.10 28.28
CA ALA A 775 -27.38 -37.01 26.97
C ALA A 775 -27.73 -35.55 26.59
N ALA A 776 -28.24 -34.77 27.54
CA ALA A 776 -28.58 -33.36 27.34
C ALA A 776 -27.34 -32.46 27.28
N ALA A 777 -26.30 -32.78 28.06
CA ALA A 777 -25.03 -32.04 28.17
C ALA A 777 -24.26 -31.86 26.85
N LYS A 778 -24.56 -32.66 25.81
CA LYS A 778 -23.98 -32.53 24.46
C LYS A 778 -25.04 -32.31 23.37
N GLY A 779 -26.27 -32.05 23.80
CA GLY A 779 -27.44 -31.85 22.93
C GLY A 779 -27.48 -30.47 22.28
N PRO A 780 -28.43 -30.26 21.35
CA PRO A 780 -28.60 -29.00 20.65
C PRO A 780 -28.83 -27.79 21.58
N GLU A 781 -29.57 -27.99 22.68
CA GLU A 781 -29.89 -26.89 23.60
C GLU A 781 -28.69 -26.43 24.43
N ALA A 782 -27.83 -27.36 24.87
CA ALA A 782 -26.57 -27.02 25.52
C ALA A 782 -25.70 -26.18 24.56
N ARG A 783 -25.50 -26.64 23.32
CA ARG A 783 -24.75 -25.90 22.27
C ARG A 783 -25.33 -24.51 21.98
N ARG A 784 -26.66 -24.36 22.02
CA ARG A 784 -27.34 -23.08 21.85
C ARG A 784 -27.01 -22.11 22.99
N LEU A 785 -26.98 -22.58 24.24
CA LEU A 785 -26.59 -21.78 25.39
C LEU A 785 -25.09 -21.45 25.35
N GLU A 786 -24.22 -22.43 25.05
CA GLU A 786 -22.77 -22.22 24.85
C GLU A 786 -22.49 -21.11 23.81
N LYS A 787 -23.13 -21.19 22.63
CA LYS A 787 -23.03 -20.17 21.57
C LYS A 787 -23.49 -18.79 22.07
N ALA A 788 -24.67 -18.70 22.70
CA ALA A 788 -25.23 -17.44 23.17
C ALA A 788 -24.37 -16.77 24.27
N ILE A 789 -23.84 -17.56 25.21
CA ILE A 789 -22.93 -17.08 26.25
C ILE A 789 -21.60 -16.62 25.63
N GLY A 790 -21.06 -17.35 24.65
CA GLY A 790 -19.85 -16.95 23.91
C GLY A 790 -20.03 -15.71 23.02
N GLU A 791 -21.24 -15.41 22.58
CA GLU A 791 -21.56 -14.13 21.93
C GLU A 791 -21.65 -12.97 22.91
N LEU A 792 -22.34 -13.15 24.05
CA LEU A 792 -22.44 -12.13 25.10
C LEU A 792 -21.08 -11.80 25.72
N ALA A 793 -20.23 -12.81 25.98
CA ALA A 793 -18.86 -12.62 26.44
C ALA A 793 -18.00 -11.83 25.43
N ARG A 794 -18.13 -12.12 24.12
CA ARG A 794 -17.46 -11.35 23.07
C ARG A 794 -17.95 -9.90 23.02
N ARG A 795 -19.27 -9.67 23.14
CA ARG A 795 -19.87 -8.32 23.19
C ARG A 795 -19.38 -7.52 24.40
N ALA A 796 -19.33 -8.15 25.56
CA ALA A 796 -18.81 -7.54 26.78
C ALA A 796 -17.31 -7.19 26.66
N ALA A 797 -16.50 -8.07 26.04
CA ALA A 797 -15.11 -7.76 25.70
C ALA A 797 -14.96 -6.59 24.71
N GLU A 798 -15.79 -6.52 23.66
CA GLU A 798 -15.77 -5.37 22.73
C GLU A 798 -16.09 -4.03 23.42
N ASP A 799 -16.99 -4.01 24.41
CA ASP A 799 -17.34 -2.79 25.16
C ASP A 799 -16.44 -2.49 26.38
N GLU A 800 -15.75 -3.48 26.95
CA GLU A 800 -14.67 -3.25 27.93
C GLU A 800 -13.41 -2.72 27.24
N ALA A 801 -12.98 -3.37 26.16
CA ALA A 801 -11.81 -2.96 25.38
C ALA A 801 -11.93 -1.53 24.88
N GLU A 802 -13.10 -1.12 24.38
CA GLU A 802 -13.28 0.25 23.90
C GLU A 802 -13.41 1.27 25.05
N ARG A 803 -14.06 0.96 26.18
CA ARG A 803 -14.04 1.88 27.34
C ARG A 803 -12.62 2.13 27.84
N THR A 804 -11.81 1.08 27.92
CA THR A 804 -10.38 1.20 28.23
C THR A 804 -9.65 2.03 27.18
N ARG A 805 -9.89 1.79 25.88
CA ARG A 805 -9.30 2.59 24.79
C ARG A 805 -9.66 4.06 24.87
N HIS A 806 -10.93 4.42 25.10
CA HIS A 806 -11.37 5.80 25.23
C HIS A 806 -10.69 6.49 26.41
N GLY A 807 -10.73 5.85 27.59
CA GLY A 807 -10.06 6.37 28.79
C GLY A 807 -8.57 6.63 28.57
N LEU A 808 -7.84 5.68 27.98
CA LEU A 808 -6.41 5.84 27.68
C LEU A 808 -6.12 6.91 26.61
N VAL A 809 -6.98 7.06 25.60
CA VAL A 809 -6.87 8.15 24.60
C VAL A 809 -7.10 9.52 25.23
N ASP A 810 -8.02 9.62 26.19
CA ASP A 810 -8.31 10.87 26.91
C ASP A 810 -7.25 11.19 27.99
N ALA A 811 -6.64 10.16 28.61
CA ALA A 811 -5.44 10.30 29.44
C ALA A 811 -4.30 10.94 28.64
N GLU A 812 -3.99 10.37 27.46
CA GLU A 812 -2.95 10.92 26.60
C GLU A 812 -3.33 12.30 26.07
N GLY A 813 -4.60 12.52 25.74
CA GLY A 813 -5.12 13.84 25.37
C GLY A 813 -4.99 14.89 26.47
N LEU A 814 -4.94 14.50 27.75
CA LEU A 814 -4.57 15.39 28.85
C LEU A 814 -3.06 15.62 28.90
N HIS A 815 -2.23 14.58 28.78
CA HIS A 815 -0.77 14.71 28.80
C HIS A 815 -0.21 15.51 27.61
N GLU A 816 -0.74 15.34 26.41
CA GLU A 816 -0.37 16.13 25.21
C GLU A 816 -0.57 17.63 25.45
N ARG A 817 -1.63 18.00 26.16
CA ARG A 817 -1.97 19.40 26.47
C ARG A 817 -1.24 19.91 27.72
N PHE A 818 -1.07 19.06 28.73
CA PHE A 818 -0.59 19.43 30.05
C PHE A 818 0.48 18.44 30.56
N PRO A 819 1.69 18.38 29.96
CA PRO A 819 2.71 17.35 30.26
C PRO A 819 3.31 17.38 31.68
N PHE A 820 2.88 18.33 32.50
CA PHE A 820 3.28 18.52 33.90
C PHE A 820 2.29 17.89 34.88
N LEU A 821 1.11 17.45 34.42
CA LEU A 821 0.17 16.71 35.26
C LEU A 821 0.70 15.29 35.51
N PRO A 822 0.70 14.81 36.77
CA PRO A 822 0.97 13.41 37.06
C PRO A 822 -0.18 12.51 36.56
N GLU A 823 0.15 11.29 36.09
CA GLU A 823 -0.86 10.30 35.68
C GLU A 823 -1.80 9.92 36.85
N GLU A 824 -1.25 9.82 38.07
CA GLU A 824 -1.99 9.74 39.32
C GLU A 824 -1.82 11.06 40.11
N PRO A 825 -2.76 12.02 40.04
CA PRO A 825 -2.73 13.23 40.88
C PRO A 825 -2.88 12.93 42.37
N VAL A 826 -3.52 11.79 42.68
CA VAL A 826 -3.54 11.18 44.01
C VAL A 826 -3.26 9.68 43.83
N PRO A 827 -2.37 9.08 44.65
CA PRO A 827 -2.07 7.64 44.61
C PRO A 827 -3.31 6.75 44.45
N GLY A 828 -3.37 6.01 43.34
CA GLY A 828 -4.43 5.05 43.02
C GLY A 828 -5.69 5.65 42.37
N VAL A 829 -5.66 6.92 41.96
CA VAL A 829 -6.71 7.56 41.13
C VAL A 829 -6.04 8.24 39.93
N SER A 830 -6.30 7.75 38.72
CA SER A 830 -5.72 8.32 37.49
C SER A 830 -6.39 9.64 37.07
N LEU A 831 -5.78 10.38 36.15
CA LEU A 831 -6.37 11.58 35.53
C LEU A 831 -7.75 11.32 34.90
N VAL A 832 -7.91 10.15 34.26
CA VAL A 832 -9.17 9.69 33.66
C VAL A 832 -10.20 9.40 34.74
N GLU A 833 -9.82 8.63 35.76
CA GLU A 833 -10.71 8.29 36.86
C GLU A 833 -11.15 9.54 37.62
N ALA A 834 -10.24 10.48 37.87
CA ALA A 834 -10.56 11.77 38.48
C ALA A 834 -11.60 12.57 37.66
N ARG A 835 -11.72 12.31 36.35
CA ARG A 835 -12.55 13.05 35.38
C ARG A 835 -12.33 14.57 35.47
N VAL A 836 -11.06 14.99 35.56
CA VAL A 836 -10.68 16.40 35.78
C VAL A 836 -11.30 17.39 34.78
N MET A 837 -11.59 16.95 33.54
CA MET A 837 -12.25 17.78 32.54
C MET A 837 -13.73 18.05 32.79
N ASP A 838 -14.43 17.28 33.62
CA ASP A 838 -15.83 17.58 33.96
C ASP A 838 -15.92 18.77 34.94
N ASP A 839 -14.90 18.97 35.76
CA ASP A 839 -14.84 20.06 36.76
C ASP A 839 -14.78 21.45 36.10
N PRO A 840 -15.61 22.42 36.50
CA PRO A 840 -15.65 23.75 35.87
C PRO A 840 -14.45 24.64 36.22
N GLU A 841 -13.84 24.46 37.40
CA GLU A 841 -12.69 25.27 37.82
C GLU A 841 -11.41 24.76 37.16
N PHE A 842 -11.23 23.43 37.06
CA PHE A 842 -10.17 22.80 36.27
C PHE A 842 -10.22 23.27 34.81
N ARG A 843 -11.40 23.22 34.18
CA ARG A 843 -11.58 23.72 32.81
C ARG A 843 -11.26 25.20 32.67
N THR A 844 -11.56 26.01 33.68
CA THR A 844 -11.24 27.44 33.65
C THR A 844 -9.73 27.65 33.67
N LEU A 845 -9.02 27.05 34.63
CA LEU A 845 -7.55 27.11 34.73
C LEU A 845 -6.84 26.52 33.50
N ALA A 846 -7.35 25.41 32.95
CA ALA A 846 -6.83 24.76 31.75
C ALA A 846 -6.94 25.68 30.52
N ASN A 847 -8.08 26.36 30.39
CA ASN A 847 -8.34 27.35 29.34
C ASN A 847 -7.47 28.60 29.50
N GLU A 848 -7.31 29.12 30.71
CA GLU A 848 -6.42 30.25 31.02
C GLU A 848 -4.97 29.92 30.66
N LEU A 849 -4.46 28.74 31.02
CA LEU A 849 -3.13 28.28 30.66
C LEU A 849 -2.95 28.14 29.13
N VAL A 850 -3.97 27.65 28.41
CA VAL A 850 -3.94 27.55 26.94
C VAL A 850 -3.93 28.93 26.27
N ASP A 851 -4.68 29.91 26.78
CA ASP A 851 -4.67 31.27 26.24
C ASP A 851 -3.39 32.04 26.63
N LEU A 852 -2.85 31.84 27.84
CA LEU A 852 -1.53 32.33 28.25
C LEU A 852 -0.43 31.83 27.32
N ARG A 853 -0.40 30.51 27.03
CA ARG A 853 0.57 29.90 26.08
C ARG A 853 0.41 30.39 24.64
N ARG A 854 -0.73 30.97 24.27
CA ARG A 854 -0.96 31.62 22.96
C ARG A 854 -0.44 33.08 22.92
N GLY A 855 -0.16 33.69 24.08
CA GLY A 855 0.32 35.06 24.19
C GLY A 855 1.81 35.21 23.87
N ALA A 856 2.16 36.19 23.03
CA ALA A 856 3.55 36.41 22.57
C ALA A 856 4.53 36.87 23.68
N GLU A 857 4.03 37.37 24.82
CA GLU A 857 4.83 37.85 25.96
C GLU A 857 4.47 37.10 27.26
N ALA A 858 4.15 35.81 27.17
CA ALA A 858 3.86 34.98 28.33
C ALA A 858 5.08 34.86 29.27
N SER A 859 5.01 35.51 30.44
CA SER A 859 6.06 35.43 31.46
C SER A 859 6.26 33.99 31.92
N PRO A 860 7.51 33.44 31.96
CA PRO A 860 7.76 32.10 32.48
C PRO A 860 7.34 31.89 33.94
N GLN A 861 7.19 32.97 34.71
CA GLN A 861 6.64 32.91 36.07
C GLN A 861 5.11 32.74 36.07
N ALA A 862 4.41 33.42 35.14
CA ALA A 862 2.96 33.30 35.00
C ALA A 862 2.56 31.92 34.44
N LEU A 863 3.33 31.39 33.48
CA LEU A 863 3.15 30.02 33.00
C LEU A 863 3.31 29.00 34.13
N ARG A 864 4.41 29.05 34.89
CA ARG A 864 4.62 28.15 36.04
C ARG A 864 3.52 28.28 37.10
N ALA A 865 3.09 29.49 37.42
CA ALA A 865 2.01 29.68 38.39
C ALA A 865 0.67 29.08 37.93
N ALA A 866 0.35 29.15 36.63
CA ALA A 866 -0.83 28.52 36.05
C ALA A 866 -0.68 26.99 35.93
N GLU A 867 0.52 26.48 35.67
CA GLU A 867 0.84 25.03 35.66
C GLU A 867 0.77 24.44 37.08
N GLU A 868 1.35 25.12 38.08
CA GLU A 868 1.24 24.76 39.50
C GLU A 868 -0.22 24.82 40.00
N ALA A 869 -0.99 25.83 39.58
CA ALA A 869 -2.41 25.92 39.92
C ALA A 869 -3.24 24.78 39.30
N LEU A 870 -3.03 24.48 38.00
CA LEU A 870 -3.77 23.39 37.33
C LEU A 870 -3.39 22.01 37.89
N ALA A 871 -2.12 21.78 38.23
CA ALA A 871 -1.67 20.54 38.86
C ALA A 871 -2.19 20.39 40.30
N GLY A 872 -2.22 21.49 41.07
CA GLY A 872 -2.85 21.52 42.38
C GLY A 872 -4.35 21.17 42.30
N HIS A 873 -5.07 21.80 41.38
CA HIS A 873 -6.50 21.55 41.19
C HIS A 873 -6.80 20.12 40.69
N ALA A 874 -5.97 19.54 39.81
CA ALA A 874 -6.08 18.12 39.44
C ALA A 874 -5.97 17.20 40.65
N ALA A 875 -5.03 17.48 41.56
CA ALA A 875 -4.85 16.73 42.79
C ALA A 875 -6.00 16.96 43.79
N GLU A 876 -6.59 18.15 43.84
CA GLU A 876 -7.76 18.43 44.68
C GLU A 876 -9.03 17.72 44.17
N VAL A 877 -9.29 17.71 42.85
CA VAL A 877 -10.39 16.95 42.24
C VAL A 877 -10.22 15.44 42.46
N ALA A 878 -9.02 14.89 42.20
CA ALA A 878 -8.72 13.48 42.47
C ALA A 878 -8.85 13.13 43.97
N ALA A 879 -8.40 14.02 44.87
CA ALA A 879 -8.54 13.83 46.32
C ALA A 879 -10.00 13.88 46.78
N ALA A 880 -10.81 14.77 46.21
CA ALA A 880 -12.25 14.84 46.47
C ALA A 880 -12.95 13.55 46.04
N LYS A 881 -12.61 13.02 44.86
CA LYS A 881 -13.18 11.77 44.33
C LYS A 881 -12.77 10.54 45.14
N LEU A 882 -11.51 10.47 45.56
CA LEU A 882 -11.04 9.43 46.48
C LEU A 882 -11.78 9.50 47.82
N ARG A 883 -11.88 10.69 48.44
CA ARG A 883 -12.62 10.87 49.71
C ARG A 883 -14.08 10.48 49.57
N ALA A 884 -14.78 10.92 48.52
CA ALA A 884 -16.18 10.53 48.27
C ALA A 884 -16.34 9.01 48.11
N THR A 885 -15.36 8.35 47.47
CA THR A 885 -15.34 6.89 47.34
C THR A 885 -15.07 6.19 48.68
N GLU A 886 -14.19 6.74 49.52
CA GLU A 886 -13.90 6.23 50.87
C GLU A 886 -15.05 6.48 51.86
N GLU A 887 -15.75 7.59 51.74
CA GLU A 887 -16.98 7.89 52.50
C GLU A 887 -18.12 6.96 52.09
N ALA A 888 -18.33 6.75 50.79
CA ALA A 888 -19.29 5.75 50.29
C ALA A 888 -18.92 4.32 50.76
N GLN A 889 -17.63 3.96 50.72
CA GLN A 889 -17.12 2.69 51.26
C GLN A 889 -17.37 2.56 52.77
N ALA A 890 -17.23 3.64 53.55
CA ALA A 890 -17.50 3.66 54.98
C ALA A 890 -19.00 3.56 55.30
N HIS A 891 -19.87 4.12 54.45
CA HIS A 891 -21.32 3.93 54.53
C HIS A 891 -21.76 2.51 54.12
N TYR A 892 -21.06 1.87 53.18
CA TYR A 892 -21.38 0.52 52.67
C TYR A 892 -20.20 -0.47 52.78
N PRO A 893 -19.70 -0.85 53.98
CA PRO A 893 -18.46 -1.63 54.15
C PRO A 893 -18.48 -3.09 53.67
N PHE A 894 -19.54 -3.50 52.98
CA PHE A 894 -19.73 -4.81 52.35
C PHE A 894 -19.54 -4.76 50.82
N LEU A 895 -19.39 -3.56 50.25
CA LEU A 895 -18.90 -3.33 48.89
C LEU A 895 -17.37 -3.13 48.92
N SER A 896 -16.77 -3.03 47.74
CA SER A 896 -15.38 -2.60 47.52
C SER A 896 -15.34 -1.19 46.93
N LYS A 897 -14.21 -0.46 47.12
CA LYS A 897 -14.03 0.94 46.65
C LYS A 897 -14.39 1.12 45.17
N ARG A 898 -14.17 0.07 44.36
CA ARG A 898 -14.64 -0.09 42.99
C ARG A 898 -15.64 -1.23 42.94
N VAL A 899 -16.76 -1.07 42.23
CA VAL A 899 -17.68 -2.17 41.87
C VAL A 899 -17.71 -2.24 40.35
N ALA A 900 -17.37 -3.41 39.77
CA ALA A 900 -17.08 -3.55 38.33
C ALA A 900 -16.11 -2.45 37.81
N GLY A 901 -15.06 -2.14 38.58
CA GLY A 901 -14.09 -1.08 38.26
C GLY A 901 -14.56 0.36 38.51
N VAL A 902 -15.88 0.62 38.51
CA VAL A 902 -16.46 1.95 38.73
C VAL A 902 -16.30 2.36 40.21
N PRO A 903 -15.77 3.56 40.52
CA PRO A 903 -15.64 4.03 41.91
C PRO A 903 -17.01 4.20 42.59
N LEU A 904 -17.11 3.87 43.88
CA LEU A 904 -18.39 4.00 44.62
C LEU A 904 -18.98 5.42 44.61
N SER A 905 -18.16 6.47 44.46
CA SER A 905 -18.64 7.86 44.35
C SER A 905 -19.44 8.14 43.08
N GLU A 906 -19.31 7.32 42.04
CA GLU A 906 -20.04 7.49 40.77
C GLU A 906 -21.37 6.73 40.72
N LEU A 907 -21.69 5.92 41.74
CA LEU A 907 -22.89 5.09 41.76
C LEU A 907 -24.02 5.79 42.54
N PRO A 908 -25.25 5.87 42.01
CA PRO A 908 -26.39 6.54 42.66
C PRO A 908 -27.00 5.70 43.81
N LEU A 909 -26.16 5.11 44.66
CA LEU A 909 -26.54 4.19 45.75
C LEU A 909 -27.46 4.85 46.78
N ALA A 910 -27.37 6.18 46.96
CA ALA A 910 -28.22 6.92 47.88
C ALA A 910 -29.63 7.18 47.32
N GLN A 911 -29.77 7.21 45.99
CA GLN A 911 -31.01 7.47 45.27
C GLN A 911 -31.75 6.19 44.86
N ASP A 912 -31.04 5.07 44.69
CA ASP A 912 -31.64 3.80 44.31
C ASP A 912 -32.49 3.19 45.44
N GLU A 913 -33.81 3.25 45.29
CA GLU A 913 -34.78 2.72 46.26
C GLU A 913 -34.57 1.22 46.57
N LEU A 914 -34.13 0.43 45.58
CA LEU A 914 -33.92 -1.02 45.75
C LEU A 914 -32.69 -1.30 46.62
N PHE A 915 -31.56 -0.64 46.35
CA PHE A 915 -30.37 -0.73 47.18
C PHE A 915 -30.63 -0.22 48.60
N GLN A 916 -31.31 0.94 48.75
CA GLN A 916 -31.68 1.45 50.08
C GLN A 916 -32.65 0.52 50.83
N ALA A 917 -33.61 -0.13 50.14
CA ALA A 917 -34.46 -1.14 50.75
C ALA A 917 -33.67 -2.38 51.21
N LEU A 918 -32.57 -2.75 50.53
CA LEU A 918 -31.67 -3.82 50.95
C LEU A 918 -30.78 -3.42 52.14
N VAL A 919 -30.25 -2.18 52.15
CA VAL A 919 -29.53 -1.61 53.30
C VAL A 919 -30.46 -1.53 54.53
N ALA A 920 -31.73 -1.17 54.36
CA ALA A 920 -32.73 -1.19 55.42
C ALA A 920 -33.05 -2.62 55.92
N GLN A 921 -33.06 -3.64 55.05
CA GLN A 921 -33.16 -5.05 55.44
C GLN A 921 -31.91 -5.54 56.21
N ARG A 922 -30.72 -5.02 55.88
CA ARG A 922 -29.44 -5.34 56.53
C ARG A 922 -29.38 -4.80 57.96
N ALA A 923 -29.81 -3.55 58.18
CA ALA A 923 -29.71 -2.84 59.45
C ALA A 923 -30.14 -3.64 60.71
N PRO A 924 -31.35 -4.26 60.79
CA PRO A 924 -31.74 -5.03 61.97
C PRO A 924 -30.97 -6.35 62.14
N LEU A 925 -30.41 -6.91 61.06
CA LEU A 925 -29.65 -8.16 61.11
C LEU A 925 -28.27 -7.99 61.75
N LEU A 926 -27.68 -6.78 61.65
CA LEU A 926 -26.39 -6.43 62.26
C LEU A 926 -26.39 -6.50 63.80
N GLY A 927 -27.56 -6.46 64.45
CA GLY A 927 -27.68 -6.60 65.91
C GLY A 927 -27.34 -8.00 66.46
N SER A 928 -27.16 -9.00 65.60
CA SER A 928 -26.75 -10.36 66.00
C SER A 928 -26.07 -11.09 64.83
N PRO A 929 -24.87 -10.66 64.39
CA PRO A 929 -24.34 -11.01 63.07
C PRO A 929 -23.97 -12.49 62.95
N ARG A 930 -23.56 -13.16 64.05
CA ARG A 930 -23.30 -14.61 64.05
C ARG A 930 -24.59 -15.42 63.85
N THR A 931 -25.68 -15.06 64.52
CA THR A 931 -26.98 -15.73 64.40
C THR A 931 -27.64 -15.46 63.05
N ASN A 932 -27.44 -14.25 62.52
CA ASN A 932 -28.01 -13.80 61.26
C ASN A 932 -27.11 -14.03 60.04
N ALA A 933 -25.94 -14.68 60.18
CA ALA A 933 -24.87 -14.71 59.17
C ALA A 933 -25.36 -15.08 57.74
N ALA A 934 -26.16 -16.14 57.60
CA ALA A 934 -26.71 -16.55 56.31
C ALA A 934 -27.73 -15.54 55.73
N ARG A 935 -28.46 -14.80 56.59
CA ARG A 935 -29.39 -13.74 56.16
C ARG A 935 -28.66 -12.44 55.83
N LEU A 936 -27.61 -12.10 56.57
CA LEU A 936 -26.72 -10.98 56.26
C LEU A 936 -26.08 -11.20 54.89
N HIS A 937 -25.40 -12.33 54.69
CA HIS A 937 -24.80 -12.70 53.41
C HIS A 937 -25.83 -12.70 52.26
N ALA A 938 -27.07 -13.17 52.48
CA ALA A 938 -28.11 -13.16 51.44
C ALA A 938 -28.62 -11.74 51.11
N VAL A 939 -28.61 -10.80 52.05
CA VAL A 939 -28.98 -9.39 51.81
C VAL A 939 -27.80 -8.59 51.24
N GLU A 940 -26.59 -8.82 51.75
CA GLU A 940 -25.35 -8.20 51.29
C GLU A 940 -25.00 -8.64 49.87
N ALA A 941 -25.17 -9.91 49.51
CA ALA A 941 -25.01 -10.38 48.14
C ALA A 941 -26.05 -9.77 47.18
N ARG A 942 -27.31 -9.61 47.61
CA ARG A 942 -28.33 -8.91 46.80
C ARG A 942 -28.03 -7.41 46.64
N ALA A 943 -27.47 -6.77 47.67
CA ALA A 943 -27.03 -5.38 47.60
C ALA A 943 -25.78 -5.22 46.71
N HIS A 944 -24.88 -6.20 46.72
CA HIS A 944 -23.72 -6.27 45.81
C HIS A 944 -24.15 -6.50 44.36
N ASP A 945 -25.06 -7.46 44.10
CA ASP A 945 -25.68 -7.66 42.78
C ASP A 945 -26.34 -6.35 42.29
N ARG A 946 -27.11 -5.65 43.13
CA ARG A 946 -27.71 -4.35 42.77
C ARG A 946 -26.66 -3.23 42.55
N ALA A 947 -25.59 -3.20 43.33
CA ALA A 947 -24.48 -2.26 43.11
C ALA A 947 -23.77 -2.55 41.78
N ARG A 948 -23.63 -3.83 41.39
CA ARG A 948 -23.13 -4.21 40.06
C ARG A 948 -24.10 -3.79 38.96
N GLU A 949 -25.41 -4.00 39.10
CA GLU A 949 -26.41 -3.52 38.13
C GLU A 949 -26.30 -2.00 37.89
N LEU A 950 -26.06 -1.22 38.94
CA LEU A 950 -25.85 0.23 38.87
C LEU A 950 -24.50 0.60 38.23
N ALA A 951 -23.42 -0.14 38.52
CA ALA A 951 -22.13 0.03 37.85
C ALA A 951 -22.19 -0.33 36.37
N ASP A 952 -22.91 -1.40 36.00
CA ASP A 952 -23.15 -1.78 34.62
C ASP A 952 -24.05 -0.77 33.89
N ALA A 953 -25.01 -0.13 34.58
CA ALA A 953 -25.78 1.00 34.05
C ALA A 953 -24.91 2.24 33.81
N LYS A 954 -24.05 2.61 34.78
CA LYS A 954 -23.06 3.69 34.63
C LYS A 954 -22.10 3.44 33.46
N ARG A 955 -21.54 2.24 33.36
CA ARG A 955 -20.72 1.77 32.22
C ARG A 955 -21.44 1.91 30.88
N LYS A 956 -22.75 1.61 30.81
CA LYS A 956 -23.57 1.76 29.59
C LYS A 956 -23.83 3.24 29.24
N LEU A 957 -23.97 4.11 30.24
CA LEU A 957 -24.13 5.55 30.08
C LEU A 957 -22.84 6.22 29.60
N ASP A 958 -21.69 5.91 30.23
CA ASP A 958 -20.38 6.39 29.76
C ASP A 958 -20.11 5.86 28.34
N SER A 959 -20.34 4.56 28.07
CA SER A 959 -20.25 4.00 26.71
C SER A 959 -21.17 4.67 25.68
N LEU A 960 -22.23 5.39 26.09
CA LEU A 960 -23.06 6.21 25.22
C LEU A 960 -22.43 7.59 24.96
N ARG A 961 -21.79 8.19 25.98
CA ARG A 961 -21.06 9.46 25.88
C ARG A 961 -19.81 9.30 25.03
N ASP A 962 -18.94 8.36 25.38
CA ASP A 962 -17.68 8.08 24.65
C ASP A 962 -17.96 7.84 23.15
N ALA A 963 -19.00 7.06 22.86
CA ALA A 963 -19.43 6.79 21.48
C ALA A 963 -20.13 7.98 20.80
N ALA A 964 -20.70 8.93 21.55
CA ALA A 964 -21.28 10.16 21.01
C ALA A 964 -20.19 11.21 20.72
N ASP A 965 -19.22 11.36 21.62
CA ASP A 965 -18.04 12.21 21.41
C ASP A 965 -17.19 11.68 20.24
N ASP A 966 -16.95 10.37 20.17
CA ASP A 966 -16.25 9.75 19.04
C ASP A 966 -17.10 9.72 17.75
N GLU A 967 -18.43 9.68 17.82
CA GLU A 967 -19.31 9.92 16.67
C GLU A 967 -19.16 11.36 16.10
N VAL A 968 -18.78 12.34 16.92
CA VAL A 968 -18.42 13.69 16.45
C VAL A 968 -16.95 13.74 16.00
N ARG A 969 -16.03 13.18 16.79
CA ARG A 969 -14.58 13.19 16.53
C ARG A 969 -14.19 12.43 15.27
N SER A 970 -14.90 11.35 14.94
CA SER A 970 -14.70 10.55 13.73
C SER A 970 -15.01 11.31 12.44
N ARG A 971 -16.07 12.14 12.46
CA ARG A 971 -16.43 13.06 11.37
C ARG A 971 -15.55 14.31 11.32
N ASN A 972 -14.94 14.69 12.45
CA ASN A 972 -14.11 15.87 12.62
C ASN A 972 -12.69 15.50 13.08
N PRO A 973 -11.92 14.71 12.29
CA PRO A 973 -10.64 14.12 12.71
C PRO A 973 -9.52 15.15 12.93
N PHE A 974 -9.73 16.38 12.49
CA PHE A 974 -8.91 17.55 12.81
C PHE A 974 -9.15 18.11 14.23
N LEU A 975 -10.13 17.60 14.97
CA LEU A 975 -10.30 17.81 16.41
C LEU A 975 -9.67 16.59 17.12
N PRO A 976 -8.46 16.72 17.70
CA PRO A 976 -7.70 15.56 18.16
C PRO A 976 -8.25 14.92 19.46
N HIS A 977 -8.86 15.71 20.34
CA HIS A 977 -9.36 15.27 21.65
C HIS A 977 -10.89 15.07 21.65
N SER A 978 -11.42 14.46 22.70
CA SER A 978 -12.86 14.31 22.99
C SER A 978 -13.56 15.62 23.41
N ASP A 979 -12.80 16.69 23.66
CA ASP A 979 -13.31 18.02 24.01
C ASP A 979 -12.69 19.15 23.16
N VAL A 980 -13.34 20.32 23.19
CA VAL A 980 -12.76 21.61 22.76
C VAL A 980 -12.98 22.63 23.87
N ARG A 981 -11.91 23.28 24.35
CA ARG A 981 -11.92 24.19 25.52
C ARG A 981 -12.52 23.54 26.79
N GLY A 982 -12.47 22.21 26.91
CA GLY A 982 -13.15 21.46 27.97
C GLY A 982 -14.66 21.32 27.81
N VAL A 983 -15.23 21.65 26.66
CA VAL A 983 -16.61 21.25 26.33
C VAL A 983 -16.55 19.94 25.52
N PRO A 984 -17.15 18.83 26.00
CA PRO A 984 -17.22 17.58 25.25
C PRO A 984 -17.82 17.79 23.85
N LEU A 985 -17.29 17.09 22.84
CA LEU A 985 -17.74 17.23 21.45
C LEU A 985 -19.24 16.99 21.26
N ARG A 986 -19.83 16.06 22.03
CA ARG A 986 -21.27 15.78 22.11
C ARG A 986 -22.10 16.99 22.57
N GLU A 987 -21.53 17.86 23.38
CA GLU A 987 -22.21 19.04 23.93
C GLU A 987 -22.19 20.24 22.97
N LEU A 988 -21.21 20.32 22.05
CA LEU A 988 -21.05 21.45 21.12
C LEU A 988 -22.17 21.56 20.07
N GLY A 989 -22.70 20.43 19.59
CA GLY A 989 -23.72 20.40 18.53
C GLY A 989 -23.24 21.04 17.21
N LEU A 990 -22.01 20.75 16.79
CA LEU A 990 -21.31 21.42 15.67
C LEU A 990 -22.06 21.40 14.33
N SER A 991 -22.94 20.41 14.09
CA SER A 991 -23.81 20.35 12.91
C SER A 991 -25.01 21.32 12.93
N ARG A 992 -25.23 22.01 14.05
CA ARG A 992 -26.24 23.06 14.21
C ARG A 992 -25.72 24.45 13.87
N ASP A 993 -24.41 24.69 14.02
CA ASP A 993 -23.82 26.00 13.78
C ASP A 993 -23.75 26.30 12.26
N PRO A 994 -24.40 27.36 11.76
CA PRO A 994 -24.51 27.60 10.32
C PRO A 994 -23.20 28.04 9.67
N GLU A 995 -22.18 28.45 10.44
CA GLU A 995 -20.84 28.69 9.89
C GLU A 995 -20.07 27.37 9.79
N TYR A 996 -20.02 26.58 10.87
CA TYR A 996 -19.35 25.27 10.92
C TYR A 996 -19.95 24.29 9.91
N ALA A 997 -21.28 24.27 9.74
CA ALA A 997 -21.94 23.47 8.71
C ALA A 997 -21.50 23.87 7.29
N ARG A 998 -21.45 25.17 6.97
CA ARG A 998 -20.96 25.67 5.67
C ARG A 998 -19.47 25.37 5.46
N LEU A 999 -18.68 25.43 6.53
CA LEU A 999 -17.25 25.10 6.51
C LEU A 999 -17.01 23.60 6.38
N MET A 1000 -17.89 22.73 6.91
CA MET A 1000 -17.83 21.28 6.70
C MET A 1000 -18.34 20.87 5.34
N ASP A 1001 -19.41 21.48 4.82
CA ASP A 1001 -19.81 21.34 3.42
C ASP A 1001 -18.66 21.76 2.49
N ARG A 1002 -17.98 22.86 2.82
CA ARG A 1002 -16.76 23.28 2.12
C ARG A 1002 -15.68 22.23 2.30
N ARG A 1003 -15.38 21.72 3.51
CA ARG A 1003 -14.41 20.64 3.76
C ARG A 1003 -14.71 19.39 2.93
N LEU A 1004 -15.98 18.98 2.81
CA LEU A 1004 -16.38 17.82 2.01
C LEU A 1004 -16.20 18.09 0.50
N THR A 1005 -16.65 19.24 -0.01
CA THR A 1005 -16.35 19.67 -1.39
C THR A 1005 -14.83 19.76 -1.61
N LEU A 1006 -14.07 20.22 -0.61
CA LEU A 1006 -12.62 20.32 -0.69
C LEU A 1006 -11.94 18.95 -0.62
N LYS A 1007 -12.55 17.95 0.04
CA LYS A 1007 -12.14 16.53 0.06
C LYS A 1007 -12.56 15.74 -1.16
N GLU A 1008 -13.38 16.30 -2.05
CA GLU A 1008 -13.42 15.83 -3.43
C GLU A 1008 -12.07 16.16 -4.08
N ARG A 1009 -11.57 17.40 -3.89
CA ARG A 1009 -10.25 17.86 -4.38
C ARG A 1009 -9.14 17.84 -3.30
N PRO A 1010 -8.92 16.77 -2.50
CA PRO A 1010 -8.12 16.82 -1.26
C PRO A 1010 -6.66 17.20 -1.49
N VAL A 1011 -6.21 16.88 -2.71
CA VAL A 1011 -4.89 17.03 -3.30
C VAL A 1011 -4.70 18.51 -3.69
N GLU A 1012 -5.38 19.04 -4.73
CA GLU A 1012 -5.32 20.46 -5.12
C GLU A 1012 -5.64 21.42 -3.97
N ASN A 1013 -6.60 21.05 -3.14
CA ASN A 1013 -7.05 21.88 -2.05
C ASN A 1013 -6.22 21.69 -0.79
N ALA A 1014 -5.10 20.97 -0.75
CA ALA A 1014 -4.37 20.70 0.51
C ALA A 1014 -4.16 21.98 1.35
N ALA A 1015 -3.86 23.11 0.71
CA ALA A 1015 -3.78 24.42 1.34
C ALA A 1015 -5.14 25.01 1.79
N GLU A 1016 -6.20 24.98 0.96
CA GLU A 1016 -7.52 25.49 1.37
C GLU A 1016 -8.21 24.56 2.39
N LEU A 1017 -8.03 23.25 2.28
CA LEU A 1017 -8.47 22.24 3.23
C LEU A 1017 -7.79 22.46 4.58
N THR A 1018 -6.47 22.69 4.61
CA THR A 1018 -5.75 23.09 5.82
C THR A 1018 -6.30 24.41 6.39
N ALA A 1019 -6.59 25.41 5.56
CA ALA A 1019 -7.14 26.69 6.00
C ALA A 1019 -8.60 26.58 6.50
N VAL A 1020 -9.42 25.74 5.88
CA VAL A 1020 -10.81 25.45 6.28
C VAL A 1020 -10.83 24.59 7.53
N GLU A 1021 -9.95 23.61 7.68
CA GLU A 1021 -9.77 22.86 8.92
C GLU A 1021 -9.22 23.74 10.05
N ALA A 1022 -8.33 24.69 9.77
CA ALA A 1022 -7.92 25.71 10.75
C ALA A 1022 -9.08 26.64 11.13
N ARG A 1023 -9.94 27.04 10.17
CA ARG A 1023 -11.16 27.80 10.45
C ARG A 1023 -12.19 26.96 11.22
N LEU A 1024 -12.31 25.66 10.94
CA LEU A 1024 -13.17 24.71 11.66
C LEU A 1024 -12.69 24.48 13.09
N LYS A 1025 -11.39 24.21 13.30
CA LYS A 1025 -10.77 24.19 14.64
C LYS A 1025 -11.11 25.47 15.40
N LYS A 1026 -10.84 26.64 14.80
CA LYS A 1026 -11.18 27.94 15.40
C LYS A 1026 -12.69 28.10 15.62
N ARG A 1027 -13.56 27.59 14.74
CA ARG A 1027 -15.01 27.72 14.87
C ARG A 1027 -15.57 26.78 15.94
N ALA A 1028 -15.03 25.58 16.10
CA ALA A 1028 -15.33 24.72 17.25
C ALA A 1028 -14.91 25.42 18.56
N THR A 1029 -13.75 26.09 18.58
CA THR A 1029 -13.32 26.94 19.70
C THR A 1029 -14.29 28.09 19.95
N GLU A 1030 -14.71 28.85 18.93
CA GLU A 1030 -15.71 29.93 19.06
C GLU A 1030 -17.06 29.41 19.58
N VAL A 1031 -17.50 28.23 19.14
CA VAL A 1031 -18.74 27.58 19.61
C VAL A 1031 -18.58 27.06 21.05
N ALA A 1032 -17.42 26.52 21.42
CA ALA A 1032 -17.12 26.09 22.79
C ALA A 1032 -17.04 27.28 23.76
N GLU A 1033 -16.40 28.37 23.36
CA GLU A 1033 -16.34 29.63 24.12
C GLU A 1033 -17.74 30.23 24.30
N ALA A 1034 -18.57 30.25 23.25
CA ALA A 1034 -19.97 30.67 23.34
C ALA A 1034 -20.82 29.75 24.25
N LYS A 1035 -20.59 28.43 24.20
CA LYS A 1035 -21.20 27.45 25.13
C LYS A 1035 -20.80 27.71 26.58
N LEU A 1036 -19.52 27.96 26.85
CA LEU A 1036 -19.01 28.26 28.19
C LEU A 1036 -19.56 29.59 28.74
N VAL A 1037 -19.67 30.63 27.90
CA VAL A 1037 -20.30 31.91 28.29
C VAL A 1037 -21.78 31.71 28.60
N ALA A 1038 -22.54 31.03 27.73
CA ALA A 1038 -23.95 30.74 27.98
C ALA A 1038 -24.14 29.86 29.23
N GLU A 1039 -23.23 28.91 29.50
CA GLU A 1039 -23.24 28.10 30.71
C GLU A 1039 -23.00 28.95 31.97
N ALA A 1040 -22.04 29.87 31.93
CA ALA A 1040 -21.75 30.79 33.03
C ALA A 1040 -22.91 31.76 33.30
N GLU A 1041 -23.53 32.31 32.25
CA GLU A 1041 -24.74 33.14 32.36
C GLU A 1041 -25.91 32.37 32.98
N LEU A 1042 -26.14 31.13 32.55
CA LEU A 1042 -27.19 30.27 33.09
C LEU A 1042 -26.92 29.84 34.54
N ARG A 1043 -25.68 29.53 34.91
CA ARG A 1043 -25.30 29.24 36.31
C ARG A 1043 -25.37 30.47 37.20
N ALA A 1044 -25.04 31.66 36.70
CA ALA A 1044 -25.22 32.92 37.43
C ALA A 1044 -26.71 33.29 37.62
N LYS A 1045 -27.58 32.90 36.67
CA LYS A 1045 -29.04 33.10 36.73
C LYS A 1045 -29.75 32.05 37.60
N TYR A 1046 -29.27 30.82 37.61
CA TYR A 1046 -29.85 29.69 38.36
C TYR A 1046 -28.82 29.03 39.31
N PRO A 1047 -28.22 29.77 40.26
CA PRO A 1047 -27.13 29.27 41.12
C PRO A 1047 -27.54 28.18 42.11
N THR A 1048 -28.83 27.86 42.20
CA THR A 1048 -29.40 26.80 43.02
C THR A 1048 -29.63 25.48 42.27
N VAL A 1049 -29.44 25.45 40.94
CA VAL A 1049 -29.61 24.24 40.12
C VAL A 1049 -28.36 23.36 40.24
N ALA A 1050 -28.56 22.14 40.73
CA ALA A 1050 -27.52 21.13 40.83
C ALA A 1050 -27.37 20.40 39.50
N THR A 1051 -26.16 20.41 38.96
CA THR A 1051 -25.74 19.54 37.84
C THR A 1051 -24.65 18.63 38.36
N ALA A 1052 -24.76 17.32 38.09
CA ALA A 1052 -23.62 16.41 38.28
C ALA A 1052 -22.49 16.81 37.31
N PRO A 1053 -21.20 16.53 37.62
CA PRO A 1053 -20.07 16.96 36.78
C PRO A 1053 -20.23 16.51 35.31
N GLU A 1054 -20.71 15.29 35.11
CA GLU A 1054 -20.89 14.64 33.80
C GLU A 1054 -22.19 15.02 33.06
N ALA A 1055 -23.07 15.82 33.70
CA ALA A 1055 -24.44 16.07 33.23
C ALA A 1055 -24.48 16.95 31.96
N ALA A 1056 -25.69 17.11 31.39
CA ALA A 1056 -25.93 18.11 30.37
C ALA A 1056 -25.45 19.49 30.82
N MET A 1057 -24.78 20.23 29.93
CA MET A 1057 -24.60 21.66 30.13
C MET A 1057 -25.99 22.33 30.12
N LEU A 1058 -26.26 23.28 31.00
CA LEU A 1058 -27.52 24.04 31.00
C LEU A 1058 -27.75 24.73 29.64
N SER A 1059 -26.66 25.16 29.01
CA SER A 1059 -26.60 25.69 27.63
C SER A 1059 -26.88 24.66 26.51
N SER A 1060 -27.13 23.39 26.84
CA SER A 1060 -27.56 22.32 25.92
C SER A 1060 -29.04 21.94 26.07
N LEU A 1061 -29.63 22.13 27.26
CA LEU A 1061 -30.99 21.70 27.61
C LEU A 1061 -32.13 22.38 26.82
N GLY A 1062 -31.82 23.37 25.97
CA GLY A 1062 -32.81 24.06 25.15
C GLY A 1062 -33.84 24.86 25.97
N LEU A 1063 -33.42 25.41 27.12
CA LEU A 1063 -34.28 26.03 28.15
C LEU A 1063 -35.37 26.97 27.59
N SER A 1064 -35.04 27.77 26.57
CA SER A 1064 -35.95 28.71 25.90
C SER A 1064 -37.09 28.06 25.09
N LEU A 1065 -37.08 26.74 24.93
CA LEU A 1065 -38.15 25.96 24.29
C LEU A 1065 -39.17 25.40 25.31
N ASP A 1066 -38.88 25.41 26.62
CA ASP A 1066 -39.84 24.97 27.63
C ASP A 1066 -40.91 26.06 27.90
N PRO A 1067 -42.20 25.78 27.63
CA PRO A 1067 -43.25 26.79 27.73
C PRO A 1067 -43.63 27.14 29.17
N ARG A 1068 -43.26 26.32 30.17
CA ARG A 1068 -43.48 26.66 31.58
C ARG A 1068 -42.38 27.61 32.06
N LEU A 1069 -41.13 27.32 31.73
CA LEU A 1069 -40.00 28.18 32.07
C LEU A 1069 -40.15 29.56 31.41
N ALA A 1070 -40.49 29.62 30.13
CA ALA A 1070 -40.76 30.90 29.45
C ALA A 1070 -41.91 31.71 30.09
N GLN A 1071 -42.94 31.05 30.65
CA GLN A 1071 -44.01 31.71 31.41
C GLN A 1071 -43.52 32.22 32.77
N LEU A 1072 -42.69 31.44 33.48
CA LEU A 1072 -42.11 31.84 34.77
C LEU A 1072 -41.13 33.01 34.60
N GLU A 1073 -40.32 33.02 33.54
CA GLU A 1073 -39.45 34.14 33.18
C GLU A 1073 -40.25 35.41 32.87
N GLN A 1074 -41.31 35.31 32.07
CA GLN A 1074 -42.21 36.44 31.80
C GLN A 1074 -42.89 36.95 33.07
N GLN A 1075 -43.23 36.07 34.02
CA GLN A 1075 -43.73 36.46 35.34
C GLN A 1075 -42.66 37.17 36.16
N CYS A 1076 -41.41 36.69 36.18
CA CYS A 1076 -40.31 37.37 36.87
C CYS A 1076 -40.09 38.80 36.33
N VAL A 1077 -40.04 38.97 35.01
CA VAL A 1077 -39.91 40.30 34.38
C VAL A 1077 -41.12 41.19 34.70
N ALA A 1078 -42.35 40.68 34.55
CA ALA A 1078 -43.57 41.43 34.84
C ALA A 1078 -43.81 41.72 36.34
N LEU A 1079 -43.08 41.03 37.24
CA LEU A 1079 -43.01 41.33 38.67
C LEU A 1079 -41.92 42.38 38.96
N ALA A 1080 -40.78 42.31 38.27
CA ALA A 1080 -39.65 43.24 38.43
C ALA A 1080 -39.93 44.64 37.87
N ASP A 1081 -40.60 44.75 36.71
CA ASP A 1081 -40.95 46.02 36.05
C ASP A 1081 -42.03 46.84 36.80
N GLN A 1082 -42.58 46.31 37.89
CA GLN A 1082 -43.59 47.01 38.69
C GLN A 1082 -42.95 48.20 39.42
N PRO A 1083 -43.66 49.35 39.57
CA PRO A 1083 -43.11 50.53 40.24
C PRO A 1083 -42.82 50.31 41.74
N LYS A 1084 -43.27 49.19 42.31
CA LYS A 1084 -42.93 48.67 43.64
C LYS A 1084 -42.97 47.13 43.58
N PRO A 1085 -41.90 46.43 43.20
CA PRO A 1085 -41.91 44.98 43.04
C PRO A 1085 -41.98 44.29 44.41
N ASP A 1086 -42.88 43.31 44.56
CA ASP A 1086 -42.93 42.48 45.77
C ASP A 1086 -41.78 41.46 45.75
N ARG A 1087 -40.77 41.69 46.59
CA ARG A 1087 -39.58 40.84 46.73
C ARG A 1087 -39.84 39.47 47.34
N ALA A 1088 -41.04 39.17 47.85
CA ALA A 1088 -41.42 37.81 48.21
C ALA A 1088 -41.99 37.07 46.99
N VAL A 1089 -42.89 37.71 46.24
CA VAL A 1089 -43.51 37.12 45.04
C VAL A 1089 -42.50 36.94 43.90
N LEU A 1090 -41.59 37.91 43.70
CA LEU A 1090 -40.51 37.79 42.71
C LEU A 1090 -39.60 36.60 43.03
N ARG A 1091 -39.12 36.47 44.28
CA ARG A 1091 -38.29 35.32 44.69
C ARG A 1091 -39.00 33.98 44.56
N ALA A 1092 -40.30 33.90 44.89
CA ALA A 1092 -41.07 32.68 44.68
C ALA A 1092 -41.18 32.30 43.18
N ALA A 1093 -41.21 33.28 42.27
CA ALA A 1093 -41.18 33.04 40.82
C ALA A 1093 -39.77 32.65 40.32
N GLU A 1094 -38.72 33.27 40.85
CA GLU A 1094 -37.30 32.92 40.59
C GLU A 1094 -36.98 31.50 41.08
N GLU A 1095 -37.42 31.14 42.30
CA GLU A 1095 -37.33 29.80 42.89
C GLU A 1095 -38.11 28.77 42.06
N ALA A 1096 -39.35 29.08 41.63
CA ALA A 1096 -40.12 28.20 40.75
C ALA A 1096 -39.47 28.01 39.36
N ALA A 1097 -38.83 29.05 38.81
CA ALA A 1097 -38.06 28.94 37.58
C ALA A 1097 -36.84 28.03 37.77
N ALA A 1098 -36.08 28.20 38.85
CA ALA A 1098 -34.94 27.33 39.17
C ALA A 1098 -35.36 25.87 39.40
N VAL A 1099 -36.47 25.62 40.11
CA VAL A 1099 -37.04 24.27 40.28
C VAL A 1099 -37.44 23.69 38.92
N ARG A 1100 -38.10 24.44 38.03
CA ARG A 1100 -38.40 23.93 36.67
C ARG A 1100 -37.12 23.64 35.89
N VAL A 1101 -36.05 24.43 36.02
CA VAL A 1101 -34.75 24.12 35.40
C VAL A 1101 -34.14 22.83 35.95
N GLN A 1102 -34.24 22.56 37.26
CA GLN A 1102 -33.84 21.26 37.83
C GLN A 1102 -34.68 20.11 37.26
N GLU A 1103 -36.00 20.27 37.16
CA GLU A 1103 -36.85 19.27 36.46
C GLU A 1103 -36.37 19.05 35.02
N LEU A 1104 -35.89 20.08 34.30
CA LEU A 1104 -35.35 19.92 32.94
C LEU A 1104 -34.03 19.14 32.93
N VAL A 1105 -33.16 19.32 33.94
CA VAL A 1105 -31.90 18.55 34.11
C VAL A 1105 -32.22 17.08 34.36
N ASP A 1106 -33.14 16.80 35.29
CA ASP A 1106 -33.47 15.44 35.73
C ASP A 1106 -34.25 14.68 34.64
N GLU A 1107 -35.15 15.36 33.91
CA GLU A 1107 -35.81 14.87 32.69
C GLU A 1107 -34.79 14.46 31.61
N ASP A 1108 -33.71 15.24 31.43
CA ASP A 1108 -32.74 15.07 30.34
C ASP A 1108 -31.60 14.09 30.69
N ALA A 1109 -31.24 13.97 31.98
CA ALA A 1109 -30.36 12.94 32.50
C ALA A 1109 -31.02 11.55 32.39
N SER A 1110 -32.24 11.40 32.90
CA SER A 1110 -32.97 10.13 32.78
C SER A 1110 -33.29 9.76 31.32
N ALA A 1111 -33.46 10.74 30.42
CA ALA A 1111 -33.63 10.48 28.98
C ALA A 1111 -32.33 9.99 28.31
N GLU A 1112 -31.17 10.34 28.86
CA GLU A 1112 -29.86 9.80 28.48
C GLU A 1112 -29.72 8.34 28.94
N GLU A 1113 -30.12 8.04 30.18
CA GLU A 1113 -30.11 6.68 30.73
C GLU A 1113 -31.04 5.73 29.98
N GLU A 1114 -32.26 6.15 29.63
CA GLU A 1114 -33.17 5.36 28.79
C GLU A 1114 -32.57 5.10 27.40
N ALA A 1115 -31.90 6.07 26.79
CA ALA A 1115 -31.24 5.88 25.50
C ALA A 1115 -30.05 4.89 25.60
N ALA A 1116 -29.29 4.94 26.70
CA ALA A 1116 -28.21 3.99 26.99
C ALA A 1116 -28.75 2.57 27.21
N GLN A 1117 -29.83 2.43 27.98
CA GLN A 1117 -30.52 1.16 28.23
C GLN A 1117 -31.13 0.59 26.93
N ALA A 1118 -31.75 1.42 26.09
CA ALA A 1118 -32.32 1.01 24.80
C ALA A 1118 -31.23 0.49 23.84
N ARG A 1119 -30.11 1.21 23.70
CA ARG A 1119 -28.94 0.77 22.92
C ARG A 1119 -28.37 -0.55 23.47
N ALA A 1120 -28.20 -0.64 24.79
CA ALA A 1120 -27.74 -1.87 25.44
C ALA A 1120 -28.71 -3.05 25.23
N ALA A 1121 -30.02 -2.83 25.22
CA ALA A 1121 -31.02 -3.86 24.96
C ALA A 1121 -30.99 -4.36 23.50
N VAL A 1122 -30.72 -3.48 22.52
CA VAL A 1122 -30.50 -3.88 21.12
C VAL A 1122 -29.22 -4.71 20.99
N LEU A 1123 -28.11 -4.24 21.57
CA LEU A 1123 -26.82 -4.96 21.54
C LEU A 1123 -26.87 -6.31 22.28
N LYS A 1124 -27.55 -6.38 23.44
CA LYS A 1124 -27.81 -7.63 24.16
C LYS A 1124 -28.59 -8.65 23.32
N ARG A 1125 -29.60 -8.18 22.58
CA ARG A 1125 -30.45 -9.03 21.74
C ARG A 1125 -29.75 -9.46 20.45
N TYR A 1126 -28.84 -8.64 19.94
CA TYR A 1126 -28.09 -8.86 18.70
C TYR A 1126 -26.58 -8.56 18.91
N PRO A 1127 -25.86 -9.39 19.69
CA PRO A 1127 -24.46 -9.12 20.12
C PRO A 1127 -23.45 -9.01 18.97
N MET A 1128 -23.83 -9.47 17.77
CA MET A 1128 -23.02 -9.43 16.55
C MET A 1128 -23.14 -8.10 15.76
N CYS A 1129 -24.02 -7.20 16.17
CA CYS A 1129 -24.17 -5.87 15.56
C CYS A 1129 -23.01 -4.91 15.89
N ALA A 1130 -22.83 -3.88 15.06
CA ALA A 1130 -21.88 -2.80 15.30
C ALA A 1130 -22.26 -1.95 16.54
N ARG A 1131 -21.29 -1.27 17.14
CA ARG A 1131 -21.49 -0.53 18.41
C ARG A 1131 -22.49 0.64 18.30
N ASP A 1132 -22.69 1.24 17.12
CA ASP A 1132 -23.50 2.45 16.93
C ASP A 1132 -25.00 2.20 16.64
N VAL A 1133 -25.44 0.94 16.62
CA VAL A 1133 -26.84 0.61 16.28
C VAL A 1133 -27.85 1.19 17.27
N THR A 1134 -28.97 1.66 16.73
CA THR A 1134 -30.13 2.16 17.47
C THR A 1134 -31.29 1.15 17.40
N GLU A 1135 -32.42 1.47 18.04
CA GLU A 1135 -33.67 0.70 17.90
C GLU A 1135 -34.13 0.52 16.45
N ALA A 1136 -33.60 1.31 15.51
CA ALA A 1136 -33.81 1.17 14.07
C ALA A 1136 -33.68 -0.27 13.58
N VAL A 1137 -32.63 -0.97 14.02
CA VAL A 1137 -32.25 -2.29 13.54
C VAL A 1137 -33.30 -3.34 13.94
N GLY A 1138 -33.87 -3.23 15.14
CA GLY A 1138 -34.99 -4.06 15.59
C GLY A 1138 -36.33 -3.78 14.88
N LYS A 1139 -36.42 -2.71 14.09
CA LYS A 1139 -37.61 -2.25 13.35
C LYS A 1139 -37.50 -2.48 11.83
N ASP A 1140 -36.38 -3.01 11.32
CA ASP A 1140 -36.19 -3.34 9.90
C ASP A 1140 -36.67 -4.75 9.55
N ALA A 1141 -37.45 -4.89 8.47
CA ALA A 1141 -38.06 -6.15 8.08
C ALA A 1141 -37.04 -7.19 7.55
N VAL A 1142 -35.97 -6.75 6.88
CA VAL A 1142 -34.92 -7.66 6.39
C VAL A 1142 -34.09 -8.16 7.56
N PHE A 1143 -33.68 -7.27 8.47
CA PHE A 1143 -33.01 -7.65 9.71
C PHE A 1143 -33.87 -8.60 10.56
N ALA A 1144 -35.18 -8.37 10.68
CA ALA A 1144 -36.10 -9.29 11.35
C ALA A 1144 -36.13 -10.68 10.68
N SER A 1145 -36.06 -10.76 9.35
CA SER A 1145 -35.99 -12.03 8.62
C SER A 1145 -34.64 -12.75 8.81
N LEU A 1146 -33.53 -12.01 8.89
CA LEU A 1146 -32.20 -12.55 9.20
C LEU A 1146 -32.13 -13.05 10.64
N ALA A 1147 -32.67 -12.30 11.61
CA ALA A 1147 -32.78 -12.70 13.00
C ALA A 1147 -33.67 -13.96 13.18
N ALA A 1148 -34.75 -14.10 12.38
CA ALA A 1148 -35.55 -15.31 12.34
C ALA A 1148 -34.77 -16.51 11.76
N ARG A 1149 -33.94 -16.30 10.72
CA ARG A 1149 -33.04 -17.32 10.18
C ARG A 1149 -31.95 -17.70 11.20
N HIS A 1150 -31.37 -16.74 11.92
CA HIS A 1150 -30.39 -16.96 13.00
C HIS A 1150 -30.99 -17.84 14.11
N ALA A 1151 -32.16 -17.45 14.63
CA ALA A 1151 -32.88 -18.22 15.65
C ALA A 1151 -33.25 -19.64 15.18
N GLY A 1152 -33.54 -19.84 13.88
CA GLY A 1152 -33.74 -21.17 13.30
C GLY A 1152 -32.46 -22.00 13.23
N LEU A 1153 -31.33 -21.41 12.84
CA LEU A 1153 -30.03 -22.10 12.73
C LEU A 1153 -29.39 -22.39 14.09
N LEU A 1154 -29.71 -21.59 15.12
CA LEU A 1154 -29.37 -21.85 16.52
C LEU A 1154 -30.00 -23.14 17.11
N SER A 1155 -30.81 -23.88 16.33
CA SER A 1155 -31.35 -25.18 16.72
C SER A 1155 -30.31 -26.31 16.78
N ASP A 1156 -29.22 -26.25 16.01
CA ASP A 1156 -27.97 -26.98 16.27
C ASP A 1156 -26.79 -26.16 15.73
N PRO A 1157 -26.18 -25.29 16.56
CA PRO A 1157 -25.12 -24.39 16.13
C PRO A 1157 -23.87 -25.10 15.58
N ALA A 1158 -23.65 -26.37 15.93
CA ALA A 1158 -22.49 -27.13 15.46
C ALA A 1158 -22.73 -27.74 14.07
N ALA A 1159 -23.95 -28.20 13.78
CA ALA A 1159 -24.32 -28.64 12.42
C ALA A 1159 -24.47 -27.46 11.46
N ASN A 1160 -24.99 -26.32 11.95
CA ASN A 1160 -25.28 -25.13 11.17
C ASN A 1160 -24.13 -24.10 11.15
N ARG A 1161 -22.88 -24.49 11.48
CA ARG A 1161 -21.75 -23.58 11.72
C ARG A 1161 -21.53 -22.52 10.63
N GLU A 1162 -21.35 -22.93 9.38
CA GLU A 1162 -21.12 -21.99 8.27
C GLU A 1162 -22.38 -21.17 7.94
N PRO A 1163 -23.59 -21.77 7.74
CA PRO A 1163 -24.81 -21.00 7.49
C PRO A 1163 -25.21 -20.01 8.60
N LEU A 1164 -24.75 -20.25 9.84
CA LEU A 1164 -24.94 -19.40 11.01
C LEU A 1164 -23.97 -18.21 10.97
N ALA A 1165 -22.69 -18.43 10.64
CA ALA A 1165 -21.71 -17.37 10.42
C ALA A 1165 -22.14 -16.44 9.25
N ASP A 1166 -22.59 -17.00 8.12
CA ASP A 1166 -23.17 -16.24 7.00
C ASP A 1166 -24.27 -15.27 7.47
N VAL A 1167 -25.11 -15.71 8.41
CA VAL A 1167 -26.23 -14.90 8.93
C VAL A 1167 -25.76 -13.88 9.93
N GLU A 1168 -24.79 -14.20 10.77
CA GLU A 1168 -24.20 -13.26 11.73
C GLU A 1168 -23.53 -12.08 11.01
N ASP A 1169 -22.84 -12.36 9.91
CA ASP A 1169 -22.24 -11.30 9.07
C ASP A 1169 -23.27 -10.58 8.20
N LEU A 1170 -24.28 -11.26 7.66
CA LEU A 1170 -25.43 -10.59 7.02
C LEU A 1170 -26.21 -9.71 8.01
N MET A 1171 -26.32 -10.09 9.29
CA MET A 1171 -26.92 -9.26 10.34
C MET A 1171 -26.02 -8.08 10.70
N ARG A 1172 -24.71 -8.27 10.81
CA ARG A 1172 -23.73 -7.19 11.03
C ARG A 1172 -23.80 -6.16 9.89
N GLN A 1173 -23.76 -6.63 8.65
CA GLN A 1173 -23.92 -5.83 7.44
C GLN A 1173 -25.29 -5.14 7.41
N ARG A 1174 -26.39 -5.88 7.63
CA ARG A 1174 -27.74 -5.29 7.59
C ARG A 1174 -27.99 -4.28 8.70
N GLY A 1175 -27.40 -4.45 9.89
CA GLY A 1175 -27.43 -3.44 10.94
C GLY A 1175 -26.79 -2.12 10.47
N ALA A 1176 -25.60 -2.20 9.87
CA ALA A 1176 -24.93 -1.05 9.25
C ALA A 1176 -25.73 -0.48 8.07
N GLU A 1177 -26.34 -1.31 7.21
CA GLU A 1177 -27.21 -0.86 6.10
C GLU A 1177 -28.50 -0.17 6.59
N VAL A 1178 -29.07 -0.57 7.72
CA VAL A 1178 -30.28 0.06 8.27
C VAL A 1178 -29.94 1.46 8.77
N GLU A 1179 -28.82 1.61 9.47
CA GLU A 1179 -28.35 2.93 9.89
C GLU A 1179 -27.81 3.76 8.71
N SER A 1180 -27.18 3.16 7.68
CA SER A 1180 -26.74 3.87 6.47
C SER A 1180 -27.89 4.22 5.53
N GLY A 1181 -28.91 3.38 5.42
CA GLY A 1181 -30.12 3.63 4.64
C GLY A 1181 -30.94 4.78 5.22
N ARG A 1182 -31.01 4.86 6.56
CA ARG A 1182 -31.56 6.01 7.30
C ARG A 1182 -30.77 7.30 7.08
N ARG A 1183 -29.47 7.21 6.82
CA ARG A 1183 -28.64 8.35 6.40
C ARG A 1183 -28.93 8.70 4.93
N GLN A 1184 -28.98 7.70 4.03
CA GLN A 1184 -29.25 7.85 2.59
C GLN A 1184 -30.62 8.47 2.22
N ARG A 1185 -31.70 8.26 3.00
CA ARG A 1185 -32.98 8.95 2.71
C ARG A 1185 -32.90 10.49 2.85
N ARG A 1186 -31.82 11.06 3.41
CA ARG A 1186 -31.55 12.51 3.35
C ARG A 1186 -31.30 12.96 1.91
N ARG A 1187 -30.39 12.29 1.18
CA ARG A 1187 -29.99 12.61 -0.20
C ARG A 1187 -31.14 12.66 -1.19
N ARG A 1188 -32.10 11.73 -1.05
CA ARG A 1188 -33.26 11.61 -1.95
C ARG A 1188 -34.42 12.58 -1.61
N ARG A 1189 -34.20 13.61 -0.77
CA ARG A 1189 -35.22 14.63 -0.47
C ARG A 1189 -35.21 15.79 -1.49
N PRO A 1190 -36.36 16.19 -2.07
CA PRO A 1190 -36.46 17.34 -2.99
C PRO A 1190 -36.07 18.72 -2.44
N ALA A 1191 -35.69 18.81 -1.16
CA ALA A 1191 -35.35 20.06 -0.47
C ALA A 1191 -33.84 20.25 -0.25
N ASN A 1192 -33.01 19.22 -0.49
CA ASN A 1192 -31.56 19.40 -0.53
C ASN A 1192 -31.16 20.00 -1.90
N PRO A 1193 -30.22 20.96 -1.96
CA PRO A 1193 -29.59 21.36 -3.23
C PRO A 1193 -28.84 20.17 -3.86
N PRO A 1194 -28.47 20.22 -5.16
CA PRO A 1194 -27.89 19.09 -5.90
C PRO A 1194 -26.43 18.77 -5.53
N ARG A 1195 -26.12 18.70 -4.23
CA ARG A 1195 -24.87 18.18 -3.70
C ARG A 1195 -25.05 16.70 -3.39
N LEU A 1196 -24.14 15.89 -3.91
CA LEU A 1196 -24.06 14.46 -3.62
C LEU A 1196 -23.45 14.18 -2.23
N LEU A 1197 -22.89 15.21 -1.58
CA LEU A 1197 -22.43 15.20 -0.19
C LEU A 1197 -22.93 16.41 0.63
N ASP A 1198 -23.43 16.11 1.83
CA ASP A 1198 -23.84 17.01 2.91
C ASP A 1198 -23.03 16.62 4.17
N MET A 1199 -22.64 17.57 5.02
CA MET A 1199 -22.13 17.30 6.37
C MET A 1199 -22.96 16.24 7.14
N ASN A 1200 -24.27 16.20 6.88
CA ASN A 1200 -25.26 15.33 7.51
C ASN A 1200 -25.47 13.99 6.78
N ASP A 1201 -24.76 13.68 5.68
CA ASP A 1201 -24.93 12.43 4.92
C ASP A 1201 -24.52 11.16 5.66
N VAL A 1202 -23.77 11.30 6.76
CA VAL A 1202 -23.46 10.20 7.68
C VAL A 1202 -24.21 10.36 9.02
N ALA A 1203 -25.22 11.25 9.09
CA ALA A 1203 -26.03 11.52 10.28
C ALA A 1203 -27.48 11.02 10.12
N LEU A 1204 -28.04 10.50 11.21
CA LEU A 1204 -29.32 9.77 11.19
C LEU A 1204 -30.52 10.62 10.71
N GLU A 1205 -31.55 9.93 10.25
CA GLU A 1205 -32.70 10.45 9.49
C GLU A 1205 -33.49 11.60 10.17
N SER A 1206 -34.27 12.32 9.36
CA SER A 1206 -35.18 13.45 9.70
C SER A 1206 -34.54 14.86 9.82
N GLY A 1207 -35.38 15.87 9.58
CA GLY A 1207 -34.97 17.27 9.46
C GLY A 1207 -34.80 18.05 10.77
N GLU A 1208 -35.07 17.43 11.92
CA GLU A 1208 -34.87 18.04 13.26
C GLU A 1208 -33.57 17.52 13.92
N LEU A 1209 -32.45 17.67 13.21
CA LEU A 1209 -31.06 17.48 13.68
C LEU A 1209 -30.73 16.04 14.14
N GLY A 1210 -29.80 15.36 13.45
CA GLY A 1210 -29.41 13.96 13.75
C GLY A 1210 -28.50 13.76 14.99
N ASP A 1211 -28.33 14.82 15.79
CA ASP A 1211 -27.30 15.04 16.80
C ASP A 1211 -27.60 14.34 18.16
N TYR A 1212 -26.58 14.16 19.02
CA TYR A 1212 -26.68 13.58 20.37
C TYR A 1212 -27.79 14.25 21.19
N HIS A 1213 -27.75 15.59 21.26
CA HIS A 1213 -28.79 16.42 21.86
C HIS A 1213 -30.20 16.15 21.34
N SER A 1214 -30.33 15.81 20.05
CA SER A 1214 -31.62 15.51 19.44
C SER A 1214 -32.04 14.05 19.59
N ARG A 1215 -31.16 13.13 19.98
CA ARG A 1215 -31.58 11.81 20.49
C ARG A 1215 -32.12 11.97 21.92
N ARG A 1216 -31.37 12.65 22.78
CA ARG A 1216 -31.76 12.99 24.17
C ARG A 1216 -33.08 13.77 24.25
N HIS A 1217 -33.19 14.88 23.52
CA HIS A 1217 -34.41 15.67 23.38
C HIS A 1217 -35.56 14.91 22.68
N ARG A 1218 -35.29 13.85 21.88
CA ARG A 1218 -36.34 12.97 21.35
C ARG A 1218 -36.81 11.89 22.33
N HIS A 1219 -35.97 11.38 23.23
CA HIS A 1219 -36.45 10.56 24.35
C HIS A 1219 -37.29 11.43 25.31
N ARG A 1220 -36.80 12.63 25.61
CA ARG A 1220 -37.51 13.62 26.45
C ARG A 1220 -38.84 14.09 25.84
N ARG A 1221 -38.88 14.41 24.53
CA ARG A 1221 -40.15 14.61 23.78
C ARG A 1221 -40.94 13.32 23.61
N GLY A 1222 -40.29 12.16 23.59
CA GLY A 1222 -40.89 10.82 23.49
C GLY A 1222 -41.80 10.56 24.66
N ARG A 1223 -41.33 10.69 25.91
CA ARG A 1223 -42.19 10.62 27.11
C ARG A 1223 -43.39 11.58 27.08
N ILE A 1224 -43.27 12.71 26.37
CA ILE A 1224 -44.34 13.72 26.19
C ILE A 1224 -45.29 13.35 25.02
N LEU A 1225 -44.84 12.55 24.05
CA LEU A 1225 -45.52 12.25 22.78
C LEU A 1225 -45.96 10.79 22.61
N ASP A 1226 -45.42 9.82 23.36
CA ASP A 1226 -45.90 8.42 23.40
C ASP A 1226 -47.26 8.31 24.11
N ALA A 1227 -47.79 9.43 24.59
CA ALA A 1227 -49.21 9.63 24.86
C ALA A 1227 -50.08 9.76 23.57
N ARG A 1228 -49.50 9.88 22.36
CA ARG A 1228 -50.16 10.28 21.08
C ARG A 1228 -49.38 9.86 19.79
N GLU A 1229 -49.68 8.70 19.18
CA GLU A 1229 -49.03 8.16 17.95
C GLU A 1229 -49.67 8.60 16.60
N VAL A 1230 -48.88 8.82 15.52
CA VAL A 1230 -49.26 8.66 14.06
C VAL A 1230 -48.00 8.52 13.13
N PRO A 1231 -47.94 7.57 12.14
CA PRO A 1231 -46.89 7.47 11.11
C PRO A 1231 -47.38 7.54 9.62
N MET A 1232 -46.48 7.69 8.63
CA MET A 1232 -46.74 7.58 7.17
C MET A 1232 -45.47 7.30 6.30
N ASP A 1233 -45.64 6.63 5.14
CA ASP A 1233 -44.63 6.33 4.09
C ASP A 1233 -44.85 7.12 2.77
N ILE A 1234 -43.87 7.12 1.83
CA ILE A 1234 -43.94 6.95 0.34
C ILE A 1234 -42.53 7.23 -0.28
N ALA A 1235 -42.08 6.44 -1.27
CA ALA A 1235 -40.94 6.73 -2.17
C ALA A 1235 -41.07 5.98 -3.53
N GLY A 1236 -40.32 6.37 -4.59
CA GLY A 1236 -40.36 5.74 -5.92
C GLY A 1236 -39.21 6.14 -6.87
N GLU A 1237 -39.04 5.45 -8.01
CA GLU A 1237 -37.83 5.41 -8.86
C GLU A 1237 -38.09 5.59 -10.38
N VAL A 1238 -37.11 6.08 -11.17
CA VAL A 1238 -37.00 5.97 -12.65
C VAL A 1238 -35.48 5.96 -13.06
N ARG A 1239 -35.12 5.52 -14.28
CA ARG A 1239 -33.74 5.17 -14.74
C ARG A 1239 -33.27 5.83 -16.07
N GLU A 1240 -32.05 5.54 -16.54
CA GLU A 1240 -31.24 6.27 -17.55
C GLU A 1240 -31.35 5.77 -19.03
N GLN A 1241 -30.68 6.46 -20.00
CA GLN A 1241 -30.05 5.90 -21.23
C GLN A 1241 -29.16 6.90 -22.04
N GLU A 1242 -28.16 6.40 -22.79
CA GLU A 1242 -27.12 7.13 -23.60
C GLU A 1242 -27.05 6.65 -25.09
N THR A 1243 -26.52 7.48 -26.01
CA THR A 1243 -26.19 7.23 -27.47
C THR A 1243 -25.37 8.42 -28.04
N ASP A 1244 -24.51 8.42 -29.09
CA ASP A 1244 -23.79 7.45 -29.97
C ASP A 1244 -22.73 8.25 -30.79
N THR A 1245 -21.65 7.67 -31.37
CA THR A 1245 -20.53 8.46 -32.00
C THR A 1245 -19.82 7.89 -33.24
N VAL A 1246 -18.94 8.71 -33.85
CA VAL A 1246 -18.20 8.48 -35.11
C VAL A 1246 -16.77 7.89 -34.91
N PRO A 1247 -16.29 6.96 -35.77
CA PRO A 1247 -14.94 6.34 -35.66
C PRO A 1247 -13.85 6.91 -36.60
N LEU A 1248 -12.58 6.55 -36.38
CA LEU A 1248 -11.43 6.91 -37.22
C LEU A 1248 -10.41 5.78 -37.41
N LEU A 1249 -9.75 5.77 -38.58
CA LEU A 1249 -8.68 4.87 -39.06
C LEU A 1249 -9.00 3.36 -39.12
N SER A 1250 -9.22 2.88 -40.35
CA SER A 1250 -9.30 1.46 -40.70
C SER A 1250 -7.97 0.95 -41.29
N GLY A 1251 -7.67 -0.34 -41.09
CA GLY A 1251 -6.77 -1.10 -41.98
C GLY A 1251 -5.59 -1.84 -41.33
N THR A 1252 -5.05 -1.36 -40.21
CA THR A 1252 -3.93 -2.02 -39.51
C THR A 1252 -4.04 -1.83 -38.00
N GLU A 1253 -3.91 -2.91 -37.23
CA GLU A 1253 -3.95 -2.86 -35.76
C GLU A 1253 -2.66 -2.28 -35.19
N VAL A 1254 -2.71 -1.01 -34.74
CA VAL A 1254 -1.64 -0.44 -33.93
C VAL A 1254 -1.72 -1.05 -32.53
N ARG A 1255 -0.84 -2.01 -32.24
CA ARG A 1255 -0.76 -2.73 -30.95
C ARG A 1255 0.09 -2.02 -29.88
N ASP A 1256 0.44 -0.76 -30.11
CA ASP A 1256 1.09 0.11 -29.13
C ASP A 1256 0.16 0.38 -27.92
N PRO A 1257 0.60 0.13 -26.67
CA PRO A 1257 -0.27 0.29 -25.51
C PRO A 1257 -0.74 1.72 -25.26
N TYR A 1258 0.10 2.73 -25.53
CA TYR A 1258 -0.31 4.13 -25.37
C TYR A 1258 -1.36 4.53 -26.41
N TYR A 1259 -1.19 4.12 -27.67
CA TYR A 1259 -2.22 4.28 -28.70
C TYR A 1259 -3.54 3.56 -28.33
N GLN A 1260 -3.48 2.34 -27.78
CA GLN A 1260 -4.68 1.64 -27.30
C GLN A 1260 -5.36 2.38 -26.13
N ALA A 1261 -4.60 2.96 -25.20
CA ALA A 1261 -5.15 3.79 -24.14
C ALA A 1261 -5.81 5.08 -24.69
N LEU A 1262 -5.26 5.69 -25.75
CA LEU A 1262 -5.89 6.82 -26.45
C LEU A 1262 -7.15 6.41 -27.21
N VAL A 1263 -7.20 5.22 -27.83
CA VAL A 1263 -8.42 4.66 -28.46
C VAL A 1263 -9.51 4.43 -27.41
N ALA A 1264 -9.17 3.84 -26.26
CA ALA A 1264 -10.11 3.62 -25.14
C ALA A 1264 -10.61 4.95 -24.54
N LEU A 1265 -9.73 5.95 -24.39
CA LEU A 1265 -10.08 7.30 -23.97
C LEU A 1265 -10.98 8.00 -24.97
N ARG A 1266 -10.67 7.93 -26.27
CA ARG A 1266 -11.56 8.43 -27.31
C ARG A 1266 -12.93 7.80 -27.16
N ALA A 1267 -13.00 6.47 -27.03
CA ALA A 1267 -14.21 5.67 -26.83
C ALA A 1267 -14.92 5.84 -25.47
N SER A 1268 -14.36 6.58 -24.49
CA SER A 1268 -15.06 6.96 -23.27
C SER A 1268 -15.64 8.38 -23.38
N LEU A 1269 -14.84 9.37 -23.83
CA LEU A 1269 -15.31 10.72 -24.15
C LEU A 1269 -16.50 10.68 -25.13
N VAL A 1270 -16.43 9.74 -26.06
CA VAL A 1270 -17.46 9.34 -27.00
C VAL A 1270 -18.79 8.96 -26.34
N ARG A 1271 -18.78 8.07 -25.34
CA ARG A 1271 -20.01 7.56 -24.71
C ARG A 1271 -20.64 8.59 -23.77
N GLU A 1272 -19.79 9.40 -23.14
CA GLU A 1272 -20.21 10.46 -22.21
C GLU A 1272 -21.08 11.53 -22.90
N ASP A 1273 -20.58 12.21 -23.95
CA ASP A 1273 -21.36 13.12 -24.84
C ASP A 1273 -20.44 13.61 -25.99
N GLU A 1274 -20.75 13.27 -27.26
CA GLU A 1274 -19.92 13.67 -28.42
C GLU A 1274 -19.86 15.19 -28.64
N ALA A 1275 -20.94 15.91 -28.33
CA ALA A 1275 -21.08 17.33 -28.59
C ALA A 1275 -20.44 18.19 -27.50
N VAL A 1276 -20.53 17.78 -26.24
CA VAL A 1276 -19.81 18.43 -25.12
C VAL A 1276 -18.32 18.10 -25.17
N ASN A 1277 -17.94 16.85 -25.45
CA ASN A 1277 -16.55 16.43 -25.48
C ASN A 1277 -15.83 16.70 -26.81
N ALA A 1278 -16.47 17.31 -27.81
CA ALA A 1278 -15.95 17.50 -29.17
C ALA A 1278 -14.51 18.05 -29.23
N ASP A 1279 -14.19 19.09 -28.43
CA ASP A 1279 -12.86 19.72 -28.42
C ASP A 1279 -11.80 18.79 -27.79
N SER A 1280 -12.21 17.94 -26.84
CA SER A 1280 -11.35 16.92 -26.23
C SER A 1280 -11.19 15.68 -27.11
N ILE A 1281 -12.24 15.23 -27.80
CA ILE A 1281 -12.15 14.16 -28.82
C ILE A 1281 -11.14 14.58 -29.90
N ARG A 1282 -11.22 15.82 -30.40
CA ARG A 1282 -10.24 16.37 -31.36
C ARG A 1282 -8.82 16.38 -30.80
N CYS A 1283 -8.61 16.83 -29.56
CA CYS A 1283 -7.27 16.83 -28.95
C CYS A 1283 -6.72 15.41 -28.68
N VAL A 1284 -7.57 14.42 -28.37
CA VAL A 1284 -7.16 12.99 -28.32
C VAL A 1284 -6.78 12.48 -29.71
N GLU A 1285 -7.53 12.82 -30.75
CA GLU A 1285 -7.18 12.48 -32.13
C GLU A 1285 -5.85 13.10 -32.57
N GLU A 1286 -5.53 14.32 -32.14
CA GLU A 1286 -4.20 14.91 -32.33
C GLU A 1286 -3.10 14.19 -31.51
N GLN A 1287 -3.39 13.64 -30.33
CA GLN A 1287 -2.43 12.80 -29.60
C GLN A 1287 -2.20 11.45 -30.30
N MET A 1288 -3.26 10.84 -30.85
CA MET A 1288 -3.18 9.62 -31.65
C MET A 1288 -2.33 9.83 -32.92
N LYS A 1289 -2.45 11.00 -33.57
CA LYS A 1289 -1.61 11.40 -34.71
C LYS A 1289 -0.13 11.55 -34.30
N ASP A 1290 0.17 12.22 -33.19
CA ASP A 1290 1.56 12.35 -32.71
C ASP A 1290 2.19 10.98 -32.45
N ARG A 1291 1.51 10.07 -31.73
CA ARG A 1291 2.08 8.75 -31.40
C ARG A 1291 2.30 7.91 -32.64
N VAL A 1292 1.39 7.95 -33.62
CA VAL A 1292 1.62 7.31 -34.93
C VAL A 1292 2.80 7.95 -35.68
N ALA A 1293 2.97 9.26 -35.64
CA ALA A 1293 4.12 9.92 -36.24
C ALA A 1293 5.45 9.52 -35.55
N GLN A 1294 5.44 9.42 -34.21
CA GLN A 1294 6.58 8.96 -33.41
C GLN A 1294 6.94 7.50 -33.70
N LEU A 1295 5.97 6.58 -33.71
CA LEU A 1295 6.21 5.16 -34.02
C LEU A 1295 6.76 4.97 -35.44
N ASN A 1296 6.29 5.77 -36.40
CA ASN A 1296 6.87 5.79 -37.75
C ASN A 1296 8.30 6.36 -37.76
N SER A 1297 8.59 7.38 -36.95
CA SER A 1297 9.95 7.92 -36.79
C SER A 1297 10.90 6.91 -36.15
N ASP A 1298 10.45 6.18 -35.13
CA ASP A 1298 11.22 5.13 -34.48
C ASP A 1298 11.49 3.96 -35.43
N ALA A 1299 10.49 3.56 -36.24
CA ALA A 1299 10.69 2.55 -37.28
C ALA A 1299 11.66 3.01 -38.39
N ALA A 1300 11.68 4.31 -38.70
CA ALA A 1300 12.68 4.88 -39.60
C ALA A 1300 14.08 4.92 -38.96
N ARG A 1301 14.16 5.20 -37.65
CA ARG A 1301 15.42 5.22 -36.90
C ARG A 1301 16.02 3.85 -36.69
N ALA A 1302 15.22 2.85 -36.33
CA ALA A 1302 15.69 1.48 -36.19
C ALA A 1302 16.33 0.98 -37.50
N ARG A 1303 15.67 1.27 -38.64
CA ARG A 1303 16.25 1.05 -39.97
C ARG A 1303 17.51 1.86 -40.24
N ALA A 1304 17.59 3.11 -39.78
CA ALA A 1304 18.79 3.94 -39.95
C ALA A 1304 19.99 3.44 -39.11
N ALA A 1305 19.75 2.80 -37.96
CA ALA A 1305 20.74 2.07 -37.18
C ALA A 1305 21.12 0.73 -37.82
N GLU A 1306 20.16 -0.06 -38.31
CA GLU A 1306 20.40 -1.28 -39.11
C GLU A 1306 21.29 -0.97 -40.33
N MET A 1307 20.98 0.10 -41.07
CA MET A 1307 21.77 0.57 -42.21
C MET A 1307 23.15 1.12 -41.79
N ARG A 1308 23.33 1.60 -40.55
CA ARG A 1308 24.64 1.99 -40.01
C ARG A 1308 25.48 0.79 -39.60
N ALA A 1309 24.89 -0.21 -38.96
CA ALA A 1309 25.55 -1.48 -38.67
C ALA A 1309 25.97 -2.15 -39.99
N GLU A 1310 25.10 -2.17 -41.02
CA GLU A 1310 25.48 -2.61 -42.36
C GLU A 1310 26.60 -1.75 -42.96
N ALA A 1311 26.54 -0.41 -42.84
CA ALA A 1311 27.60 0.46 -43.33
C ALA A 1311 28.94 0.25 -42.59
N ALA A 1312 28.91 -0.09 -41.30
CA ALA A 1312 30.08 -0.42 -40.49
C ALA A 1312 30.68 -1.77 -40.89
N LEU A 1313 29.86 -2.82 -41.07
CA LEU A 1313 30.27 -4.10 -41.64
C LEU A 1313 30.88 -3.89 -43.04
N LYS A 1314 30.25 -3.09 -43.88
CA LYS A 1314 30.74 -2.73 -45.22
C LYS A 1314 32.02 -1.88 -45.19
N ALA A 1315 32.25 -1.06 -44.16
CA ALA A 1315 33.49 -0.32 -43.98
C ALA A 1315 34.65 -1.22 -43.48
N ARG A 1316 34.35 -2.19 -42.62
CA ARG A 1316 35.28 -3.23 -42.17
C ARG A 1316 35.61 -4.22 -43.29
N TYR A 1317 34.64 -4.55 -44.14
CA TYR A 1317 34.72 -5.55 -45.21
C TYR A 1317 34.27 -4.99 -46.58
N PRO A 1318 34.96 -3.99 -47.18
CA PRO A 1318 34.50 -3.30 -48.40
C PRO A 1318 34.35 -4.18 -49.65
N PHE A 1319 34.82 -5.42 -49.59
CA PHE A 1319 34.84 -6.38 -50.68
C PHE A 1319 33.55 -7.20 -50.83
N LEU A 1320 32.61 -7.16 -49.87
CA LEU A 1320 31.38 -7.97 -49.89
C LEU A 1320 30.23 -7.39 -50.71
N GLY A 1321 30.16 -6.06 -50.87
CA GLY A 1321 29.02 -5.37 -51.47
C GLY A 1321 28.05 -4.80 -50.42
N PRO A 1322 26.85 -4.35 -50.83
CA PRO A 1322 25.80 -3.92 -49.91
C PRO A 1322 24.99 -5.10 -49.35
N THR A 1323 24.71 -6.12 -50.16
CA THR A 1323 23.99 -7.34 -49.77
C THR A 1323 24.78 -8.56 -50.22
N VAL A 1324 24.56 -9.70 -49.57
CA VAL A 1324 25.14 -10.99 -49.98
C VAL A 1324 24.01 -11.97 -50.25
N ALA A 1325 24.02 -12.59 -51.44
CA ALA A 1325 22.97 -13.47 -51.98
C ALA A 1325 21.51 -12.92 -52.01
N GLY A 1326 21.26 -11.73 -51.46
CA GLY A 1326 19.96 -11.06 -51.35
C GLY A 1326 19.82 -10.29 -50.04
N GLU A 1327 20.42 -10.82 -48.97
CA GLU A 1327 20.27 -10.34 -47.60
C GLU A 1327 21.21 -9.19 -47.22
N LEU A 1328 20.77 -8.36 -46.28
CA LEU A 1328 21.53 -7.28 -45.65
C LEU A 1328 22.66 -7.84 -44.78
N LEU A 1329 23.84 -7.22 -44.76
CA LEU A 1329 25.03 -7.75 -44.06
C LEU A 1329 24.80 -8.03 -42.57
N THR A 1330 23.88 -7.28 -41.95
CA THR A 1330 23.43 -7.45 -40.56
C THR A 1330 22.62 -8.74 -40.36
N ALA A 1331 21.66 -9.01 -41.25
CA ALA A 1331 20.84 -10.23 -41.23
C ALA A 1331 21.67 -11.50 -41.43
N VAL A 1332 22.79 -11.41 -42.15
CA VAL A 1332 23.74 -12.52 -42.34
C VAL A 1332 24.56 -12.84 -41.07
N ARG A 1333 24.55 -11.97 -40.05
CA ARG A 1333 25.24 -12.14 -38.75
C ARG A 1333 26.74 -12.48 -38.87
N LEU A 1334 27.42 -11.84 -39.82
CA LEU A 1334 28.84 -12.06 -40.16
C LEU A 1334 29.82 -11.95 -38.97
N GLU A 1335 29.46 -11.21 -37.91
CA GLU A 1335 30.28 -11.05 -36.70
C GLU A 1335 30.14 -12.24 -35.74
N ASP A 1336 29.02 -12.96 -35.77
CA ASP A 1336 28.83 -14.24 -35.07
C ASP A 1336 29.45 -15.40 -35.89
N ASP A 1337 29.61 -15.21 -37.20
CA ASP A 1337 30.21 -16.17 -38.14
C ASP A 1337 31.71 -16.35 -37.96
N ALA A 1338 32.07 -17.36 -37.17
CA ALA A 1338 33.41 -17.91 -37.04
C ALA A 1338 34.26 -17.98 -38.31
N VAL A 1339 33.75 -18.50 -39.44
CA VAL A 1339 34.57 -18.63 -40.66
C VAL A 1339 35.09 -17.28 -41.09
N PHE A 1340 34.13 -16.38 -41.22
CA PHE A 1340 34.29 -15.03 -41.66
C PHE A 1340 35.14 -14.24 -40.67
N VAL A 1341 34.95 -14.44 -39.37
CA VAL A 1341 35.74 -13.89 -38.27
C VAL A 1341 37.20 -14.33 -38.33
N GLY A 1342 37.44 -15.63 -38.43
CA GLY A 1342 38.78 -16.20 -38.44
C GLY A 1342 39.53 -15.84 -39.71
N LEU A 1343 38.83 -15.70 -40.84
CA LEU A 1343 39.36 -15.12 -42.07
C LEU A 1343 39.58 -13.60 -41.94
N ALA A 1344 38.72 -12.86 -41.25
CA ALA A 1344 38.90 -11.42 -41.00
C ALA A 1344 40.11 -11.13 -40.11
N ALA A 1345 40.38 -11.97 -39.11
CA ALA A 1345 41.59 -11.90 -38.29
C ALA A 1345 42.86 -12.20 -39.11
N GLU A 1346 42.77 -13.11 -40.09
CA GLU A 1346 43.84 -13.40 -41.05
C GLU A 1346 44.04 -12.23 -42.03
N HIS A 1347 42.96 -11.63 -42.55
CA HIS A 1347 42.97 -10.42 -43.38
C HIS A 1347 43.60 -9.25 -42.65
N ALA A 1348 43.21 -9.01 -41.40
CA ALA A 1348 43.79 -7.97 -40.54
C ALA A 1348 45.28 -8.20 -40.28
N SER A 1349 45.70 -9.43 -40.00
CA SER A 1349 47.11 -9.80 -39.80
C SER A 1349 47.93 -9.57 -41.08
N LEU A 1350 47.41 -10.04 -42.22
CA LEU A 1350 48.00 -9.85 -43.55
C LEU A 1350 48.03 -8.37 -43.98
N LYS A 1351 47.08 -7.55 -43.53
CA LYS A 1351 47.00 -6.11 -43.79
C LYS A 1351 47.93 -5.31 -42.89
N ALA A 1352 48.24 -5.81 -41.70
CA ALA A 1352 49.18 -5.21 -40.76
C ALA A 1352 50.66 -5.47 -41.12
N THR A 1353 50.98 -6.59 -41.77
CA THR A 1353 52.35 -6.88 -42.24
C THR A 1353 52.67 -6.15 -43.56
N PRO A 1354 53.64 -5.20 -43.58
CA PRO A 1354 53.87 -4.32 -44.73
C PRO A 1354 54.48 -5.00 -45.96
N THR A 1355 54.83 -6.28 -45.88
CA THR A 1355 55.45 -7.09 -46.94
C THR A 1355 54.47 -8.06 -47.63
N THR A 1356 53.20 -8.06 -47.25
CA THR A 1356 52.20 -9.03 -47.74
C THR A 1356 51.93 -8.91 -49.26
N PRO A 1357 51.99 -10.01 -50.03
CA PRO A 1357 51.59 -9.99 -51.43
C PRO A 1357 50.06 -9.85 -51.58
N ARG A 1358 49.61 -8.98 -52.48
CA ARG A 1358 48.18 -8.73 -52.76
C ARG A 1358 47.34 -9.99 -53.04
N GLN A 1359 47.97 -11.05 -53.58
CA GLN A 1359 47.32 -12.34 -53.83
C GLN A 1359 46.88 -13.02 -52.52
N ALA A 1360 47.64 -12.93 -51.42
CA ALA A 1360 47.25 -13.52 -50.15
C ALA A 1360 46.00 -12.84 -49.57
N LEU A 1361 45.97 -11.50 -49.56
CA LEU A 1361 44.79 -10.72 -49.17
C LEU A 1361 43.57 -11.09 -50.05
N ALA A 1362 43.74 -11.14 -51.37
CA ALA A 1362 42.65 -11.49 -52.29
C ALA A 1362 42.09 -12.90 -52.08
N CYS A 1363 42.93 -13.90 -51.74
CA CYS A 1363 42.48 -15.25 -51.41
C CYS A 1363 41.61 -15.26 -50.13
N VAL A 1364 42.01 -14.52 -49.08
CA VAL A 1364 41.24 -14.42 -47.84
C VAL A 1364 39.91 -13.67 -48.07
N GLU A 1365 39.93 -12.57 -48.83
CA GLU A 1365 38.69 -11.86 -49.24
C GLU A 1365 37.76 -12.72 -50.10
N GLN A 1366 38.29 -13.66 -50.89
CA GLN A 1366 37.47 -14.62 -51.64
C GLN A 1366 36.84 -15.67 -50.71
N GLY A 1367 37.58 -16.17 -49.72
CA GLY A 1367 37.02 -17.04 -48.68
C GLY A 1367 35.89 -16.38 -47.88
N MET A 1368 36.08 -15.11 -47.49
CA MET A 1368 35.06 -14.36 -46.76
C MET A 1368 33.79 -14.11 -47.59
N ARG A 1369 33.91 -13.83 -48.89
CA ARG A 1369 32.75 -13.74 -49.81
C ARG A 1369 32.02 -15.06 -49.96
N ALA A 1370 32.76 -16.17 -50.12
CA ALA A 1370 32.17 -17.49 -50.24
C ALA A 1370 31.34 -17.80 -49.00
N ARG A 1371 31.93 -17.63 -47.82
CA ARG A 1371 31.23 -17.88 -46.55
C ARG A 1371 29.99 -17.01 -46.36
N ALA A 1372 30.09 -15.71 -46.59
CA ALA A 1372 28.95 -14.82 -46.45
C ALA A 1372 27.76 -15.25 -47.34
N SER A 1373 28.03 -15.97 -48.43
CA SER A 1373 27.01 -16.56 -49.31
C SER A 1373 26.49 -17.92 -48.81
N GLU A 1374 27.31 -18.69 -48.10
CA GLU A 1374 26.89 -19.94 -47.43
C GLU A 1374 25.91 -19.66 -46.29
N LEU A 1375 26.22 -18.68 -45.42
CA LEU A 1375 25.36 -18.22 -44.33
C LEU A 1375 23.92 -17.92 -44.76
N VAL A 1376 23.76 -17.20 -45.87
CA VAL A 1376 22.42 -16.85 -46.40
C VAL A 1376 21.71 -18.09 -46.92
N ALA A 1377 22.45 -19.02 -47.54
CA ALA A 1377 21.92 -20.30 -47.97
C ALA A 1377 21.66 -21.28 -46.80
N GLU A 1378 22.18 -21.02 -45.60
CA GLU A 1378 21.85 -21.71 -44.35
C GLU A 1378 20.53 -21.14 -43.80
N HIS A 1379 20.49 -19.85 -43.44
CA HIS A 1379 19.28 -19.18 -42.93
C HIS A 1379 18.04 -19.36 -43.83
N ALA A 1380 18.21 -19.32 -45.16
CA ALA A 1380 17.10 -19.52 -46.10
C ALA A 1380 16.50 -20.94 -46.05
N ARG A 1381 17.30 -21.98 -45.75
CA ARG A 1381 16.78 -23.35 -45.56
C ARG A 1381 16.02 -23.46 -44.25
N ASP A 1382 16.47 -22.77 -43.21
CA ASP A 1382 15.79 -22.77 -41.91
C ASP A 1382 14.43 -22.06 -41.99
N GLU A 1383 14.32 -21.00 -42.80
CA GLU A 1383 13.06 -20.35 -43.21
C GLU A 1383 12.15 -21.29 -44.04
N GLU A 1384 12.69 -22.00 -45.03
CA GLU A 1384 11.90 -22.87 -45.91
C GLU A 1384 11.38 -24.12 -45.16
N ALA A 1385 12.19 -24.67 -44.25
CA ALA A 1385 11.80 -25.77 -43.35
C ALA A 1385 10.67 -25.39 -42.38
N LEU A 1386 10.52 -24.12 -41.99
CA LEU A 1386 9.36 -23.65 -41.22
C LEU A 1386 8.06 -23.67 -42.05
N ARG A 1387 8.14 -23.52 -43.37
CA ARG A 1387 6.98 -23.34 -44.25
C ARG A 1387 6.36 -24.65 -44.75
N GLU A 1388 7.13 -25.74 -44.83
CA GLU A 1388 6.67 -26.99 -45.45
C GLU A 1388 6.04 -28.04 -44.50
N ARG A 1389 6.31 -28.02 -43.18
CA ARG A 1389 5.80 -29.07 -42.27
C ARG A 1389 4.24 -29.00 -42.12
N PRO A 1390 3.49 -30.11 -42.28
CA PRO A 1390 2.09 -30.02 -42.74
C PRO A 1390 1.01 -29.98 -41.64
N ARG A 1391 0.21 -28.90 -41.61
CA ARG A 1391 -1.07 -28.89 -40.88
C ARG A 1391 -2.04 -29.94 -41.45
N THR A 1392 -2.55 -30.85 -40.62
CA THR A 1392 -3.54 -31.86 -40.99
C THR A 1392 -4.90 -31.24 -41.36
N ARG A 1393 -5.11 -31.00 -42.65
CA ARG A 1393 -6.34 -30.42 -43.20
C ARG A 1393 -7.48 -31.45 -43.32
N THR A 1394 -8.50 -31.35 -42.47
CA THR A 1394 -9.88 -31.64 -42.91
C THR A 1394 -10.24 -30.63 -44.02
N ARG A 1395 -10.58 -31.11 -45.22
CA ARG A 1395 -10.43 -30.33 -46.46
C ARG A 1395 -11.71 -30.32 -47.30
N GLY A 1396 -12.31 -29.14 -47.44
CA GLY A 1396 -13.41 -28.85 -48.38
C GLY A 1396 -14.47 -27.92 -47.77
N ALA A 1397 -14.99 -26.91 -48.47
CA ALA A 1397 -14.53 -26.33 -49.75
C ALA A 1397 -15.02 -24.86 -49.86
N PRO A 1398 -14.25 -23.94 -50.46
CA PRO A 1398 -14.67 -22.55 -50.68
C PRO A 1398 -15.35 -22.32 -52.04
N SER A 1399 -15.82 -21.08 -52.24
CA SER A 1399 -16.19 -20.44 -53.53
C SER A 1399 -17.58 -20.73 -54.13
N VAL A 1400 -18.56 -19.87 -53.80
CA VAL A 1400 -19.52 -19.32 -54.77
C VAL A 1400 -19.62 -17.80 -54.53
N GLN A 1401 -19.66 -17.01 -55.61
CA GLN A 1401 -19.81 -15.55 -55.56
C GLN A 1401 -21.30 -15.17 -55.60
N GLY A 1402 -21.76 -14.28 -54.70
CA GLY A 1402 -23.15 -13.80 -54.62
C GLY A 1402 -23.23 -12.30 -54.33
N ARG A 1403 -23.89 -11.54 -55.22
CA ARG A 1403 -23.87 -10.06 -55.23
C ARG A 1403 -24.91 -9.39 -54.31
N SER A 1404 -24.65 -8.11 -54.01
CA SER A 1404 -25.59 -7.00 -53.78
C SER A 1404 -26.15 -6.74 -52.36
N PRO A 1405 -25.82 -5.58 -51.77
CA PRO A 1405 -26.62 -4.88 -50.75
C PRO A 1405 -27.46 -3.74 -51.38
N PRO A 1406 -28.17 -2.87 -50.62
CA PRO A 1406 -28.64 -2.98 -49.22
C PRO A 1406 -30.18 -2.92 -49.10
N GLY A 1407 -30.72 -3.11 -47.89
CA GLY A 1407 -32.14 -2.88 -47.58
C GLY A 1407 -32.39 -2.67 -46.09
N THR A 1408 -33.11 -1.60 -45.74
CA THR A 1408 -33.45 -1.19 -44.36
C THR A 1408 -34.70 -1.89 -43.82
N ALA A 1409 -34.73 -2.25 -42.52
CA ALA A 1409 -35.66 -1.67 -41.53
C ALA A 1409 -35.71 -2.44 -40.18
N THR A 1410 -35.51 -1.70 -39.09
CA THR A 1410 -36.17 -1.77 -37.76
C THR A 1410 -36.44 -3.11 -37.04
N ALA A 1411 -36.00 -3.13 -35.77
CA ALA A 1411 -36.57 -3.82 -34.61
C ALA A 1411 -36.57 -5.36 -34.57
N HIS A 1412 -35.81 -5.93 -33.63
CA HIS A 1412 -36.45 -6.28 -32.35
C HIS A 1412 -35.50 -6.24 -31.15
#